data_AF-A0A3N9X3F2-F1
#
_entry.id   AF-A0A3N9X3F2-F1
#
_cell.length_a   1.000
_cell.length_b   1.000
_cell.length_c   1.000
_cell.angle_alpha   90.00
_cell.angle_beta   90.00
_cell.angle_gamma   90.00
#
_symmetry.space_group_name_H-M   'P 1'
#
loop_
_entity.id
_entity.type
_entity.pdbx_description
1 polymer ?
#
loop_
_entity_poly.entity_id
_entity_poly.type
_entity_poly.pdbx_seq_one_letter_code
_entity_poly.pdbx_strand_id
1 'polypeptide(L)'
;MADRAHRGIWHLESYEIGLDSADLETAIEDLTFATEHAGDHPDRAFWCYCRALAHAYRIDGGWRDELPVAIEWCERAFADARGIDRGSVAVFLGELYWARYVEHREEPEVAHHLDALIDAVAAVQLDDAEPLVTANLRMMLGTGHAERHQRSGRRADLDAAIALLAPSVDELPADVAEVAAGALLLSWAYHARGQEDGDPGDLDLAITLVERTAARLDPATEPRVVNLRWAQYLFLTERLERDDDHLDRDEAIRCLRHAAEISPEPDADLAMALAELLGDRGELYLDTDDLASAAVWAGVAANAETDPADGWYPRLSQANAYLTRWVQLQDVDDLARLADALTGAIEAGLPDADLRLIAHRDRLKARYDLDQRRVAAGEVAEHDAAATRVPLAVAADGILRDEPDGAGELRSDLAAVVLTHQLVLAADDLLSPDIARLRELLTLARSHPPDPHRTQLLAIVEGAIGAYEADDGAGDYGLTSIAEAMAMPEFDTSTTGDLRQMMSVTKLLRGSRTGDIRDLDSAMSGLYRARRDTAEDQPPGRQLELFQTLAAITRTGIDGDKAQLESGMDLAAALLPAGDAANPMERMLGTALRLPRMLREGAGTVEITAIVDALPSSAALSGGLFGYHLSQAVRAMAATASVTAAYNHGSPAERAAASAAFVHAVDAVSGGKSLRGNILVIAVNLALDLLDRHPDPVLDEAARRWAAESVARCAHPSDQSWAPAWFNLARLHRRSGGRDDLARGRAHALSALRGRTWQIVLQYDADYGLEAARRRAGDVRLAVQWCRADAEAAAPADRQPILADLVQALDAGRGMVLGVAASAGAVHDALVARGEPALAAQWLAGERFDHSDPQFDVADLRHRVVTALARDVGASPEAELFAAVTVDEIHAALAAADRDALVYLVGSDTAEAGYAVVVTAGGRIDLLALPSLRLDDSPLGWYLHTYRGVQVLTGGDIDAWRWSLSQLSSWAWQAGMGQLVDHCRTLAPDRPPRLVLIPIGALSVVPWHAAWRLVDGAERRYAVQDATVTYAASARTWCDSAGRPPADEAETVSAGQAGSALIIADPTGDLLSAADEADAIRRSFYPEATYLGRPVSAATGAGTPDEVLAWLAAPDAPPAAVLHAACHGIVEPDRPSQSHLRLAGGPLRADDLIRLAAAHRRIGTVVLAACTTNVAGEEYDEALTLSTAFLVAGAGSVVGSLWAVPSASTGLLMYMLHHFLREGPGDPGEALRRAQLWMLDPRRRVPDGAADLLRQVNPDRLAEPYRWAGFTHLGR
;
A
#
# COMPACT_ATOMS: atom_id res chain seq x y z
N MET A 1 -27.81 14.14 105.22
CA MET A 1 -26.71 13.75 104.23
C MET A 1 -27.15 12.53 103.41
N ALA A 2 -27.62 11.31 103.94
CA ALA A 2 -28.07 10.11 103.20
C ALA A 2 -29.33 10.43 102.37
N ASP A 3 -30.18 11.33 102.82
CA ASP A 3 -31.39 11.74 102.06
C ASP A 3 -31.01 12.58 100.83
N ARG A 4 -30.02 13.41 101.06
CA ARG A 4 -29.57 14.22 99.89
C ARG A 4 -28.80 13.36 98.89
N ALA A 5 -28.03 12.32 99.29
CA ALA A 5 -27.35 11.37 98.38
C ALA A 5 -28.38 10.57 97.59
N HIS A 6 -29.50 10.12 98.15
CA HIS A 6 -30.52 9.33 97.42
C HIS A 6 -31.26 10.22 96.41
N ARG A 7 -31.50 11.48 96.90
CA ARG A 7 -32.13 12.42 95.96
C ARG A 7 -31.20 12.73 94.77
N GLY A 8 -29.96 12.96 95.08
CA GLY A 8 -28.97 13.18 94.00
C GLY A 8 -28.86 11.98 93.05
N ILE A 9 -28.84 10.76 93.48
CA ILE A 9 -28.73 9.56 92.61
C ILE A 9 -30.02 9.42 91.78
N TRP A 10 -31.15 9.71 92.42
CA TRP A 10 -32.42 9.64 91.66
C TRP A 10 -32.39 10.62 90.47
N HIS A 11 -31.95 11.87 90.77
CA HIS A 11 -31.91 12.86 89.67
C HIS A 11 -30.88 12.47 88.60
N LEU A 12 -29.82 11.85 88.97
CA LEU A 12 -28.84 11.35 87.98
C LEU A 12 -29.47 10.25 87.12
N GLU A 13 -30.21 9.33 87.69
CA GLU A 13 -30.87 8.27 86.89
C GLU A 13 -31.93 8.87 85.97
N SER A 14 -32.65 9.85 86.53
CA SER A 14 -33.66 10.53 85.70
C SER A 14 -33.01 11.19 84.48
N TYR A 15 -31.92 11.77 84.66
CA TYR A 15 -31.22 12.34 83.49
C TYR A 15 -30.82 11.26 82.49
N GLU A 16 -30.39 10.14 82.93
CA GLU A 16 -29.96 9.08 81.99
C GLU A 16 -31.14 8.60 81.14
N ILE A 17 -32.34 8.82 81.73
CA ILE A 17 -33.49 8.34 80.94
C ILE A 17 -34.07 9.51 80.13
N GLY A 18 -33.97 10.74 80.61
CA GLY A 18 -34.78 11.83 80.01
C GLY A 18 -33.88 12.96 79.48
N LEU A 19 -32.43 12.79 79.66
CA LEU A 19 -31.37 13.73 79.24
C LEU A 19 -31.75 15.18 79.57
N ASP A 20 -32.54 15.46 80.75
CA ASP A 20 -32.86 16.82 81.23
C ASP A 20 -31.69 17.40 82.04
N SER A 21 -31.15 18.48 81.59
CA SER A 21 -29.91 19.08 82.15
C SER A 21 -30.17 19.65 83.56
N ALA A 22 -31.48 20.01 83.92
CA ALA A 22 -31.80 20.51 85.27
C ALA A 22 -31.66 19.40 86.33
N ASP A 23 -32.00 18.21 85.93
CA ASP A 23 -31.87 17.04 86.81
C ASP A 23 -30.40 16.67 87.06
N LEU A 24 -29.58 16.89 86.00
CA LEU A 24 -28.13 16.63 86.17
C LEU A 24 -27.50 17.66 87.11
N GLU A 25 -28.05 18.97 87.17
CA GLU A 25 -27.49 20.02 88.07
C GLU A 25 -27.87 19.74 89.53
N THR A 26 -29.11 19.29 89.62
CA THR A 26 -29.57 18.98 90.99
C THR A 26 -28.86 17.74 91.53
N ALA A 27 -28.57 16.86 90.59
CA ALA A 27 -27.83 15.65 91.03
C ALA A 27 -26.41 16.00 91.50
N ILE A 28 -25.74 16.94 90.83
CA ILE A 28 -24.35 17.30 91.19
C ILE A 28 -24.36 18.06 92.53
N GLU A 29 -25.41 18.94 92.69
CA GLU A 29 -25.47 19.71 93.96
C GLU A 29 -25.67 18.78 95.16
N ASP A 30 -26.64 17.91 95.02
CA ASP A 30 -26.98 17.03 96.16
C ASP A 30 -25.88 16.00 96.45
N LEU A 31 -25.23 15.53 95.35
CA LEU A 31 -24.15 14.53 95.54
C LEU A 31 -22.88 15.21 96.07
N THR A 32 -22.74 16.55 95.78
CA THR A 32 -21.60 17.29 96.36
C THR A 32 -21.78 17.43 97.88
N PHE A 33 -23.03 17.78 98.19
CA PHE A 33 -23.28 17.93 99.64
C PHE A 33 -23.10 16.59 100.35
N ALA A 34 -23.61 15.60 99.76
CA ALA A 34 -23.58 14.26 100.41
C ALA A 34 -22.14 13.74 100.54
N THR A 35 -21.29 13.95 99.59
CA THR A 35 -19.91 13.38 99.63
C THR A 35 -19.03 14.23 100.55
N GLU A 36 -19.30 15.59 100.84
CA GLU A 36 -18.46 16.44 101.72
C GLU A 36 -18.79 16.17 103.19
N HIS A 37 -19.96 15.58 103.41
CA HIS A 37 -20.35 15.42 104.83
C HIS A 37 -20.46 13.93 105.19
N ALA A 38 -19.94 13.03 104.32
CA ALA A 38 -20.15 11.57 104.40
C ALA A 38 -18.98 10.91 105.14
N GLY A 39 -18.32 11.65 106.32
CA GLY A 39 -17.21 11.04 107.10
C GLY A 39 -16.94 9.59 106.69
N ASP A 40 -17.01 8.44 107.60
CA ASP A 40 -16.71 7.02 107.26
C ASP A 40 -18.02 6.27 106.93
N HIS A 41 -18.99 6.94 106.25
CA HIS A 41 -20.26 6.25 105.87
C HIS A 41 -19.99 5.12 104.87
N PRO A 42 -20.65 3.94 105.02
CA PRO A 42 -20.40 2.75 104.21
C PRO A 42 -20.74 2.99 102.72
N ASP A 43 -21.54 4.03 102.29
CA ASP A 43 -21.93 4.23 100.88
C ASP A 43 -21.21 5.45 100.29
N ARG A 44 -20.30 5.90 101.03
CA ARG A 44 -19.58 7.11 100.58
C ARG A 44 -18.87 6.86 99.24
N ALA A 45 -18.35 5.80 99.08
CA ALA A 45 -17.64 5.46 97.81
C ALA A 45 -18.62 5.45 96.63
N PHE A 46 -19.77 4.91 96.77
CA PHE A 46 -20.77 4.89 95.69
C PHE A 46 -21.25 6.32 95.39
N TRP A 47 -21.45 7.16 96.43
CA TRP A 47 -21.85 8.57 96.16
C TRP A 47 -20.75 9.31 95.39
N CYS A 48 -19.50 9.02 95.73
CA CYS A 48 -18.38 9.65 94.99
C CYS A 48 -18.39 9.19 93.52
N TYR A 49 -18.69 7.91 93.25
CA TYR A 49 -18.77 7.39 91.87
C TYR A 49 -19.93 8.07 91.12
N CYS A 50 -21.08 8.19 91.72
CA CYS A 50 -22.23 8.83 91.07
C CYS A 50 -21.96 10.31 90.80
N ARG A 51 -21.21 10.89 91.69
CA ARG A 51 -20.83 12.29 91.41
C ARG A 51 -19.87 12.38 90.21
N ALA A 52 -18.92 11.49 90.22
CA ALA A 52 -18.01 11.46 89.05
C ALA A 52 -18.79 11.22 87.76
N LEU A 53 -19.77 10.34 87.77
CA LEU A 53 -20.57 10.05 86.57
C LEU A 53 -21.39 11.29 86.16
N ALA A 54 -21.95 11.99 87.09
CA ALA A 54 -22.70 13.22 86.78
C ALA A 54 -21.83 14.26 86.09
N HIS A 55 -20.58 14.40 86.57
CA HIS A 55 -19.67 15.35 85.93
C HIS A 55 -19.20 14.85 84.56
N ALA A 56 -19.08 13.53 84.34
CA ALA A 56 -18.72 12.97 83.01
C ALA A 56 -19.84 13.24 82.00
N TYR A 57 -21.14 13.20 82.44
CA TYR A 57 -22.25 13.51 81.52
C TYR A 57 -22.23 14.99 81.12
N ARG A 58 -21.75 15.91 81.89
CA ARG A 58 -21.62 17.33 81.52
C ARG A 58 -20.54 17.54 80.46
N ILE A 59 -19.52 16.67 80.60
CA ILE A 59 -18.47 16.75 79.55
C ILE A 59 -19.08 16.40 78.20
N ASP A 60 -19.97 15.45 78.20
CA ASP A 60 -20.61 15.04 76.92
C ASP A 60 -21.56 16.12 76.41
N GLY A 61 -22.04 17.12 77.32
CA GLY A 61 -22.94 18.25 76.98
C GLY A 61 -22.15 19.54 76.71
N GLY A 62 -20.64 19.49 76.48
CA GLY A 62 -19.88 20.65 75.94
C GLY A 62 -19.11 21.39 77.04
N TRP A 63 -19.13 20.90 78.33
CA TRP A 63 -18.37 21.56 79.43
C TRP A 63 -17.11 20.74 79.75
N ARG A 64 -16.13 20.93 78.94
CA ARG A 64 -14.87 20.15 78.88
C ARG A 64 -14.00 20.44 80.11
N ASP A 65 -14.30 21.58 80.99
CA ASP A 65 -13.47 21.95 82.18
C ASP A 65 -13.86 21.09 83.39
N GLU A 66 -14.78 20.15 83.14
CA GLU A 66 -15.27 19.35 84.29
C GLU A 66 -14.58 17.99 84.33
N LEU A 67 -13.69 17.69 83.37
CA LEU A 67 -12.99 16.40 83.26
C LEU A 67 -12.05 16.17 84.45
N PRO A 68 -11.29 17.15 84.98
CA PRO A 68 -10.41 16.91 86.15
C PRO A 68 -11.23 16.62 87.42
N VAL A 69 -12.45 17.27 87.40
CA VAL A 69 -13.29 17.06 88.61
C VAL A 69 -13.88 15.64 88.58
N ALA A 70 -14.22 15.21 87.44
CA ALA A 70 -14.75 13.83 87.32
C ALA A 70 -13.68 12.78 87.64
N ILE A 71 -12.42 13.06 87.22
CA ILE A 71 -11.33 12.10 87.48
C ILE A 71 -11.03 12.06 88.98
N GLU A 72 -11.05 13.26 89.58
CA GLU A 72 -10.72 13.33 91.02
C GLU A 72 -11.72 12.51 91.85
N TRP A 73 -12.88 12.66 91.49
CA TRP A 73 -13.90 12.02 92.36
C TRP A 73 -14.02 10.53 92.01
N CYS A 74 -13.84 10.25 90.83
CA CYS A 74 -13.82 8.81 90.50
C CYS A 74 -12.62 8.12 91.16
N GLU A 75 -11.42 8.86 91.35
CA GLU A 75 -10.25 8.27 92.07
C GLU A 75 -10.60 8.02 93.54
N ARG A 76 -11.38 8.97 94.02
CA ARG A 76 -11.77 8.84 95.44
C ARG A 76 -12.75 7.67 95.63
N ALA A 77 -13.61 7.61 94.61
CA ALA A 77 -14.55 6.49 94.66
C ALA A 77 -13.83 5.15 94.54
N PHE A 78 -12.81 5.16 93.80
CA PHE A 78 -12.04 3.90 93.64
C PHE A 78 -11.25 3.59 94.91
N ALA A 79 -10.64 4.59 95.66
CA ALA A 79 -9.78 4.37 96.85
C ALA A 79 -10.64 3.90 98.03
N ASP A 80 -12.02 4.23 98.05
CA ASP A 80 -12.87 4.00 99.24
C ASP A 80 -13.92 2.93 98.93
N ALA A 81 -13.70 2.05 97.95
CA ALA A 81 -14.72 1.19 97.30
C ALA A 81 -15.24 0.13 98.28
N ARG A 82 -15.70 0.48 99.50
CA ARG A 82 -16.34 -0.56 100.33
C ARG A 82 -17.82 -0.64 99.97
N GLY A 83 -18.26 -1.83 99.20
CA GLY A 83 -19.72 -1.97 98.99
C GLY A 83 -20.12 -1.53 97.57
N ILE A 84 -19.13 -1.13 96.50
CA ILE A 84 -19.41 -0.90 95.07
C ILE A 84 -18.46 -1.77 94.23
N ASP A 85 -18.98 -2.13 93.02
CA ASP A 85 -18.18 -2.96 92.08
C ASP A 85 -16.91 -2.21 91.64
N ARG A 86 -15.87 -2.50 92.32
CA ARG A 86 -14.57 -1.83 92.09
C ARG A 86 -14.12 -1.99 90.63
N GLY A 87 -14.52 -3.04 89.97
CA GLY A 87 -14.20 -3.29 88.55
C GLY A 87 -14.81 -2.23 87.61
N SER A 88 -16.07 -1.87 87.69
CA SER A 88 -16.77 -0.88 86.83
C SER A 88 -16.22 0.54 87.05
N VAL A 89 -15.86 0.80 88.27
CA VAL A 89 -15.31 2.14 88.57
C VAL A 89 -13.90 2.28 87.97
N ALA A 90 -13.19 1.19 87.99
CA ALA A 90 -11.82 1.20 87.39
C ALA A 90 -11.90 1.41 85.87
N VAL A 91 -12.80 0.76 85.18
CA VAL A 91 -12.94 0.92 83.71
C VAL A 91 -13.38 2.36 83.40
N PHE A 92 -14.32 2.80 84.17
CA PHE A 92 -14.80 4.19 83.98
C PHE A 92 -13.66 5.19 84.23
N LEU A 93 -12.94 4.99 85.28
CA LEU A 93 -11.77 5.86 85.53
C LEU A 93 -10.78 5.81 84.37
N GLY A 94 -10.47 4.64 83.86
CA GLY A 94 -9.61 4.52 82.66
C GLY A 94 -10.17 5.32 81.48
N GLU A 95 -11.48 5.34 81.23
CA GLU A 95 -12.09 6.10 80.10
C GLU A 95 -11.91 7.60 80.31
N LEU A 96 -12.08 8.04 81.53
CA LEU A 96 -11.91 9.47 81.81
C LEU A 96 -10.47 9.93 81.54
N TYR A 97 -9.52 9.05 81.96
CA TYR A 97 -8.12 9.43 81.68
C TYR A 97 -7.84 9.38 80.18
N TRP A 98 -8.46 8.45 79.48
CA TRP A 98 -8.31 8.45 78.01
C TRP A 98 -8.92 9.73 77.42
N ALA A 99 -10.05 10.13 77.85
CA ALA A 99 -10.68 11.38 77.39
C ALA A 99 -9.78 12.59 77.66
N ARG A 100 -9.16 12.59 78.78
CA ARG A 100 -8.20 13.69 79.05
C ARG A 100 -7.06 13.68 78.03
N TYR A 101 -6.56 12.54 77.72
CA TYR A 101 -5.50 12.51 76.68
C TYR A 101 -6.04 13.03 75.34
N VAL A 102 -7.16 12.55 74.88
CA VAL A 102 -7.72 12.96 73.58
C VAL A 102 -7.88 14.49 73.54
N GLU A 103 -8.34 15.15 74.73
CA GLU A 103 -8.48 16.63 74.77
C GLU A 103 -7.15 17.33 74.54
N HIS A 104 -6.11 16.64 74.95
CA HIS A 104 -4.85 17.41 74.88
C HIS A 104 -3.89 16.78 73.87
N ARG A 105 -4.40 15.96 72.96
CA ARG A 105 -3.55 15.14 72.08
C ARG A 105 -2.82 16.02 71.06
N GLU A 106 -3.30 17.29 70.86
CA GLU A 106 -2.63 18.17 69.86
C GLU A 106 -1.72 19.17 70.57
N GLU A 107 -1.71 19.14 71.96
CA GLU A 107 -0.81 20.05 72.70
C GLU A 107 0.62 19.49 72.78
N PRO A 108 1.60 20.32 72.86
CA PRO A 108 3.01 19.92 72.86
C PRO A 108 3.36 19.03 74.06
N GLU A 109 2.53 19.08 75.20
CA GLU A 109 2.84 18.25 76.38
C GLU A 109 2.00 16.96 76.38
N VAL A 110 1.63 16.48 75.35
CA VAL A 110 0.71 15.33 75.22
C VAL A 110 1.39 14.07 75.77
N ALA A 111 2.72 14.12 75.74
CA ALA A 111 3.44 12.94 76.26
C ALA A 111 3.21 12.78 77.77
N HIS A 112 3.06 13.97 78.42
CA HIS A 112 2.79 13.92 79.87
C HIS A 112 1.38 13.38 80.15
N HIS A 113 0.48 13.73 79.31
CA HIS A 113 -0.91 13.28 79.52
C HIS A 113 -1.08 11.80 79.14
N LEU A 114 -0.36 11.42 78.19
CA LEU A 114 -0.37 9.99 77.83
C LEU A 114 0.32 9.14 78.89
N ASP A 115 1.44 9.63 79.54
CA ASP A 115 2.11 8.89 80.63
C ASP A 115 1.19 8.80 81.87
N ALA A 116 0.51 9.88 82.01
CA ALA A 116 -0.40 9.90 83.19
C ALA A 116 -1.54 8.91 83.00
N LEU A 117 -2.06 8.79 81.82
CA LEU A 117 -3.11 7.79 81.54
C LEU A 117 -2.60 6.37 81.77
N ILE A 118 -1.40 6.09 81.24
CA ILE A 118 -0.86 4.72 81.35
C ILE A 118 -0.56 4.39 82.81
N ASP A 119 -0.03 5.39 83.55
CA ASP A 119 0.31 5.14 84.96
C ASP A 119 -0.96 4.97 85.79
N ALA A 120 -1.89 5.75 85.39
CA ALA A 120 -3.13 5.72 86.20
C ALA A 120 -3.91 4.41 85.97
N VAL A 121 -3.99 3.97 84.77
CA VAL A 121 -4.73 2.72 84.46
C VAL A 121 -3.94 1.51 84.94
N ALA A 122 -2.55 1.60 84.92
CA ALA A 122 -1.71 0.47 85.41
C ALA A 122 -1.84 0.33 86.93
N ALA A 123 -2.11 1.47 87.61
CA ALA A 123 -2.15 1.47 89.09
C ALA A 123 -3.50 0.93 89.59
N VAL A 124 -4.43 0.71 88.66
CA VAL A 124 -5.76 0.22 89.07
C VAL A 124 -5.74 -1.31 89.12
N GLN A 125 -5.03 -2.03 90.25
CA GLN A 125 -4.88 -3.50 90.40
C GLN A 125 -6.15 -4.09 91.00
N LEU A 126 -6.87 -4.98 90.24
CA LEU A 126 -8.08 -5.58 90.84
C LEU A 126 -7.85 -7.06 91.12
N ASP A 127 -7.82 -7.52 92.54
CA ASP A 127 -7.69 -8.96 92.89
C ASP A 127 -9.03 -9.68 92.69
N ASP A 128 -9.25 -10.60 91.59
CA ASP A 128 -10.45 -11.45 91.37
C ASP A 128 -11.50 -10.70 90.54
N ALA A 129 -11.08 -9.79 89.49
CA ALA A 129 -12.05 -9.04 88.66
C ALA A 129 -12.60 -9.94 87.54
N GLU A 130 -13.94 -9.65 87.25
CA GLU A 130 -14.59 -10.35 86.12
C GLU A 130 -13.74 -10.25 84.84
N PRO A 131 -13.60 -11.22 84.12
CA PRO A 131 -12.79 -11.34 82.90
C PRO A 131 -13.05 -10.17 81.93
N LEU A 132 -14.25 -9.64 81.77
CA LEU A 132 -14.54 -8.53 80.84
C LEU A 132 -13.92 -7.21 81.34
N VAL A 133 -13.98 -6.99 82.58
CA VAL A 133 -13.39 -5.77 83.18
C VAL A 133 -11.86 -5.82 83.06
N THR A 134 -11.30 -7.00 83.31
CA THR A 134 -9.84 -7.15 83.16
C THR A 134 -9.42 -6.98 81.70
N ALA A 135 -10.20 -7.44 80.85
CA ALA A 135 -9.88 -7.34 79.42
C ALA A 135 -9.99 -5.88 78.94
N ASN A 136 -10.94 -5.09 79.36
CA ASN A 136 -11.11 -3.68 78.97
C ASN A 136 -9.97 -2.80 79.50
N LEU A 137 -9.62 -3.05 80.70
CA LEU A 137 -8.50 -2.26 81.26
C LEU A 137 -7.19 -2.58 80.55
N ARG A 138 -6.98 -3.84 80.23
CA ARG A 138 -5.77 -4.21 79.46
C ARG A 138 -5.80 -3.60 78.06
N MET A 139 -6.96 -3.57 77.46
CA MET A 139 -7.07 -2.97 76.11
C MET A 139 -6.77 -1.46 76.17
N MET A 140 -7.27 -0.79 77.19
CA MET A 140 -7.00 0.66 77.33
C MET A 140 -5.51 0.91 77.58
N LEU A 141 -4.92 0.07 78.44
CA LEU A 141 -3.46 0.21 78.67
C LEU A 141 -2.67 -0.13 77.42
N GLY A 142 -3.14 -1.20 76.80
CA GLY A 142 -2.48 -1.58 75.53
C GLY A 142 -2.58 -0.46 74.49
N THR A 143 -3.72 0.15 74.35
CA THR A 143 -3.90 1.24 73.38
C THR A 143 -3.01 2.45 73.76
N GLY A 144 -2.94 2.77 75.01
CA GLY A 144 -2.04 3.85 75.47
C GLY A 144 -0.58 3.61 75.07
N HIS A 145 -0.09 2.35 75.30
CA HIS A 145 1.30 2.04 74.93
C HIS A 145 1.48 2.07 73.40
N ALA A 146 0.43 1.60 72.63
CA ALA A 146 0.54 1.67 71.16
C ALA A 146 0.60 3.13 70.68
N GLU A 147 -0.20 4.01 71.26
CA GLU A 147 -0.17 5.44 70.91
C GLU A 147 1.18 6.08 71.28
N ARG A 148 1.71 5.74 72.36
CA ARG A 148 3.03 6.30 72.73
C ARG A 148 4.12 5.81 71.77
N HIS A 149 4.01 4.55 71.38
CA HIS A 149 5.00 4.06 70.38
C HIS A 149 4.86 4.85 69.07
N GLN A 150 3.66 5.03 68.55
CA GLN A 150 3.48 5.77 67.28
C GLN A 150 4.12 7.17 67.37
N ARG A 151 4.14 7.72 68.57
CA ARG A 151 4.67 9.11 68.67
C ARG A 151 6.16 9.11 68.97
N SER A 152 6.59 8.15 69.83
CA SER A 152 7.99 8.24 70.33
C SER A 152 8.88 7.24 69.56
N GLY A 153 8.22 6.24 68.88
CA GLY A 153 8.96 5.17 68.15
C GLY A 153 9.63 4.17 69.11
N ARG A 154 9.28 4.19 70.44
CA ARG A 154 9.98 3.29 71.40
C ARG A 154 9.46 1.85 71.23
N ARG A 155 10.40 0.98 71.12
CA ARG A 155 10.07 -0.44 70.89
C ARG A 155 9.46 -1.07 72.16
N ALA A 156 9.88 -0.69 73.27
CA ALA A 156 9.36 -1.27 74.53
C ALA A 156 7.85 -1.02 74.67
N ASP A 157 7.47 0.05 74.13
CA ASP A 157 6.03 0.39 74.21
C ASP A 157 5.21 -0.46 73.23
N LEU A 158 5.73 -0.65 72.10
CA LEU A 158 5.06 -1.54 71.13
C LEU A 158 4.96 -2.97 71.67
N ASP A 159 6.03 -3.47 72.36
CA ASP A 159 5.97 -4.83 72.95
C ASP A 159 4.98 -4.88 74.11
N ALA A 160 4.95 -3.78 74.81
CA ALA A 160 4.01 -3.75 75.95
C ALA A 160 2.55 -3.70 75.45
N ALA A 161 2.38 -2.99 74.35
CA ALA A 161 1.01 -2.92 73.80
C ALA A 161 0.56 -4.31 73.32
N ILE A 162 1.40 -5.04 72.70
CA ILE A 162 1.03 -6.39 72.19
C ILE A 162 0.82 -7.34 73.37
N ALA A 163 1.67 -7.22 74.42
CA ALA A 163 1.58 -8.14 75.59
C ALA A 163 0.25 -7.91 76.33
N LEU A 164 -0.23 -6.67 76.15
CA LEU A 164 -1.47 -6.36 76.90
C LEU A 164 -2.70 -6.61 76.03
N LEU A 165 -2.65 -6.37 74.69
CA LEU A 165 -3.82 -6.44 73.79
C LEU A 165 -4.09 -7.89 73.35
N ALA A 166 -3.03 -8.72 73.28
CA ALA A 166 -3.23 -10.09 72.73
C ALA A 166 -4.10 -10.93 73.65
N PRO A 167 -3.81 -10.99 74.96
CA PRO A 167 -4.66 -11.81 75.85
C PRO A 167 -6.05 -11.19 76.02
N SER A 168 -6.12 -9.88 75.84
CA SER A 168 -7.42 -9.20 76.03
C SER A 168 -8.40 -9.53 74.89
N VAL A 169 -7.93 -9.52 73.70
CA VAL A 169 -8.80 -9.85 72.56
C VAL A 169 -9.18 -11.34 72.60
N ASP A 170 -8.32 -12.24 73.13
CA ASP A 170 -8.61 -13.70 73.16
C ASP A 170 -9.63 -14.03 74.26
N GLU A 171 -9.73 -13.25 75.28
CA GLU A 171 -10.57 -13.58 76.47
C GLU A 171 -11.96 -12.97 76.31
N LEU A 172 -12.14 -11.95 75.28
CA LEU A 172 -13.46 -11.32 75.13
C LEU A 172 -14.38 -12.21 74.28
N PRO A 173 -15.72 -12.39 74.74
CA PRO A 173 -16.68 -13.13 73.92
C PRO A 173 -16.86 -12.50 72.53
N ALA A 174 -16.99 -13.36 71.54
CA ALA A 174 -16.95 -12.99 70.10
C ALA A 174 -18.11 -12.04 69.76
N ASP A 175 -19.15 -11.78 70.67
CA ASP A 175 -20.35 -11.00 70.29
C ASP A 175 -20.33 -9.60 70.93
N VAL A 176 -19.14 -9.28 71.51
CA VAL A 176 -19.13 -7.94 72.14
C VAL A 176 -18.36 -6.99 71.21
N ALA A 177 -18.88 -5.83 70.96
CA ALA A 177 -18.37 -4.77 70.06
C ALA A 177 -16.91 -4.42 70.39
N GLU A 178 -16.45 -4.69 71.56
CA GLU A 178 -15.11 -4.29 72.03
C GLU A 178 -14.01 -5.18 71.44
N VAL A 179 -14.39 -6.41 70.94
CA VAL A 179 -13.38 -7.34 70.36
C VAL A 179 -12.95 -6.83 68.98
N ALA A 180 -13.84 -6.15 68.21
CA ALA A 180 -13.46 -5.58 66.90
C ALA A 180 -12.45 -4.44 67.05
N ALA A 181 -12.67 -3.57 68.02
CA ALA A 181 -11.74 -2.44 68.26
C ALA A 181 -10.39 -2.95 68.75
N GLY A 182 -10.42 -3.92 69.67
CA GLY A 182 -9.17 -4.51 70.19
C GLY A 182 -8.38 -5.25 69.11
N ALA A 183 -9.08 -6.02 68.30
CA ALA A 183 -8.42 -6.77 67.21
C ALA A 183 -7.81 -5.80 66.18
N LEU A 184 -8.48 -4.75 65.87
CA LEU A 184 -7.92 -3.76 64.92
C LEU A 184 -6.64 -3.14 65.47
N LEU A 185 -6.68 -2.77 66.67
CA LEU A 185 -5.48 -2.15 67.27
C LEU A 185 -4.34 -3.15 67.39
N LEU A 186 -4.64 -4.35 67.87
CA LEU A 186 -3.60 -5.40 67.98
C LEU A 186 -3.02 -5.71 66.60
N SER A 187 -3.92 -5.78 65.64
CA SER A 187 -3.37 -6.11 64.30
C SER A 187 -2.41 -5.02 63.83
N TRP A 188 -2.66 -3.76 64.02
CA TRP A 188 -1.73 -2.69 63.61
C TRP A 188 -0.43 -2.73 64.43
N ALA A 189 -0.56 -3.13 65.72
CA ALA A 189 0.67 -3.29 66.53
C ALA A 189 1.54 -4.44 65.99
N TYR A 190 0.86 -5.60 65.62
CA TYR A 190 1.63 -6.68 64.98
C TYR A 190 2.30 -6.17 63.69
N HIS A 191 1.54 -5.38 62.93
CA HIS A 191 2.09 -4.87 61.66
C HIS A 191 3.29 -3.93 61.92
N ALA A 192 3.18 -3.04 62.84
CA ALA A 192 4.28 -2.11 63.18
C ALA A 192 5.53 -2.87 63.67
N ARG A 193 5.33 -3.92 64.52
CA ARG A 193 6.51 -4.69 64.98
C ARG A 193 7.15 -5.44 63.81
N GLY A 194 6.28 -5.98 63.01
CA GLY A 194 6.81 -6.67 61.80
C GLY A 194 7.62 -5.71 60.93
N GLN A 195 7.21 -4.49 60.70
CA GLN A 195 7.97 -3.54 59.87
C GLN A 195 9.32 -3.17 60.50
N GLU A 196 9.32 -3.02 61.90
CA GLU A 196 10.59 -2.66 62.57
C GLU A 196 11.58 -3.83 62.57
N ASP A 197 11.04 -5.07 62.58
CA ASP A 197 11.93 -6.26 62.74
C ASP A 197 12.26 -6.86 61.38
N GLY A 198 11.55 -6.34 60.38
CA GLY A 198 11.70 -6.94 59.03
C GLY A 198 11.21 -8.40 59.00
N ASP A 199 10.43 -8.88 60.03
CA ASP A 199 9.95 -10.27 60.11
C ASP A 199 8.53 -10.35 59.52
N PRO A 200 8.34 -11.09 58.47
CA PRO A 200 7.02 -11.19 57.81
C PRO A 200 6.01 -11.98 58.65
N GLY A 201 6.49 -12.69 59.73
CA GLY A 201 5.63 -13.50 60.60
C GLY A 201 4.55 -12.66 61.29
N ASP A 202 4.89 -11.44 61.63
CA ASP A 202 3.93 -10.57 62.36
C ASP A 202 2.87 -10.01 61.40
N LEU A 203 3.21 -9.78 60.21
CA LEU A 203 2.20 -9.40 59.20
C LEU A 203 1.18 -10.53 58.98
N ASP A 204 1.63 -11.82 59.04
CA ASP A 204 0.68 -12.95 58.90
C ASP A 204 -0.23 -13.05 60.13
N LEU A 205 0.41 -12.68 61.22
CA LEU A 205 -0.43 -12.72 62.45
C LEU A 205 -1.51 -11.64 62.42
N ALA A 206 -1.14 -10.51 61.90
CA ALA A 206 -2.14 -9.42 61.80
C ALA A 206 -3.26 -9.78 60.82
N ILE A 207 -2.92 -10.41 59.66
CA ILE A 207 -3.91 -10.78 58.63
C ILE A 207 -4.86 -11.85 59.21
N THR A 208 -4.25 -12.81 59.95
CA THR A 208 -5.08 -13.90 60.49
C THR A 208 -6.01 -13.37 61.59
N LEU A 209 -5.49 -12.42 62.31
CA LEU A 209 -6.28 -11.90 63.44
C LEU A 209 -7.50 -11.12 62.92
N VAL A 210 -7.27 -10.25 61.95
CA VAL A 210 -8.41 -9.46 61.47
C VAL A 210 -9.37 -10.35 60.67
N GLU A 211 -8.88 -11.38 59.95
CA GLU A 211 -9.76 -12.34 59.25
C GLU A 211 -10.63 -13.12 60.23
N ARG A 212 -10.05 -13.69 61.29
CA ARG A 212 -10.83 -14.53 62.24
C ARG A 212 -11.85 -13.67 62.99
N THR A 213 -11.42 -12.47 63.24
CA THR A 213 -12.33 -11.63 64.03
C THR A 213 -13.49 -11.14 63.16
N ALA A 214 -13.19 -10.68 61.95
CA ALA A 214 -14.25 -10.19 61.05
C ALA A 214 -15.26 -11.31 60.73
N ALA A 215 -14.84 -12.59 60.63
CA ALA A 215 -15.73 -13.72 60.28
C ALA A 215 -16.72 -14.03 61.41
N ARG A 216 -16.47 -13.60 62.58
CA ARG A 216 -17.30 -14.01 63.74
C ARG A 216 -18.27 -12.89 64.11
N LEU A 217 -18.10 -11.72 63.38
CA LEU A 217 -18.96 -10.58 63.76
C LEU A 217 -20.04 -10.37 62.70
N ASP A 218 -21.33 -10.01 63.22
CA ASP A 218 -22.43 -9.67 62.28
C ASP A 218 -22.38 -8.17 61.93
N PRO A 219 -22.21 -7.87 60.60
CA PRO A 219 -22.04 -6.48 60.16
C PRO A 219 -23.29 -5.64 60.45
N ALA A 220 -24.51 -6.26 60.61
CA ALA A 220 -25.73 -5.49 60.93
C ALA A 220 -25.70 -4.95 62.36
N THR A 221 -25.03 -5.63 63.22
CA THR A 221 -25.03 -5.21 64.64
C THR A 221 -23.69 -4.56 64.99
N GLU A 222 -22.65 -4.72 63.98
CA GLU A 222 -21.34 -4.12 64.27
C GLU A 222 -20.74 -3.57 62.96
N PRO A 223 -20.90 -2.39 62.67
CA PRO A 223 -20.52 -1.75 61.40
C PRO A 223 -19.00 -1.55 61.28
N ARG A 224 -18.29 -1.67 62.36
CA ARG A 224 -16.82 -1.48 62.31
C ARG A 224 -16.13 -2.67 61.63
N VAL A 225 -16.86 -3.70 61.35
CA VAL A 225 -16.32 -4.83 60.56
C VAL A 225 -15.74 -4.31 59.24
N VAL A 226 -16.25 -3.20 58.71
CA VAL A 226 -15.72 -2.61 57.46
C VAL A 226 -14.26 -2.17 57.67
N ASN A 227 -13.96 -1.63 58.91
CA ASN A 227 -12.57 -1.21 59.20
C ASN A 227 -11.63 -2.41 59.28
N LEU A 228 -12.12 -3.50 59.79
CA LEU A 228 -11.28 -4.72 59.86
C LEU A 228 -11.00 -5.27 58.46
N ARG A 229 -12.02 -5.19 57.58
CA ARG A 229 -11.82 -5.68 56.20
C ARG A 229 -10.88 -4.73 55.43
N TRP A 230 -11.02 -3.44 55.74
CA TRP A 230 -10.09 -2.49 55.11
C TRP A 230 -8.65 -2.74 55.58
N ALA A 231 -8.49 -2.95 56.84
CA ALA A 231 -7.13 -3.22 57.38
C ALA A 231 -6.58 -4.53 56.80
N GLN A 232 -7.48 -5.50 56.70
CA GLN A 232 -7.01 -6.77 56.10
C GLN A 232 -6.55 -6.53 54.65
N TYR A 233 -7.32 -5.79 53.90
CA TYR A 233 -6.91 -5.44 52.53
C TYR A 233 -5.53 -4.79 52.52
N LEU A 234 -5.28 -3.82 53.32
CA LEU A 234 -3.97 -3.11 53.30
C LEU A 234 -2.83 -4.08 53.60
N PHE A 235 -3.10 -5.02 54.60
CA PHE A 235 -2.01 -5.96 54.95
C PHE A 235 -1.79 -6.95 53.82
N LEU A 236 -2.87 -7.41 53.19
CA LEU A 236 -2.73 -8.39 52.09
C LEU A 236 -2.05 -7.75 50.89
N THR A 237 -2.33 -6.49 50.60
CA THR A 237 -1.67 -5.82 49.47
C THR A 237 -0.17 -5.64 49.74
N GLU A 238 0.14 -5.32 51.02
CA GLU A 238 1.58 -5.24 51.38
C GLU A 238 2.29 -6.58 51.19
N ARG A 239 1.67 -7.62 51.64
CA ARG A 239 2.32 -8.94 51.45
C ARG A 239 2.38 -9.30 49.96
N LEU A 240 1.28 -8.91 49.22
CA LEU A 240 1.29 -9.16 47.77
C LEU A 240 2.48 -8.44 47.10
N GLU A 241 2.76 -7.18 47.41
CA GLU A 241 3.89 -6.43 46.82
C GLU A 241 5.24 -7.07 47.18
N ARG A 242 5.31 -7.66 48.38
CA ARG A 242 6.60 -8.28 48.77
C ARG A 242 6.78 -9.65 48.10
N ASP A 243 5.70 -10.55 48.04
CA ASP A 243 5.90 -11.99 47.73
C ASP A 243 5.23 -12.33 46.39
N ASP A 244 4.65 -11.23 45.61
CA ASP A 244 3.90 -11.40 44.35
C ASP A 244 2.95 -12.61 44.41
N ASP A 245 2.25 -12.91 45.60
CA ASP A 245 1.35 -14.07 45.79
C ASP A 245 -0.06 -13.73 45.25
N HIS A 246 -0.54 -14.42 44.22
CA HIS A 246 -1.82 -14.14 43.51
C HIS A 246 -3.02 -14.50 44.39
N LEU A 247 -2.90 -15.31 45.45
CA LEU A 247 -4.01 -15.66 46.36
C LEU A 247 -4.34 -14.50 47.29
N ASP A 248 -3.34 -13.72 47.53
CA ASP A 248 -3.57 -12.54 48.38
C ASP A 248 -4.32 -11.44 47.62
N ARG A 249 -4.14 -11.34 46.32
CA ARG A 249 -4.91 -10.39 45.50
C ARG A 249 -6.40 -10.77 45.49
N ASP A 250 -6.72 -12.09 45.35
CA ASP A 250 -8.14 -12.51 45.33
C ASP A 250 -8.80 -12.28 46.70
N GLU A 251 -7.97 -12.50 47.66
CA GLU A 251 -8.55 -12.30 49.00
C GLU A 251 -8.73 -10.81 49.31
N ALA A 252 -7.83 -10.01 48.84
CA ALA A 252 -8.00 -8.55 49.04
C ALA A 252 -9.24 -8.05 48.29
N ILE A 253 -9.49 -8.54 47.08
CA ILE A 253 -10.70 -8.15 46.32
C ILE A 253 -11.95 -8.59 47.08
N ARG A 254 -11.87 -9.80 47.68
CA ARG A 254 -13.03 -10.29 48.46
C ARG A 254 -13.32 -9.38 49.67
N CYS A 255 -12.22 -8.93 50.26
CA CYS A 255 -12.40 -8.08 51.44
C CYS A 255 -13.06 -6.75 51.05
N LEU A 256 -12.58 -6.17 49.99
CA LEU A 256 -13.11 -4.85 49.58
C LEU A 256 -14.55 -4.99 49.07
N ARG A 257 -14.93 -6.12 48.38
CA ARG A 257 -16.33 -6.31 47.95
C ARG A 257 -17.25 -6.43 49.17
N HIS A 258 -16.67 -7.22 50.14
CA HIS A 258 -17.48 -7.34 51.37
C HIS A 258 -17.66 -5.99 52.06
N ALA A 259 -16.58 -5.21 52.03
CA ALA A 259 -16.69 -3.87 52.65
C ALA A 259 -17.68 -3.00 51.86
N ALA A 260 -17.71 -3.11 50.57
CA ALA A 260 -18.62 -2.30 49.73
C ALA A 260 -20.08 -2.75 49.94
N GLU A 261 -20.29 -4.07 50.22
CA GLU A 261 -21.66 -4.59 50.45
C GLU A 261 -22.25 -4.04 51.76
N ILE A 262 -21.36 -3.77 52.69
CA ILE A 262 -21.83 -3.35 54.02
C ILE A 262 -22.06 -1.83 54.02
N SER A 263 -21.47 -1.11 53.00
CA SER A 263 -21.60 0.36 52.98
C SER A 263 -22.56 0.78 51.85
N PRO A 264 -23.77 1.44 52.08
CA PRO A 264 -24.81 1.80 51.10
C PRO A 264 -24.33 2.91 50.14
N GLU A 265 -23.06 3.66 50.42
CA GLU A 265 -22.41 4.62 49.50
C GLU A 265 -20.88 4.58 49.71
N PRO A 266 -20.27 3.57 49.00
CA PRO A 266 -18.82 3.44 49.22
C PRO A 266 -18.07 4.74 48.88
N ASP A 267 -17.23 5.16 49.77
CA ASP A 267 -16.45 6.38 49.51
C ASP A 267 -15.44 6.17 48.37
N ALA A 268 -14.93 7.26 47.75
CA ALA A 268 -14.09 7.26 46.54
C ALA A 268 -12.84 6.37 46.72
N ASP A 269 -12.35 6.26 47.97
CA ASP A 269 -11.10 5.49 48.23
C ASP A 269 -11.36 3.99 48.15
N LEU A 270 -12.50 3.61 48.70
CA LEU A 270 -12.82 2.16 48.64
C LEU A 270 -13.11 1.74 47.20
N ALA A 271 -13.91 2.53 46.49
CA ALA A 271 -14.26 2.20 45.10
C ALA A 271 -13.00 2.18 44.21
N MET A 272 -12.15 3.12 44.43
CA MET A 272 -10.93 3.16 43.56
C MET A 272 -10.01 1.97 43.89
N ALA A 273 -9.84 1.63 45.16
CA ALA A 273 -8.99 0.48 45.52
C ALA A 273 -9.52 -0.82 44.91
N LEU A 274 -10.82 -0.96 44.91
CA LEU A 274 -11.41 -2.16 44.28
C LEU A 274 -11.19 -2.13 42.77
N ALA A 275 -11.38 -0.96 42.11
CA ALA A 275 -11.16 -0.85 40.65
C ALA A 275 -9.73 -1.22 40.27
N GLU A 276 -8.72 -0.87 41.01
CA GLU A 276 -7.31 -1.12 40.67
C GLU A 276 -6.96 -2.61 40.78
N LEU A 277 -7.44 -3.23 41.92
CA LEU A 277 -7.09 -4.66 42.08
C LEU A 277 -7.80 -5.52 41.03
N LEU A 278 -9.09 -5.08 40.73
CA LEU A 278 -9.81 -5.85 39.68
C LEU A 278 -9.18 -5.62 38.31
N GLY A 279 -8.78 -4.34 38.03
CA GLY A 279 -8.06 -4.06 36.76
C GLY A 279 -6.76 -4.87 36.65
N ASP A 280 -5.97 -4.87 37.76
CA ASP A 280 -4.69 -5.63 37.75
C ASP A 280 -4.94 -7.12 37.53
N ARG A 281 -5.97 -7.68 38.27
CA ARG A 281 -6.23 -9.14 38.10
C ARG A 281 -6.76 -9.42 36.69
N GLY A 282 -7.62 -8.46 36.25
CA GLY A 282 -8.18 -8.64 34.88
C GLY A 282 -7.06 -8.64 33.82
N GLU A 283 -6.12 -7.76 33.91
CA GLU A 283 -5.01 -7.72 32.92
C GLU A 283 -4.12 -8.96 33.04
N LEU A 284 -3.84 -9.36 34.29
CA LEU A 284 -2.93 -10.49 34.49
C LEU A 284 -3.56 -11.80 33.96
N TYR A 285 -4.91 -11.90 34.13
CA TYR A 285 -5.51 -13.21 33.76
C TYR A 285 -6.39 -13.04 32.52
N LEU A 286 -6.26 -11.82 31.90
CA LEU A 286 -7.08 -11.53 30.71
C LEU A 286 -8.55 -11.82 30.96
N ASP A 287 -9.05 -11.48 32.25
CA ASP A 287 -10.47 -11.69 32.62
C ASP A 287 -11.30 -10.43 32.27
N THR A 288 -12.15 -10.58 31.34
CA THR A 288 -12.88 -9.41 30.79
C THR A 288 -13.98 -8.97 31.78
N ASP A 289 -14.46 -9.84 32.64
CA ASP A 289 -15.47 -9.45 33.65
C ASP A 289 -14.84 -8.57 34.74
N ASP A 290 -13.68 -8.96 35.04
CA ASP A 290 -12.99 -8.12 36.06
C ASP A 290 -12.65 -6.74 35.49
N LEU A 291 -12.26 -6.69 34.23
CA LEU A 291 -11.97 -5.38 33.61
C LEU A 291 -13.23 -4.54 33.50
N ALA A 292 -14.39 -5.25 33.21
CA ALA A 292 -15.65 -4.49 33.18
C ALA A 292 -16.02 -3.97 34.57
N SER A 293 -15.79 -4.85 35.56
CA SER A 293 -16.08 -4.44 36.95
C SER A 293 -15.11 -3.34 37.42
N ALA A 294 -13.89 -3.46 36.94
CA ALA A 294 -12.93 -2.40 37.30
C ALA A 294 -13.38 -1.04 36.73
N ALA A 295 -13.87 -1.04 35.51
CA ALA A 295 -14.31 0.23 34.89
C ALA A 295 -15.52 0.79 35.64
N VAL A 296 -16.40 -0.07 36.08
CA VAL A 296 -17.60 0.40 36.80
C VAL A 296 -17.21 1.03 38.14
N TRP A 297 -16.34 0.32 38.83
CA TRP A 297 -15.99 0.85 40.16
C TRP A 297 -15.12 2.10 40.05
N ALA A 298 -14.31 2.18 38.98
CA ALA A 298 -13.57 3.45 38.76
C ALA A 298 -14.56 4.59 38.48
N GLY A 299 -15.65 4.30 37.76
CA GLY A 299 -16.71 5.31 37.54
C GLY A 299 -17.38 5.72 38.85
N VAL A 300 -17.68 4.69 39.69
CA VAL A 300 -18.28 5.01 41.00
C VAL A 300 -17.34 5.91 41.82
N ALA A 301 -16.06 5.58 41.69
CA ALA A 301 -15.09 6.43 42.44
C ALA A 301 -15.07 7.86 41.88
N ALA A 302 -15.19 7.95 40.57
CA ALA A 302 -15.15 9.29 39.96
C ALA A 302 -16.38 10.11 40.37
N ASN A 303 -17.47 9.42 40.59
CA ASN A 303 -18.70 10.17 40.91
C ASN A 303 -18.81 10.45 42.41
N ALA A 304 -18.10 9.64 43.22
CA ALA A 304 -18.16 9.79 44.69
C ALA A 304 -17.23 10.91 45.17
N GLU A 305 -16.37 11.52 44.29
CA GLU A 305 -15.44 12.58 44.70
C GLU A 305 -16.19 13.92 44.85
N THR A 306 -15.92 14.61 45.87
CA THR A 306 -16.66 15.85 46.23
C THR A 306 -16.05 17.06 45.52
N ASP A 307 -14.67 16.90 45.05
CA ASP A 307 -14.03 17.93 44.21
C ASP A 307 -13.82 17.40 42.77
N PRO A 308 -14.51 17.99 41.85
CA PRO A 308 -14.46 17.56 40.45
C PRO A 308 -13.01 17.56 39.91
N ALA A 309 -12.08 18.34 40.43
CA ALA A 309 -10.65 18.39 40.02
C ALA A 309 -9.91 17.13 40.47
N ASP A 310 -10.47 16.39 41.35
CA ASP A 310 -9.81 15.15 41.84
C ASP A 310 -10.39 13.92 41.13
N GLY A 311 -11.23 14.21 40.09
CA GLY A 311 -11.94 13.10 39.43
C GLY A 311 -11.18 12.62 38.18
N TRP A 312 -10.01 13.27 37.85
CA TRP A 312 -9.33 12.87 36.59
C TRP A 312 -8.75 11.47 36.71
N TYR A 313 -8.17 11.05 37.88
CA TYR A 313 -7.48 9.73 37.99
C TYR A 313 -8.47 8.58 37.88
N PRO A 314 -9.58 8.61 38.56
CA PRO A 314 -10.54 7.50 38.40
C PRO A 314 -11.07 7.41 36.95
N ARG A 315 -11.27 8.50 36.29
CA ARG A 315 -11.77 8.48 34.89
C ARG A 315 -10.68 7.95 33.94
N LEU A 316 -9.49 8.30 34.22
CA LEU A 316 -8.41 7.73 33.39
C LEU A 316 -8.30 6.22 33.63
N SER A 317 -8.45 5.82 34.90
CA SER A 317 -8.40 4.37 35.20
C SER A 317 -9.57 3.65 34.52
N GLN A 318 -10.69 4.32 34.49
CA GLN A 318 -11.85 3.76 33.76
C GLN A 318 -11.51 3.58 32.28
N ALA A 319 -10.94 4.64 31.67
CA ALA A 319 -10.56 4.56 30.25
C ALA A 319 -9.57 3.42 30.00
N ASN A 320 -8.61 3.19 30.87
CA ASN A 320 -7.61 2.12 30.68
C ASN A 320 -8.27 0.73 30.72
N ALA A 321 -9.26 0.59 31.56
CA ALA A 321 -9.95 -0.73 31.62
C ALA A 321 -10.70 -1.02 30.31
N TYR A 322 -11.38 0.03 29.76
CA TYR A 322 -12.10 -0.19 28.49
C TYR A 322 -11.13 -0.45 27.34
N LEU A 323 -10.01 0.27 27.37
CA LEU A 323 -9.03 0.04 26.29
C LEU A 323 -8.50 -1.40 26.34
N THR A 324 -8.18 -1.84 27.54
CA THR A 324 -7.65 -3.22 27.66
C THR A 324 -8.72 -4.24 27.24
N ARG A 325 -9.87 -4.01 27.58
CA ARG A 325 -10.95 -4.94 27.17
C ARG A 325 -11.14 -4.93 25.65
N TRP A 326 -11.13 -3.72 25.14
CA TRP A 326 -11.24 -3.66 23.68
C TRP A 326 -10.13 -4.48 23.01
N VAL A 327 -8.94 -4.32 23.47
CA VAL A 327 -7.83 -5.07 22.84
C VAL A 327 -8.09 -6.57 22.94
N GLN A 328 -8.89 -6.97 23.91
CA GLN A 328 -9.10 -8.42 24.09
C GLN A 328 -10.37 -8.87 23.35
N LEU A 329 -11.49 -8.08 23.34
CA LEU A 329 -12.79 -8.63 22.91
C LEU A 329 -13.20 -7.98 21.60
N GLN A 330 -12.52 -6.82 21.27
CA GLN A 330 -12.89 -6.06 20.06
C GLN A 330 -14.38 -5.68 20.12
N ASP A 331 -14.97 -5.40 21.37
CA ASP A 331 -16.35 -4.93 21.55
C ASP A 331 -16.44 -3.43 21.25
N VAL A 332 -17.36 -3.03 20.36
CA VAL A 332 -17.42 -1.64 19.85
C VAL A 332 -17.93 -0.72 20.96
N ASP A 333 -18.75 -1.23 21.87
CA ASP A 333 -19.25 -0.39 22.99
C ASP A 333 -18.13 0.07 23.91
N ASP A 334 -17.08 -0.71 23.94
CA ASP A 334 -15.92 -0.32 24.78
C ASP A 334 -15.19 0.89 24.18
N LEU A 335 -15.19 1.02 22.85
CA LEU A 335 -14.53 2.19 22.22
C LEU A 335 -15.29 3.49 22.53
N ALA A 336 -16.70 3.33 22.52
CA ALA A 336 -17.48 4.54 22.86
C ALA A 336 -17.28 4.94 24.32
N ARG A 337 -17.23 3.96 25.18
CA ARG A 337 -17.05 4.25 26.62
C ARG A 337 -15.63 4.74 26.92
N LEU A 338 -14.68 4.20 26.15
CA LEU A 338 -13.28 4.69 26.31
C LEU A 338 -13.19 6.17 25.93
N ALA A 339 -13.77 6.55 24.77
CA ALA A 339 -13.71 7.96 24.33
C ALA A 339 -14.40 8.88 25.34
N ASP A 340 -15.51 8.40 25.92
CA ASP A 340 -16.23 9.22 26.92
C ASP A 340 -15.42 9.39 28.20
N ALA A 341 -14.88 8.31 28.66
CA ALA A 341 -14.07 8.40 29.90
C ALA A 341 -12.85 9.30 29.72
N LEU A 342 -12.17 9.25 28.57
CA LEU A 342 -10.99 10.12 28.33
C LEU A 342 -11.42 11.58 28.22
N THR A 343 -12.62 11.82 27.63
CA THR A 343 -13.12 13.21 27.60
C THR A 343 -13.35 13.73 29.02
N GLY A 344 -13.97 12.88 29.82
CA GLY A 344 -14.20 13.25 31.23
C GLY A 344 -12.89 13.53 31.98
N ALA A 345 -11.88 12.69 31.73
CA ALA A 345 -10.59 12.89 32.44
C ALA A 345 -9.94 14.21 32.00
N ILE A 346 -10.04 14.56 30.73
CA ILE A 346 -9.42 15.80 30.22
C ILE A 346 -10.17 17.01 30.80
N GLU A 347 -11.46 16.92 30.94
CA GLU A 347 -12.24 18.06 31.48
C GLU A 347 -12.00 18.24 32.98
N ALA A 348 -11.72 17.13 33.65
CA ALA A 348 -11.48 17.18 35.11
C ALA A 348 -10.08 17.74 35.42
N GLY A 349 -9.25 18.01 34.38
CA GLY A 349 -7.98 18.74 34.56
C GLY A 349 -6.82 17.77 34.86
N LEU A 350 -6.19 17.08 33.85
CA LEU A 350 -5.03 16.18 34.04
C LEU A 350 -3.78 16.99 34.43
N PRO A 351 -3.08 16.52 35.41
CA PRO A 351 -2.09 17.33 36.16
C PRO A 351 -0.76 17.41 35.40
N ASP A 352 -0.50 16.41 34.44
CA ASP A 352 0.84 16.45 33.81
C ASP A 352 0.67 16.44 32.28
N ALA A 353 1.60 17.16 31.64
CA ALA A 353 1.57 17.36 30.17
C ALA A 353 1.62 16.01 29.43
N ASP A 354 2.31 15.02 29.91
CA ASP A 354 2.38 13.70 29.23
C ASP A 354 1.03 12.98 29.27
N LEU A 355 0.35 13.08 30.34
CA LEU A 355 -0.96 12.42 30.46
C LEU A 355 -1.99 13.08 29.55
N ARG A 356 -1.83 14.38 29.42
CA ARG A 356 -2.79 15.07 28.51
C ARG A 356 -2.53 14.67 27.05
N LEU A 357 -1.20 14.58 26.69
CA LEU A 357 -0.89 14.14 25.30
C LEU A 357 -1.38 12.72 25.05
N ILE A 358 -1.28 11.82 26.03
CA ILE A 358 -1.70 10.41 25.85
C ILE A 358 -3.23 10.36 25.74
N ALA A 359 -3.88 11.15 26.49
CA ALA A 359 -5.35 11.09 26.51
C ALA A 359 -5.93 11.58 25.16
N HIS A 360 -5.33 12.67 24.60
CA HIS A 360 -5.83 13.15 23.29
C HIS A 360 -5.49 12.16 22.17
N ARG A 361 -4.31 11.55 22.27
CA ARG A 361 -3.95 10.53 21.24
C ARG A 361 -4.93 9.36 21.28
N ASP A 362 -5.20 8.75 22.49
CA ASP A 362 -6.04 7.54 22.61
C ASP A 362 -7.51 7.87 22.31
N ARG A 363 -7.87 9.13 22.67
CA ARG A 363 -9.27 9.53 22.40
C ARG A 363 -9.52 9.61 20.90
N LEU A 364 -8.64 10.29 20.14
CA LEU A 364 -8.80 10.40 18.67
C LEU A 364 -8.74 9.02 18.01
N LYS A 365 -7.89 8.19 18.46
CA LYS A 365 -7.80 6.84 17.86
C LYS A 365 -9.07 6.03 18.16
N ALA A 366 -9.52 6.02 19.39
CA ALA A 366 -10.72 5.25 19.77
C ALA A 366 -11.94 5.71 18.96
N ARG A 367 -12.01 7.07 18.79
CA ARG A 367 -13.17 7.57 18.02
C ARG A 367 -13.06 7.15 16.55
N TYR A 368 -11.96 7.25 16.04
CA TYR A 368 -11.79 6.78 14.63
C TYR A 368 -12.20 5.33 14.48
N ASP A 369 -11.71 4.45 15.31
CA ASP A 369 -12.04 3.01 15.20
C ASP A 369 -13.54 2.78 15.37
N LEU A 370 -14.13 3.49 16.25
CA LEU A 370 -15.59 3.34 16.44
C LEU A 370 -16.34 3.75 15.17
N ASP A 371 -15.99 4.92 14.56
CA ASP A 371 -16.65 5.38 13.32
C ASP A 371 -16.51 4.35 12.20
N GLN A 372 -15.33 3.77 12.11
CA GLN A 372 -15.12 2.80 11.00
C GLN A 372 -16.02 1.58 11.17
N ARG A 373 -16.24 1.16 12.38
CA ARG A 373 -17.08 -0.05 12.59
C ARG A 373 -18.56 0.30 12.37
N ARG A 374 -18.94 1.48 12.76
CA ARG A 374 -20.35 1.85 12.55
C ARG A 374 -20.65 2.04 11.05
N VAL A 375 -19.65 2.64 10.39
CA VAL A 375 -19.82 2.76 8.93
C VAL A 375 -19.92 1.37 8.29
N ALA A 376 -19.07 0.48 8.73
CA ALA A 376 -19.08 -0.89 8.15
C ALA A 376 -20.41 -1.59 8.44
N ALA A 377 -21.03 -1.27 9.54
CA ALA A 377 -22.30 -1.92 9.93
C ALA A 377 -23.48 -1.19 9.27
N GLY A 378 -23.19 -0.08 8.45
CA GLY A 378 -24.23 0.68 7.74
C GLY A 378 -25.05 1.55 8.69
N GLU A 379 -24.64 1.71 9.96
CA GLU A 379 -25.40 2.49 10.96
C GLU A 379 -25.28 3.99 10.71
N VAL A 380 -24.09 4.45 10.15
CA VAL A 380 -23.88 5.89 9.92
C VAL A 380 -23.15 6.05 8.58
N ALA A 381 -23.46 7.14 7.92
CA ALA A 381 -22.74 7.45 6.66
C ALA A 381 -21.30 7.88 6.94
N GLU A 382 -20.35 7.51 6.02
CA GLU A 382 -18.89 7.78 6.16
C GLU A 382 -18.63 9.26 6.41
N HIS A 383 -19.38 10.12 5.75
CA HIS A 383 -19.16 11.57 5.93
C HIS A 383 -19.56 12.02 7.34
N ASP A 384 -20.70 11.55 7.84
CA ASP A 384 -21.17 11.96 9.18
C ASP A 384 -20.26 11.41 10.28
N ALA A 385 -19.72 10.24 10.03
CA ALA A 385 -18.78 9.66 11.02
C ALA A 385 -17.46 10.45 11.03
N ALA A 386 -16.97 10.90 9.91
CA ALA A 386 -15.71 11.69 9.82
C ALA A 386 -15.92 13.09 10.43
N ALA A 387 -17.12 13.62 10.32
CA ALA A 387 -17.39 14.99 10.84
C ALA A 387 -17.30 15.02 12.36
N THR A 388 -17.56 13.96 13.04
CA THR A 388 -17.55 13.96 14.51
C THR A 388 -16.12 14.02 15.04
N ARG A 389 -15.06 13.85 14.14
CA ARG A 389 -13.66 13.82 14.63
C ARG A 389 -13.02 15.20 14.45
N VAL A 390 -13.72 16.13 13.77
CA VAL A 390 -13.09 17.43 13.47
C VAL A 390 -12.74 18.15 14.78
N PRO A 391 -13.64 18.23 15.75
CA PRO A 391 -13.30 18.97 16.99
C PRO A 391 -12.21 18.24 17.80
N LEU A 392 -12.12 16.97 17.66
CA LEU A 392 -11.08 16.23 18.42
C LEU A 392 -9.70 16.43 17.80
N ALA A 393 -9.69 16.36 16.46
CA ALA A 393 -8.39 16.56 15.77
C ALA A 393 -7.88 17.98 16.01
N VAL A 394 -8.79 19.00 16.09
CA VAL A 394 -8.36 20.39 16.33
C VAL A 394 -7.88 20.54 17.78
N ALA A 395 -8.56 19.93 18.64
CA ALA A 395 -8.14 19.98 20.06
C ALA A 395 -6.78 19.31 20.28
N ALA A 396 -6.57 18.15 19.61
CA ALA A 396 -5.26 17.45 19.78
C ALA A 396 -4.13 18.29 19.18
N ASP A 397 -4.42 18.92 18.00
CA ASP A 397 -3.38 19.80 17.40
C ASP A 397 -3.09 20.99 18.32
N GLY A 398 -4.14 21.57 18.96
CA GLY A 398 -3.96 22.70 19.92
C GLY A 398 -3.07 22.29 21.11
N ILE A 399 -3.37 21.07 21.61
CA ILE A 399 -2.58 20.61 22.77
C ILE A 399 -1.10 20.45 22.38
N LEU A 400 -0.79 19.97 21.17
CA LEU A 400 0.61 19.83 20.73
C LEU A 400 1.29 21.20 20.70
N ARG A 401 0.50 22.28 20.52
CA ARG A 401 1.10 23.63 20.49
C ARG A 401 1.31 24.17 21.90
N ASP A 402 0.41 23.87 22.74
CA ASP A 402 0.39 24.51 24.07
C ASP A 402 1.37 23.80 25.02
N GLU A 403 1.77 22.61 24.63
CA GLU A 403 2.65 21.89 25.58
C GLU A 403 3.96 21.51 24.89
N PRO A 404 4.93 22.43 24.70
CA PRO A 404 6.16 22.18 23.92
C PRO A 404 7.20 21.39 24.74
N ASP A 405 7.01 21.23 26.12
CA ASP A 405 8.04 20.62 26.98
C ASP A 405 7.67 19.16 27.29
N GLY A 406 6.65 18.51 26.68
CA GLY A 406 6.32 17.08 26.92
C GLY A 406 7.38 16.13 26.35
N ALA A 407 7.40 14.78 26.87
CA ALA A 407 8.34 13.75 26.37
C ALA A 407 8.36 13.72 24.83
N GLY A 408 9.56 13.95 24.18
CA GLY A 408 9.80 13.99 22.72
C GLY A 408 9.13 12.81 22.00
N GLU A 409 9.12 11.54 22.57
CA GLU A 409 8.52 10.37 21.90
C GLU A 409 6.99 10.48 21.85
N LEU A 410 6.33 10.95 22.87
CA LEU A 410 4.86 11.04 22.92
C LEU A 410 4.36 12.16 21.99
N ARG A 411 5.12 13.13 21.91
CA ARG A 411 4.74 14.20 20.96
C ARG A 411 4.84 13.70 19.51
N SER A 412 5.95 13.06 19.34
CA SER A 412 6.10 12.48 17.99
C SER A 412 4.94 11.55 17.64
N ASP A 413 4.43 10.79 18.59
CA ASP A 413 3.32 9.82 18.35
C ASP A 413 2.01 10.58 18.11
N LEU A 414 1.70 11.50 18.89
CA LEU A 414 0.44 12.24 18.71
C LEU A 414 0.48 13.05 17.40
N ALA A 415 1.70 13.65 17.07
CA ALA A 415 1.82 14.39 15.79
C ALA A 415 1.52 13.48 14.60
N ALA A 416 1.98 12.23 14.68
CA ALA A 416 1.71 11.31 13.56
C ALA A 416 0.21 11.03 13.44
N VAL A 417 -0.51 10.84 14.59
CA VAL A 417 -1.95 10.52 14.57
C VAL A 417 -2.74 11.76 14.09
N VAL A 418 -2.32 12.96 14.53
CA VAL A 418 -3.05 14.19 14.12
C VAL A 418 -2.83 14.43 12.62
N LEU A 419 -1.54 14.25 12.27
CA LEU A 419 -1.23 14.44 10.83
C LEU A 419 -2.09 13.52 9.96
N THR A 420 -2.24 12.29 10.25
CA THR A 420 -3.03 11.35 9.42
C THR A 420 -4.51 11.74 9.41
N HIS A 421 -5.07 12.13 10.53
CA HIS A 421 -6.50 12.47 10.60
C HIS A 421 -6.79 13.79 9.86
N GLN A 422 -5.81 14.74 9.95
CA GLN A 422 -6.04 16.02 9.25
C GLN A 422 -6.02 15.81 7.74
N LEU A 423 -5.22 14.85 7.31
CA LEU A 423 -5.20 14.58 5.85
C LEU A 423 -6.51 13.92 5.40
N VAL A 424 -7.02 12.98 6.24
CA VAL A 424 -8.27 12.27 5.87
C VAL A 424 -9.44 13.28 5.90
N LEU A 425 -9.47 14.10 6.91
CA LEU A 425 -10.58 15.06 7.01
C LEU A 425 -10.50 16.10 5.88
N ALA A 426 -9.29 16.50 5.51
CA ALA A 426 -9.14 17.40 4.35
C ALA A 426 -9.60 16.72 3.06
N ALA A 427 -9.31 15.43 2.93
CA ALA A 427 -9.74 14.70 1.72
C ALA A 427 -11.27 14.63 1.64
N ASP A 428 -12.00 14.69 2.81
CA ASP A 428 -13.48 14.59 2.81
C ASP A 428 -14.10 15.99 2.85
N ASP A 429 -13.33 17.00 2.70
CA ASP A 429 -13.75 18.41 2.63
C ASP A 429 -14.34 18.88 3.96
N LEU A 430 -13.95 18.26 5.00
CA LEU A 430 -14.50 18.66 6.32
C LEU A 430 -13.53 19.61 7.04
N LEU A 431 -12.22 19.65 6.53
CA LEU A 431 -11.24 20.61 7.05
C LEU A 431 -10.40 21.15 5.89
N SER A 432 -10.15 22.52 6.04
CA SER A 432 -9.25 23.07 5.00
C SER A 432 -7.78 22.70 5.31
N PRO A 433 -7.04 22.15 4.22
CA PRO A 433 -5.66 21.71 4.48
C PRO A 433 -4.71 22.89 4.70
N ASP A 434 -4.01 22.99 5.91
CA ASP A 434 -2.90 23.94 6.17
C ASP A 434 -1.54 23.25 5.95
N ILE A 435 -0.97 23.46 4.74
CA ILE A 435 0.19 22.65 4.29
C ILE A 435 1.40 22.96 5.18
N ALA A 436 1.54 24.18 5.60
CA ALA A 436 2.66 24.54 6.51
C ALA A 436 2.55 23.79 7.84
N ARG A 437 1.36 23.78 8.26
CA ARG A 437 1.18 23.04 9.52
C ARG A 437 1.38 21.54 9.32
N LEU A 438 0.87 20.89 8.33
CA LEU A 438 1.09 19.45 8.05
C LEU A 438 2.58 19.12 7.96
N ARG A 439 3.48 20.10 7.49
CA ARG A 439 4.94 19.84 7.43
C ARG A 439 5.55 19.89 8.84
N GLU A 440 4.97 20.82 9.45
CA GLU A 440 5.49 20.89 10.83
C GLU A 440 5.18 19.62 11.61
N LEU A 441 3.96 19.17 11.45
CA LEU A 441 3.57 17.93 12.15
C LEU A 441 4.40 16.74 11.65
N LEU A 442 4.63 16.76 10.30
CA LEU A 442 5.46 15.67 9.74
C LEU A 442 6.87 15.69 10.34
N THR A 443 7.44 16.88 10.49
CA THR A 443 8.79 17.00 11.09
C THR A 443 8.75 16.54 12.56
N LEU A 444 7.74 16.99 13.21
CA LEU A 444 7.62 16.58 14.62
C LEU A 444 7.42 15.06 14.74
N ALA A 445 6.68 14.51 13.84
CA ALA A 445 6.42 13.05 13.89
C ALA A 445 7.72 12.27 13.64
N ARG A 446 8.79 12.94 13.06
CA ARG A 446 10.05 12.23 12.72
C ARG A 446 11.11 12.50 13.79
N SER A 447 10.79 13.38 14.66
CA SER A 447 11.81 13.85 15.62
C SER A 447 12.25 12.72 16.56
N HIS A 448 11.57 11.48 16.62
CA HIS A 448 12.01 10.29 17.37
C HIS A 448 12.06 9.07 16.44
N PRO A 449 13.27 8.22 16.56
CA PRO A 449 13.49 7.17 15.55
C PRO A 449 12.26 6.23 15.46
N PRO A 450 11.48 6.44 14.39
CA PRO A 450 10.28 5.63 14.16
C PRO A 450 10.62 4.19 13.79
N ASP A 451 9.94 3.22 14.37
CA ASP A 451 10.09 1.85 13.83
C ASP A 451 9.82 1.81 12.32
N PRO A 452 10.38 0.90 11.62
CA PRO A 452 10.34 0.82 10.16
C PRO A 452 8.91 0.99 9.62
N HIS A 453 7.87 0.54 10.37
CA HIS A 453 6.46 0.69 9.94
C HIS A 453 6.03 2.17 9.98
N ARG A 454 6.42 2.84 10.95
CA ARG A 454 6.11 4.26 11.10
C ARG A 454 6.90 5.11 10.09
N THR A 455 8.11 4.74 9.76
CA THR A 455 8.92 5.44 8.75
C THR A 455 8.26 5.32 7.37
N GLN A 456 7.86 4.23 7.13
CA GLN A 456 7.18 4.03 5.84
C GLN A 456 5.86 4.82 5.77
N LEU A 457 5.07 4.84 6.84
CA LEU A 457 3.82 5.62 6.92
C LEU A 457 4.10 7.12 6.74
N LEU A 458 5.04 7.59 7.39
CA LEU A 458 5.35 9.02 7.27
C LEU A 458 5.86 9.36 5.87
N ALA A 459 6.57 8.34 5.23
CA ALA A 459 7.01 8.57 3.83
C ALA A 459 5.80 8.65 2.89
N ILE A 460 4.77 7.78 3.16
CA ILE A 460 3.53 7.83 2.33
C ILE A 460 2.82 9.16 2.57
N VAL A 461 2.72 9.60 3.85
CA VAL A 461 2.07 10.88 4.18
C VAL A 461 2.83 12.05 3.56
N GLU A 462 4.13 11.95 3.62
CA GLU A 462 4.95 12.99 2.96
C GLU A 462 4.66 13.03 1.46
N GLY A 463 4.57 11.78 0.88
CA GLY A 463 4.17 11.74 -0.54
C GLY A 463 2.82 12.43 -0.78
N ALA A 464 1.81 12.16 0.08
CA ALA A 464 0.48 12.76 -0.07
C ALA A 464 0.53 14.29 0.12
N ILE A 465 1.33 14.74 1.10
CA ILE A 465 1.52 16.19 1.28
C ILE A 465 2.19 16.80 0.04
N GLY A 466 3.29 16.05 -0.48
CA GLY A 466 3.96 16.49 -1.73
C GLY A 466 2.94 16.59 -2.88
N ALA A 467 2.03 15.60 -2.98
CA ALA A 467 1.00 15.67 -4.04
C ALA A 467 0.11 16.90 -3.85
N TYR A 468 -0.18 17.25 -2.54
CA TYR A 468 -1.01 18.44 -2.26
C TYR A 468 -0.24 19.73 -2.58
N GLU A 469 1.17 19.71 -2.48
CA GLU A 469 2.06 20.89 -2.67
C GLU A 469 2.41 21.07 -4.15
N ALA A 470 2.63 19.99 -4.91
CA ALA A 470 3.08 19.98 -6.33
C ALA A 470 2.07 20.73 -7.20
N ASP A 471 1.19 21.46 -6.63
CA ASP A 471 0.30 22.41 -7.33
C ASP A 471 0.92 23.82 -7.37
N ASP A 472 2.36 24.05 -6.82
CA ASP A 472 3.01 25.38 -6.92
C ASP A 472 4.32 25.26 -7.68
N GLY A 473 4.46 24.17 -8.55
CA GLY A 473 5.49 24.30 -9.61
C GLY A 473 6.88 23.93 -9.11
N ALA A 474 7.16 23.05 -8.01
CA ALA A 474 8.60 22.69 -7.83
C ALA A 474 8.68 21.41 -6.99
N GLY A 475 7.87 20.23 -7.36
CA GLY A 475 8.28 19.07 -6.53
C GLY A 475 7.84 17.76 -7.18
N ASP A 476 8.50 16.53 -7.10
CA ASP A 476 8.27 15.16 -7.63
C ASP A 476 6.94 14.60 -7.12
N TYR A 477 5.83 15.67 -6.52
CA TYR A 477 4.50 15.20 -6.05
C TYR A 477 4.66 14.15 -4.96
N GLY A 478 5.90 14.19 -4.27
CA GLY A 478 6.05 13.25 -3.15
C GLY A 478 6.42 11.84 -3.62
N LEU A 479 6.77 11.72 -4.99
CA LEU A 479 7.03 10.41 -5.65
C LEU A 479 8.31 9.78 -5.12
N THR A 480 9.25 10.58 -4.69
CA THR A 480 10.49 10.05 -4.09
C THR A 480 10.20 9.45 -2.70
N SER A 481 9.44 10.16 -1.98
CA SER A 481 9.05 9.66 -0.64
C SER A 481 8.18 8.40 -0.76
N ILE A 482 7.46 8.30 -1.84
CA ILE A 482 6.58 7.13 -2.09
C ILE A 482 7.44 5.94 -2.53
N ALA A 483 8.41 6.23 -3.34
CA ALA A 483 9.36 5.18 -3.77
C ALA A 483 10.17 4.65 -2.59
N GLU A 484 10.58 5.52 -1.73
CA GLU A 484 11.30 5.09 -0.51
C GLU A 484 10.41 4.23 0.38
N ALA A 485 9.15 4.61 0.47
CA ALA A 485 8.22 3.82 1.30
C ALA A 485 8.02 2.42 0.71
N MET A 486 8.08 2.34 -0.58
CA MET A 486 7.80 1.04 -1.25
C MET A 486 9.04 0.15 -1.21
N ALA A 487 10.22 0.63 -0.99
CA ALA A 487 11.48 -0.13 -0.98
C ALA A 487 11.74 -0.74 0.39
N MET A 488 10.89 -0.55 1.47
CA MET A 488 11.14 -1.04 2.84
C MET A 488 10.46 -2.42 3.01
N PRO A 489 11.27 -3.62 3.36
CA PRO A 489 11.05 -5.06 3.40
C PRO A 489 10.12 -5.48 4.55
N GLU A 490 9.17 -4.59 5.11
CA GLU A 490 8.31 -5.13 6.20
C GLU A 490 6.90 -4.54 6.07
N PHE A 491 6.20 -5.23 5.12
CA PHE A 491 4.78 -4.85 5.23
C PHE A 491 3.94 -6.09 5.57
N ASP A 492 3.62 -6.34 6.78
CA ASP A 492 2.60 -7.30 7.25
C ASP A 492 1.20 -6.84 6.81
N THR A 493 0.58 -7.29 5.68
CA THR A 493 -0.82 -7.49 5.24
C THR A 493 -1.80 -7.22 6.39
N SER A 494 -1.30 -6.72 7.62
CA SER A 494 -2.29 -6.40 8.68
C SER A 494 -2.42 -4.88 8.82
N THR A 495 -1.97 -4.04 7.78
CA THR A 495 -2.01 -2.56 7.79
C THR A 495 -3.46 -2.08 7.59
N THR A 496 -4.08 -1.29 8.57
CA THR A 496 -5.38 -0.58 8.66
C THR A 496 -5.89 -0.18 7.27
N GLY A 497 -6.90 -0.74 6.60
CA GLY A 497 -7.71 -0.31 5.44
C GLY A 497 -7.34 1.10 4.96
N ASP A 498 -6.87 2.08 5.72
CA ASP A 498 -6.64 3.48 5.34
C ASP A 498 -5.24 3.68 4.74
N LEU A 499 -4.29 2.90 5.17
CA LEU A 499 -2.91 2.99 4.60
C LEU A 499 -2.84 2.30 3.23
N ARG A 500 -3.59 1.25 3.10
CA ARG A 500 -3.68 0.60 1.77
C ARG A 500 -4.41 1.53 0.77
N GLN A 501 -5.41 2.24 1.33
CA GLN A 501 -6.12 3.22 0.47
C GLN A 501 -5.18 4.38 0.08
N MET A 502 -4.45 4.89 1.01
CA MET A 502 -3.51 5.98 0.71
C MET A 502 -2.41 5.52 -0.26
N MET A 503 -1.94 4.29 -0.12
CA MET A 503 -0.93 3.74 -1.06
C MET A 503 -1.55 3.56 -2.45
N SER A 504 -2.77 3.10 -2.45
CA SER A 504 -3.44 2.87 -3.75
C SER A 504 -3.70 4.20 -4.46
N VAL A 505 -4.09 5.28 -3.70
CA VAL A 505 -4.32 6.61 -4.31
C VAL A 505 -2.99 7.20 -4.81
N THR A 506 -1.99 6.93 -4.08
CA THR A 506 -0.67 7.42 -4.51
C THR A 506 -0.20 6.71 -5.79
N LYS A 507 -0.34 5.40 -5.86
CA LYS A 507 0.03 4.65 -7.08
C LYS A 507 -0.85 5.08 -8.27
N LEU A 508 -2.13 5.44 -7.86
CA LEU A 508 -3.02 5.92 -8.92
C LEU A 508 -2.53 7.27 -9.46
N LEU A 509 -2.16 8.17 -8.59
CA LEU A 509 -1.66 9.48 -9.02
C LEU A 509 -0.34 9.34 -9.80
N ARG A 510 0.53 8.47 -9.27
CA ARG A 510 1.81 8.25 -9.99
C ARG A 510 1.56 7.59 -11.36
N GLY A 511 0.66 6.51 -11.37
CA GLY A 511 0.33 5.83 -12.65
C GLY A 511 -0.31 6.82 -13.64
N SER A 512 -1.22 7.73 -13.19
CA SER A 512 -1.91 8.68 -14.09
C SER A 512 -0.91 9.70 -14.67
N ARG A 513 0.19 9.89 -14.04
CA ARG A 513 1.17 10.86 -14.57
C ARG A 513 2.23 10.16 -15.43
N THR A 514 2.63 9.04 -14.85
CA THR A 514 3.81 8.44 -15.53
C THR A 514 3.32 7.51 -16.65
N GLY A 515 2.01 7.13 -16.57
CA GLY A 515 1.51 6.21 -17.61
C GLY A 515 1.87 4.75 -17.32
N ASP A 516 2.44 4.53 -15.99
CA ASP A 516 2.79 3.13 -15.64
C ASP A 516 1.52 2.32 -15.38
N ILE A 517 1.31 1.35 -16.24
CA ILE A 517 0.02 0.60 -16.22
C ILE A 517 -0.03 -0.30 -14.99
N ARG A 518 1.00 -0.75 -14.38
CA ARG A 518 1.00 -1.57 -13.15
C ARG A 518 0.54 -0.76 -11.93
N ASP A 519 1.26 0.44 -11.86
CA ASP A 519 0.84 1.30 -10.73
C ASP A 519 -0.68 1.54 -10.74
N LEU A 520 -1.12 1.66 -11.99
CA LEU A 520 -2.59 1.88 -12.07
C LEU A 520 -3.35 0.61 -11.68
N ASP A 521 -2.79 -0.57 -12.09
CA ASP A 521 -3.45 -1.86 -11.74
C ASP A 521 -3.32 -2.15 -10.24
N SER A 522 -2.10 -1.94 -9.79
CA SER A 522 -1.85 -2.20 -8.35
C SER A 522 -2.68 -1.23 -7.49
N ALA A 523 -2.68 0.04 -7.90
CA ALA A 523 -3.49 1.01 -7.15
C ALA A 523 -4.96 0.56 -7.11
N MET A 524 -5.33 -0.08 -8.21
CA MET A 524 -6.75 -0.46 -8.33
C MET A 524 -7.04 -1.72 -7.51
N SER A 525 -6.15 -2.67 -7.57
CA SER A 525 -6.29 -3.90 -6.77
C SER A 525 -6.22 -3.59 -5.27
N GLY A 526 -5.30 -2.68 -4.99
CA GLY A 526 -5.12 -2.29 -3.57
C GLY A 526 -6.36 -1.58 -3.03
N LEU A 527 -6.95 -0.70 -3.84
CA LEU A 527 -8.20 -0.03 -3.39
C LEU A 527 -9.33 -1.04 -3.26
N TYR A 528 -9.29 -2.10 -4.14
CA TYR A 528 -10.25 -3.22 -4.09
C TYR A 528 -10.13 -4.01 -2.78
N ARG A 529 -8.93 -4.37 -2.44
CA ARG A 529 -8.67 -5.22 -1.25
C ARG A 529 -8.96 -4.42 0.03
N ALA A 530 -8.63 -3.09 -0.04
CA ALA A 530 -8.92 -2.23 1.14
C ALA A 530 -10.43 -2.16 1.39
N ARG A 531 -11.21 -2.26 0.39
CA ARG A 531 -12.67 -2.19 0.55
C ARG A 531 -13.22 -3.56 0.96
N ARG A 532 -12.69 -4.71 0.41
CA ARG A 532 -13.07 -6.07 0.81
C ARG A 532 -12.78 -6.32 2.30
N ASP A 533 -11.60 -5.92 2.77
CA ASP A 533 -11.19 -6.19 4.17
C ASP A 533 -12.10 -5.42 5.14
N THR A 534 -12.81 -4.40 4.66
CA THR A 534 -13.76 -3.62 5.50
C THR A 534 -15.17 -4.19 5.37
N ALA A 535 -15.43 -5.21 4.46
CA ALA A 535 -16.84 -5.67 4.31
C ALA A 535 -16.86 -7.19 4.14
N GLU A 536 -16.48 -7.99 5.27
CA GLU A 536 -16.30 -9.46 5.23
C GLU A 536 -17.63 -10.17 5.02
N ASP A 537 -18.68 -9.57 4.21
CA ASP A 537 -19.79 -10.50 3.87
C ASP A 537 -20.79 -9.78 2.96
N GLN A 538 -20.39 -8.83 1.96
CA GLN A 538 -21.43 -8.31 1.05
C GLN A 538 -20.88 -8.28 -0.38
N PRO A 539 -21.63 -8.83 -1.44
CA PRO A 539 -21.21 -8.73 -2.84
C PRO A 539 -20.69 -7.31 -3.18
N PRO A 540 -19.51 -7.27 -4.01
CA PRO A 540 -18.95 -5.94 -4.32
C PRO A 540 -20.05 -4.91 -4.64
N GLY A 541 -20.46 -4.05 -3.67
CA GLY A 541 -21.36 -2.87 -3.79
C GLY A 541 -21.19 -2.12 -5.11
N ARG A 542 -22.22 -1.88 -5.99
CA ARG A 542 -22.38 -0.99 -7.16
C ARG A 542 -21.22 0.01 -7.27
N GLN A 543 -20.68 0.63 -6.29
CA GLN A 543 -19.55 1.59 -6.29
C GLN A 543 -18.25 0.90 -6.71
N LEU A 544 -18.10 -0.33 -6.33
CA LEU A 544 -16.92 -1.14 -6.71
C LEU A 544 -16.99 -1.54 -8.19
N GLU A 545 -18.16 -1.92 -8.67
CA GLU A 545 -18.33 -2.22 -10.11
C GLU A 545 -18.13 -0.96 -10.96
N LEU A 546 -18.61 0.17 -10.51
CA LEU A 546 -18.36 1.45 -11.21
C LEU A 546 -16.88 1.79 -11.24
N PHE A 547 -16.24 1.55 -10.17
CA PHE A 547 -14.79 1.85 -10.12
C PHE A 547 -14.00 0.92 -11.05
N GLN A 548 -14.26 -0.38 -11.09
CA GLN A 548 -13.59 -1.33 -12.00
C GLN A 548 -13.86 -0.96 -13.46
N THR A 549 -15.07 -0.48 -13.63
CA THR A 549 -15.43 -0.11 -15.01
C THR A 549 -14.69 1.17 -15.42
N LEU A 550 -14.57 2.18 -14.47
CA LEU A 550 -13.84 3.42 -14.81
C LEU A 550 -12.34 3.13 -15.00
N ALA A 551 -11.85 2.16 -14.25
CA ALA A 551 -10.43 1.75 -14.43
C ALA A 551 -10.24 1.04 -15.78
N ALA A 552 -11.20 0.24 -16.10
CA ALA A 552 -11.13 -0.44 -17.42
C ALA A 552 -11.22 0.59 -18.55
N ILE A 553 -12.02 1.67 -18.30
CA ILE A 553 -12.14 2.73 -19.32
C ILE A 553 -10.81 3.48 -19.43
N THR A 554 -10.22 3.80 -18.23
CA THR A 554 -8.90 4.46 -18.25
C THR A 554 -7.85 3.57 -18.92
N ARG A 555 -8.02 2.16 -18.73
CA ARG A 555 -7.11 1.18 -19.37
C ARG A 555 -7.31 1.16 -20.88
N THR A 556 -8.51 1.26 -21.35
CA THR A 556 -8.87 1.11 -22.77
C THR A 556 -8.59 2.42 -23.52
N GLY A 557 -8.27 3.62 -22.64
CA GLY A 557 -7.98 4.94 -23.23
C GLY A 557 -8.95 5.29 -24.36
N ILE A 558 -8.92 6.64 -24.86
CA ILE A 558 -9.70 7.28 -25.95
C ILE A 558 -9.27 6.69 -27.30
N ASP A 559 -8.16 5.80 -27.39
CA ASP A 559 -7.68 5.31 -28.70
C ASP A 559 -7.80 3.79 -28.76
N GLY A 560 -8.42 3.10 -27.60
CA GLY A 560 -8.70 1.64 -27.54
C GLY A 560 -9.99 1.31 -28.30
N ASP A 561 -10.19 0.05 -28.88
CA ASP A 561 -11.45 -0.43 -29.47
C ASP A 561 -12.65 0.44 -29.03
N LYS A 562 -12.90 1.40 -29.81
CA LYS A 562 -14.02 2.35 -29.58
C LYS A 562 -15.24 1.63 -29.00
N ALA A 563 -15.46 0.42 -29.43
CA ALA A 563 -16.62 -0.37 -28.95
C ALA A 563 -16.45 -0.77 -27.48
N GLN A 564 -15.30 -1.14 -27.17
CA GLN A 564 -15.00 -1.52 -25.77
C GLN A 564 -15.01 -0.30 -24.83
N LEU A 565 -14.43 0.80 -25.32
CA LEU A 565 -14.48 2.04 -24.53
C LEU A 565 -15.94 2.49 -24.36
N GLU A 566 -16.73 2.30 -25.39
CA GLU A 566 -18.15 2.71 -25.34
C GLU A 566 -18.94 1.78 -24.41
N SER A 567 -18.65 0.56 -24.53
CA SER A 567 -19.30 -0.41 -23.64
C SER A 567 -18.94 -0.16 -22.17
N GLY A 568 -17.68 0.12 -21.99
CA GLY A 568 -17.22 0.44 -20.62
C GLY A 568 -17.89 1.71 -20.08
N MET A 569 -17.92 2.76 -20.95
CA MET A 569 -18.56 4.02 -20.50
C MET A 569 -20.05 3.79 -20.23
N ASP A 570 -20.76 2.88 -21.02
CA ASP A 570 -22.18 2.56 -20.82
C ASP A 570 -22.39 1.79 -19.51
N LEU A 571 -21.50 0.92 -19.37
CA LEU A 571 -21.60 0.15 -18.12
C LEU A 571 -21.36 1.03 -16.89
N ALA A 572 -20.37 2.00 -17.04
CA ALA A 572 -20.09 2.91 -15.90
C ALA A 572 -21.29 3.84 -15.67
N ALA A 573 -21.87 4.31 -16.71
CA ALA A 573 -23.03 5.22 -16.61
C ALA A 573 -24.23 4.48 -15.99
N ALA A 574 -24.41 3.21 -16.33
CA ALA A 574 -25.54 2.41 -15.81
C ALA A 574 -25.38 2.12 -14.31
N LEU A 575 -24.10 2.16 -13.94
CA LEU A 575 -23.81 1.79 -12.54
C LEU A 575 -23.95 3.03 -11.63
N LEU A 576 -24.16 4.28 -12.33
CA LEU A 576 -24.33 5.51 -11.54
C LEU A 576 -25.82 5.75 -11.27
N PRO A 577 -26.37 5.97 -9.91
CA PRO A 577 -27.82 6.06 -9.57
C PRO A 577 -28.54 7.07 -10.47
N ALA A 578 -29.72 6.63 -11.14
CA ALA A 578 -30.61 7.54 -11.90
C ALA A 578 -31.53 8.29 -10.95
N GLY A 579 -31.06 9.52 -10.52
CA GLY A 579 -31.92 10.39 -9.68
C GLY A 579 -31.09 11.15 -8.64
N ASP A 580 -31.71 12.21 -7.88
CA ASP A 580 -31.22 13.16 -6.85
C ASP A 580 -30.32 12.47 -5.82
N ALA A 581 -29.45 11.47 -6.09
CA ALA A 581 -28.63 10.80 -5.05
C ALA A 581 -27.36 11.63 -4.79
N ALA A 582 -27.08 12.39 -3.56
CA ALA A 582 -26.49 12.65 -2.23
C ALA A 582 -24.96 12.72 -2.31
N ASN A 583 -24.19 13.06 -3.71
CA ASN A 583 -22.78 13.50 -3.63
C ASN A 583 -22.38 14.15 -4.97
N PRO A 584 -22.15 15.49 -5.07
CA PRO A 584 -21.74 16.36 -6.19
C PRO A 584 -20.66 15.71 -7.07
N MET A 585 -19.82 14.76 -6.63
CA MET A 585 -18.79 14.06 -7.43
C MET A 585 -19.42 12.97 -8.31
N GLU A 586 -20.35 12.25 -7.86
CA GLU A 586 -21.04 11.20 -8.65
C GLU A 586 -21.89 11.81 -9.76
N ARG A 587 -22.49 12.98 -9.44
CA ARG A 587 -23.23 13.71 -10.50
C ARG A 587 -22.27 14.24 -11.57
N MET A 588 -21.20 14.72 -11.11
CA MET A 588 -20.18 15.20 -12.06
C MET A 588 -19.65 14.05 -12.91
N LEU A 589 -19.30 12.87 -12.31
CA LEU A 589 -18.74 11.72 -13.04
C LEU A 589 -19.79 11.13 -14.00
N GLY A 590 -21.01 11.09 -13.54
CA GLY A 590 -22.11 10.62 -14.40
C GLY A 590 -22.26 11.49 -15.64
N THR A 591 -22.20 12.78 -15.41
CA THR A 591 -22.31 13.72 -16.55
C THR A 591 -21.09 13.63 -17.47
N ALA A 592 -19.89 13.57 -16.89
CA ALA A 592 -18.66 13.45 -17.69
C ALA A 592 -18.68 12.19 -18.56
N LEU A 593 -19.38 11.11 -18.12
CA LEU A 593 -19.35 9.83 -18.87
C LEU A 593 -20.42 9.83 -19.96
N ARG A 594 -21.50 10.73 -19.81
CA ARG A 594 -22.63 10.70 -20.77
C ARG A 594 -22.44 11.75 -21.87
N LEU A 595 -21.68 12.77 -21.52
CA LEU A 595 -21.58 13.97 -22.38
C LEU A 595 -20.88 13.65 -23.71
N PRO A 596 -19.78 12.89 -23.73
CA PRO A 596 -19.14 12.60 -25.04
C PRO A 596 -20.09 11.86 -25.98
N ARG A 597 -20.87 10.87 -25.52
CA ARG A 597 -21.84 10.13 -26.36
C ARG A 597 -22.91 11.06 -26.91
N MET A 598 -23.47 11.83 -26.13
CA MET A 598 -24.57 12.73 -26.53
C MET A 598 -24.09 13.75 -27.57
N LEU A 599 -22.89 14.21 -27.30
CA LEU A 599 -22.32 15.13 -28.29
C LEU A 599 -22.10 14.43 -29.64
N ARG A 600 -21.76 13.15 -29.68
CA ARG A 600 -21.59 12.39 -30.94
C ARG A 600 -22.94 12.10 -31.60
N GLU A 601 -24.01 11.98 -30.83
CA GLU A 601 -25.31 11.56 -31.42
C GLU A 601 -26.16 12.78 -31.76
N GLY A 602 -25.52 13.96 -31.62
CA GLY A 602 -26.19 15.18 -32.10
C GLY A 602 -27.32 15.62 -31.14
N ALA A 603 -27.10 15.50 -29.83
CA ALA A 603 -28.12 15.89 -28.84
C ALA A 603 -28.46 17.39 -28.98
N GLY A 604 -29.86 17.74 -28.90
CA GLY A 604 -30.41 19.11 -29.07
C GLY A 604 -30.01 20.02 -27.89
N THR A 605 -29.95 21.32 -28.05
CA THR A 605 -29.56 22.40 -27.09
C THR A 605 -30.33 22.27 -25.78
N VAL A 606 -31.55 21.74 -25.77
CA VAL A 606 -32.38 21.61 -24.55
C VAL A 606 -31.90 20.43 -23.70
N GLU A 607 -31.51 19.39 -24.34
CA GLU A 607 -30.96 18.19 -23.65
C GLU A 607 -29.59 18.49 -23.03
N ILE A 608 -28.78 19.28 -23.72
CA ILE A 608 -27.43 19.63 -23.22
C ILE A 608 -27.57 20.65 -22.08
N THR A 609 -28.59 21.55 -22.17
CA THR A 609 -28.83 22.55 -21.10
C THR A 609 -29.36 21.86 -19.84
N ALA A 610 -30.15 20.91 -19.98
CA ALA A 610 -30.69 20.14 -18.84
C ALA A 610 -29.56 19.38 -18.11
N ILE A 611 -28.53 18.97 -18.76
CA ILE A 611 -27.40 18.24 -18.15
C ILE A 611 -26.44 19.23 -17.47
N VAL A 612 -26.22 20.37 -18.25
CA VAL A 612 -25.36 21.40 -17.65
C VAL A 612 -26.02 21.94 -16.38
N ASP A 613 -27.39 22.03 -16.41
CA ASP A 613 -28.12 22.57 -15.25
C ASP A 613 -28.13 21.55 -14.09
N ALA A 614 -27.87 20.31 -14.49
CA ALA A 614 -27.85 19.23 -13.48
C ALA A 614 -26.47 19.14 -12.80
N LEU A 615 -25.36 19.94 -13.34
CA LEU A 615 -24.04 19.94 -12.68
C LEU A 615 -24.12 20.73 -11.35
N PRO A 616 -23.44 20.25 -10.28
CA PRO A 616 -23.49 20.95 -8.99
C PRO A 616 -22.96 22.39 -9.11
N SER A 617 -23.75 23.35 -8.38
CA SER A 617 -23.29 24.77 -8.40
C SER A 617 -21.93 24.91 -7.69
N SER A 618 -21.03 25.85 -8.29
CA SER A 618 -19.70 26.20 -7.72
C SER A 618 -19.79 26.42 -6.21
N ALA A 619 -20.93 26.82 -5.67
CA ALA A 619 -21.16 27.08 -4.23
C ALA A 619 -21.34 25.77 -3.46
N ALA A 620 -21.87 24.70 -4.20
CA ALA A 620 -22.09 23.36 -3.60
C ALA A 620 -20.79 22.55 -3.56
N LEU A 621 -19.70 23.02 -4.23
CA LEU A 621 -18.41 22.34 -4.32
C LEU A 621 -17.34 23.12 -3.56
N SER A 622 -17.92 24.19 -2.64
CA SER A 622 -16.97 25.08 -1.92
C SER A 622 -16.61 24.47 -0.56
N GLY A 623 -15.13 24.21 -0.37
CA GLY A 623 -14.38 23.83 0.85
C GLY A 623 -13.03 23.23 0.49
N GLY A 624 -11.97 24.03 0.70
CA GLY A 624 -10.56 23.62 0.57
C GLY A 624 -10.14 23.50 -0.90
N LEU A 625 -8.84 23.41 -1.38
CA LEU A 625 -8.11 23.37 -2.67
C LEU A 625 -8.73 22.32 -3.62
N PHE A 626 -9.40 21.10 -3.17
CA PHE A 626 -10.04 20.07 -4.04
C PHE A 626 -11.42 20.55 -4.51
N GLY A 627 -12.23 21.34 -3.69
CA GLY A 627 -13.54 21.94 -4.05
C GLY A 627 -13.38 23.10 -5.06
N TYR A 628 -12.29 23.93 -4.97
CA TYR A 628 -11.98 24.99 -5.96
C TYR A 628 -11.58 24.38 -7.31
N HIS A 629 -10.81 23.21 -7.38
CA HIS A 629 -10.41 22.57 -8.66
C HIS A 629 -11.60 21.87 -9.31
N LEU A 630 -12.42 21.41 -8.45
CA LEU A 630 -13.60 20.69 -8.97
C LEU A 630 -14.62 21.69 -9.54
N SER A 631 -14.57 22.82 -8.95
CA SER A 631 -15.48 23.85 -9.49
C SER A 631 -14.97 24.37 -10.84
N GLN A 632 -13.74 24.50 -10.97
CA GLN A 632 -13.16 24.92 -12.26
C GLN A 632 -13.33 23.83 -13.32
N ALA A 633 -13.21 22.54 -12.95
CA ALA A 633 -13.41 21.42 -13.90
C ALA A 633 -14.88 21.37 -14.36
N VAL A 634 -15.77 21.69 -13.46
CA VAL A 634 -17.21 21.66 -13.80
C VAL A 634 -17.53 22.80 -14.77
N ARG A 635 -16.87 23.97 -14.51
CA ARG A 635 -17.07 25.10 -15.44
C ARG A 635 -16.55 24.76 -16.83
N ALA A 636 -15.40 24.15 -16.83
CA ALA A 636 -14.84 23.77 -18.15
C ALA A 636 -15.73 22.73 -18.85
N MET A 637 -16.34 21.82 -18.12
CA MET A 637 -17.21 20.78 -18.70
C MET A 637 -18.51 21.41 -19.24
N ALA A 638 -19.03 22.32 -18.44
CA ALA A 638 -20.25 22.99 -18.90
C ALA A 638 -19.98 23.79 -20.19
N ALA A 639 -18.89 24.48 -20.19
CA ALA A 639 -18.53 25.24 -21.40
C ALA A 639 -18.32 24.32 -22.60
N THR A 640 -17.71 23.11 -22.36
CA THR A 640 -17.51 22.14 -23.45
C THR A 640 -18.86 21.70 -24.03
N ALA A 641 -19.76 21.41 -23.17
CA ALA A 641 -21.09 20.95 -23.62
C ALA A 641 -21.81 22.07 -24.40
N SER A 642 -21.69 23.27 -23.87
CA SER A 642 -22.38 24.40 -24.52
C SER A 642 -21.79 24.69 -25.90
N VAL A 643 -20.40 24.74 -25.95
CA VAL A 643 -19.79 25.08 -27.27
C VAL A 643 -20.04 23.96 -28.27
N THR A 644 -20.05 22.75 -27.91
CA THR A 644 -20.31 21.65 -28.86
C THR A 644 -21.76 21.71 -29.35
N ALA A 645 -22.74 21.96 -28.48
CA ALA A 645 -24.16 22.06 -28.89
C ALA A 645 -24.36 23.22 -29.88
N ALA A 646 -23.71 24.32 -29.57
CA ALA A 646 -23.86 25.47 -30.48
C ALA A 646 -23.32 25.16 -31.89
N TYR A 647 -22.21 24.38 -31.95
CA TYR A 647 -21.62 24.06 -33.28
C TYR A 647 -22.47 23.03 -34.02
N ASN A 648 -23.25 22.20 -33.32
CA ASN A 648 -24.09 21.20 -34.02
C ASN A 648 -25.44 21.81 -34.41
N HIS A 649 -25.94 22.81 -33.60
CA HIS A 649 -27.36 23.16 -33.88
C HIS A 649 -27.52 24.69 -33.82
N GLY A 650 -26.51 25.42 -33.53
CA GLY A 650 -26.68 26.84 -33.16
C GLY A 650 -26.37 27.74 -34.37
N SER A 651 -26.97 29.03 -34.41
CA SER A 651 -26.64 30.05 -35.44
C SER A 651 -25.18 30.51 -35.32
N PRO A 652 -24.63 31.10 -36.38
CA PRO A 652 -23.24 31.60 -36.33
C PRO A 652 -23.00 32.51 -35.12
N ALA A 653 -23.95 33.35 -34.71
CA ALA A 653 -23.79 34.22 -33.54
C ALA A 653 -23.75 33.41 -32.24
N GLU A 654 -24.57 32.35 -32.18
CA GLU A 654 -24.59 31.47 -30.99
C GLU A 654 -23.29 30.65 -30.89
N ARG A 655 -22.71 30.35 -32.04
CA ARG A 655 -21.42 29.62 -32.03
C ARG A 655 -20.29 30.54 -31.55
N ALA A 656 -20.34 31.77 -32.05
CA ALA A 656 -19.26 32.72 -31.65
C ALA A 656 -19.34 33.01 -30.14
N ALA A 657 -20.53 33.17 -29.62
CA ALA A 657 -20.68 33.43 -28.18
C ALA A 657 -20.26 32.20 -27.35
N ALA A 658 -20.67 31.02 -27.83
CA ALA A 658 -20.28 29.79 -27.10
C ALA A 658 -18.77 29.55 -27.15
N SER A 659 -18.10 29.92 -28.30
CA SER A 659 -16.62 29.79 -28.38
C SER A 659 -15.94 30.72 -27.38
N ALA A 660 -16.43 31.97 -27.28
CA ALA A 660 -15.81 32.93 -26.32
C ALA A 660 -15.97 32.44 -24.88
N ALA A 661 -17.16 31.94 -24.60
CA ALA A 661 -17.39 31.42 -23.23
C ALA A 661 -16.50 30.20 -22.94
N PHE A 662 -16.41 29.35 -23.91
CA PHE A 662 -15.53 28.17 -23.74
C PHE A 662 -14.07 28.60 -23.52
N VAL A 663 -13.60 29.57 -24.33
CA VAL A 663 -12.20 30.03 -24.18
C VAL A 663 -12.02 30.65 -22.79
N HIS A 664 -12.95 31.41 -22.38
CA HIS A 664 -12.85 32.04 -21.04
C HIS A 664 -12.83 30.98 -19.94
N ALA A 665 -13.67 29.99 -20.11
CA ALA A 665 -13.74 28.94 -19.06
C ALA A 665 -12.43 28.16 -18.97
N VAL A 666 -11.85 27.82 -20.13
CA VAL A 666 -10.60 27.03 -20.12
C VAL A 666 -9.45 27.91 -19.60
N ASP A 667 -9.43 29.28 -19.97
CA ASP A 667 -8.33 30.17 -19.52
C ASP A 667 -8.45 30.47 -18.03
N ALA A 668 -9.61 30.35 -17.57
CA ALA A 668 -9.82 30.70 -16.13
C ALA A 668 -9.41 29.53 -15.23
N VAL A 669 -9.11 28.36 -15.88
CA VAL A 669 -8.68 27.21 -15.03
C VAL A 669 -7.25 27.45 -14.55
N SER A 670 -7.06 27.86 -13.25
CA SER A 670 -5.72 28.13 -12.67
C SER A 670 -5.27 26.94 -11.83
N GLY A 671 -5.94 25.62 -12.08
CA GLY A 671 -5.62 24.43 -11.25
C GLY A 671 -4.15 24.01 -11.39
N GLY A 672 -3.50 23.08 -10.41
CA GLY A 672 -2.17 22.44 -10.45
C GLY A 672 -1.77 21.97 -11.84
N LYS A 673 -0.34 21.90 -12.20
CA LYS A 673 0.29 21.54 -13.48
C LYS A 673 -0.39 20.34 -14.14
N SER A 674 -0.99 19.35 -13.37
CA SER A 674 -1.55 18.13 -14.00
C SER A 674 -2.99 18.37 -14.47
N LEU A 675 -3.79 19.07 -13.70
CA LEU A 675 -5.20 19.34 -14.08
C LEU A 675 -5.25 20.33 -15.25
N ARG A 676 -4.41 21.40 -15.22
CA ARG A 676 -4.40 22.34 -16.35
C ARG A 676 -3.88 21.65 -17.63
N GLY A 677 -2.83 20.84 -17.46
CA GLY A 677 -2.32 20.12 -18.65
C GLY A 677 -3.39 19.23 -19.29
N ASN A 678 -4.12 18.46 -18.47
CA ASN A 678 -5.15 17.55 -19.02
C ASN A 678 -6.30 18.33 -19.67
N ILE A 679 -6.65 19.39 -19.01
CA ILE A 679 -7.77 20.19 -19.57
C ILE A 679 -7.34 20.82 -20.89
N LEU A 680 -6.09 21.25 -20.94
CA LEU A 680 -5.64 21.87 -22.20
C LEU A 680 -5.64 20.86 -23.35
N VAL A 681 -5.16 19.61 -23.03
CA VAL A 681 -5.11 18.59 -24.10
C VAL A 681 -6.54 18.30 -24.58
N ILE A 682 -7.48 18.16 -23.66
CA ILE A 682 -8.89 17.87 -24.03
C ILE A 682 -9.47 19.06 -24.80
N ALA A 683 -9.19 20.26 -24.26
CA ALA A 683 -9.73 21.46 -24.91
C ALA A 683 -9.22 21.60 -26.34
N VAL A 684 -7.92 21.40 -26.57
CA VAL A 684 -7.35 21.54 -27.93
C VAL A 684 -7.97 20.48 -28.86
N ASN A 685 -8.05 19.21 -28.35
CA ASN A 685 -8.66 18.17 -29.21
C ASN A 685 -10.09 18.56 -29.62
N LEU A 686 -10.83 19.02 -28.66
CA LEU A 686 -12.21 19.42 -28.99
C LEU A 686 -12.20 20.60 -29.97
N ALA A 687 -11.37 21.61 -29.70
CA ALA A 687 -11.27 22.76 -30.62
C ALA A 687 -10.94 22.30 -32.05
N LEU A 688 -9.96 21.39 -32.17
CA LEU A 688 -9.58 20.91 -33.51
C LEU A 688 -10.78 20.26 -34.20
N ASP A 689 -11.53 19.42 -33.41
CA ASP A 689 -12.72 18.77 -34.00
C ASP A 689 -13.75 19.81 -34.47
N LEU A 690 -13.95 20.80 -33.68
CA LEU A 690 -14.96 21.82 -34.03
C LEU A 690 -14.48 22.69 -35.19
N LEU A 691 -13.22 23.03 -35.20
CA LEU A 691 -12.68 23.88 -36.29
C LEU A 691 -12.73 23.15 -37.64
N ASP A 692 -12.66 21.77 -37.56
CA ASP A 692 -12.76 21.02 -38.84
C ASP A 692 -14.16 21.18 -39.44
N ARG A 693 -15.17 21.46 -38.64
CA ARG A 693 -16.56 21.55 -39.15
C ARG A 693 -16.90 22.98 -39.53
N HIS A 694 -16.42 23.94 -38.68
CA HIS A 694 -16.68 25.35 -38.96
C HIS A 694 -15.46 26.20 -38.59
N PRO A 695 -15.06 27.16 -39.51
CA PRO A 695 -13.93 28.02 -39.14
C PRO A 695 -14.33 29.04 -38.05
N ASP A 696 -13.47 29.21 -37.03
CA ASP A 696 -13.69 30.15 -35.90
C ASP A 696 -12.34 30.71 -35.45
N PRO A 697 -12.02 31.97 -35.79
CA PRO A 697 -10.69 32.57 -35.56
C PRO A 697 -10.37 32.67 -34.05
N VAL A 698 -11.46 32.96 -33.24
CA VAL A 698 -11.21 33.08 -31.79
C VAL A 698 -10.80 31.72 -31.21
N LEU A 699 -11.52 30.70 -31.56
CA LEU A 699 -11.22 29.36 -31.04
C LEU A 699 -9.89 28.84 -31.60
N ASP A 700 -9.57 29.20 -32.88
CA ASP A 700 -8.30 28.74 -33.50
C ASP A 700 -7.09 29.36 -32.78
N GLU A 701 -7.18 30.70 -32.52
CA GLU A 701 -6.06 31.37 -31.81
C GLU A 701 -5.90 30.79 -30.39
N ALA A 702 -7.03 30.57 -29.72
CA ALA A 702 -6.94 29.99 -28.36
C ALA A 702 -6.36 28.57 -28.39
N ALA A 703 -6.78 27.75 -29.37
CA ALA A 703 -6.29 26.35 -29.46
C ALA A 703 -4.77 26.33 -29.67
N ARG A 704 -4.15 27.26 -30.44
CA ARG A 704 -2.67 27.29 -30.66
C ARG A 704 -1.95 27.67 -29.37
N ARG A 705 -2.55 28.65 -28.72
CA ARG A 705 -1.91 29.05 -27.44
C ARG A 705 -1.96 27.89 -26.43
N TRP A 706 -3.21 27.25 -26.31
CA TRP A 706 -3.33 26.11 -25.37
C TRP A 706 -2.38 24.97 -25.75
N ALA A 707 -2.27 24.68 -27.06
CA ALA A 707 -1.38 23.56 -27.50
C ALA A 707 0.08 23.87 -27.17
N ALA A 708 0.52 25.14 -27.36
CA ALA A 708 1.92 25.51 -27.02
C ALA A 708 2.15 25.42 -25.51
N GLU A 709 1.16 25.89 -24.84
CA GLU A 709 1.30 25.81 -23.37
C GLU A 709 1.36 24.34 -22.90
N SER A 710 0.47 23.50 -23.49
CA SER A 710 0.47 22.07 -23.09
C SER A 710 1.84 21.43 -23.32
N VAL A 711 2.50 21.80 -24.44
CA VAL A 711 3.85 21.23 -24.72
C VAL A 711 4.86 21.78 -23.72
N ALA A 712 4.78 23.08 -23.38
CA ALA A 712 5.75 23.70 -22.44
C ALA A 712 5.63 23.10 -21.05
N ARG A 713 4.50 22.53 -20.84
CA ARG A 713 4.30 22.00 -19.47
C ARG A 713 4.78 20.55 -19.37
N CYS A 714 5.06 19.98 -20.55
CA CYS A 714 5.63 18.62 -20.47
C CYS A 714 7.11 18.66 -20.07
N ALA A 715 7.46 18.07 -18.94
CA ALA A 715 8.85 18.12 -18.39
C ALA A 715 9.78 17.22 -19.22
N HIS A 716 9.27 16.08 -19.83
CA HIS A 716 10.07 15.06 -20.55
C HIS A 716 9.15 14.18 -21.38
N PRO A 717 9.73 13.53 -22.53
CA PRO A 717 8.92 12.69 -23.42
C PRO A 717 8.25 11.53 -22.68
N SER A 718 8.67 11.25 -21.47
CA SER A 718 8.06 10.14 -20.71
C SER A 718 6.75 10.60 -20.08
N ASP A 719 6.47 11.91 -20.10
CA ASP A 719 5.22 12.39 -19.53
C ASP A 719 4.03 11.86 -20.34
N GLN A 720 2.97 11.39 -19.61
CA GLN A 720 1.83 10.75 -20.31
C GLN A 720 1.14 11.74 -21.25
N SER A 721 1.27 13.13 -20.98
CA SER A 721 0.57 14.11 -21.83
C SER A 721 1.44 14.53 -23.03
N TRP A 722 2.69 14.03 -23.09
CA TRP A 722 3.62 14.46 -24.15
C TRP A 722 3.05 14.15 -25.54
N ALA A 723 2.72 12.93 -25.78
CA ALA A 723 2.31 12.54 -27.14
C ALA A 723 1.05 13.29 -27.57
N PRO A 724 -0.01 13.31 -26.73
CA PRO A 724 -1.22 14.05 -27.15
C PRO A 724 -0.93 15.55 -27.33
N ALA A 725 -0.14 16.13 -26.46
CA ALA A 725 0.17 17.58 -26.58
C ALA A 725 0.89 17.89 -27.90
N TRP A 726 1.86 17.08 -28.23
CA TRP A 726 2.66 17.36 -29.45
C TRP A 726 1.83 17.02 -30.70
N PHE A 727 0.99 16.02 -30.65
CA PHE A 727 0.18 15.72 -31.85
C PHE A 727 -0.85 16.84 -32.07
N ASN A 728 -1.44 17.30 -30.94
CA ASN A 728 -2.38 18.43 -31.10
C ASN A 728 -1.71 19.65 -31.72
N LEU A 729 -0.54 19.91 -31.25
CA LEU A 729 0.17 21.03 -31.86
C LEU A 729 0.49 20.76 -33.34
N ALA A 730 0.88 19.51 -33.66
CA ALA A 730 1.17 19.16 -35.07
C ALA A 730 -0.09 19.33 -35.94
N ARG A 731 -1.23 18.95 -35.42
CA ARG A 731 -2.48 19.07 -36.22
C ARG A 731 -2.82 20.54 -36.45
N LEU A 732 -2.55 21.36 -35.45
CA LEU A 732 -2.86 22.79 -35.64
C LEU A 732 -1.93 23.41 -36.69
N HIS A 733 -0.63 23.06 -36.72
CA HIS A 733 0.29 23.57 -37.77
C HIS A 733 -0.15 23.11 -39.15
N ARG A 734 -0.68 21.99 -39.16
CA ARG A 734 -1.03 21.47 -40.50
C ARG A 734 -2.28 22.19 -41.03
N ARG A 735 -3.15 22.58 -40.19
CA ARG A 735 -4.34 23.32 -40.64
C ARG A 735 -3.96 24.63 -41.31
N SER A 736 -2.85 25.26 -40.90
CA SER A 736 -2.42 26.55 -41.49
C SER A 736 -1.94 26.36 -42.94
N GLY A 737 -1.47 25.13 -43.30
CA GLY A 737 -1.28 24.69 -44.70
C GLY A 737 -0.01 25.27 -45.32
N GLY A 738 0.84 26.17 -44.59
CA GLY A 738 2.12 26.68 -45.13
C GLY A 738 3.21 25.60 -45.16
N ARG A 739 4.11 25.72 -46.21
CA ARG A 739 5.20 24.73 -46.35
C ARG A 739 5.96 24.57 -45.02
N ASP A 740 6.33 25.65 -44.27
CA ASP A 740 7.06 25.56 -42.99
C ASP A 740 6.19 24.93 -41.90
N ASP A 741 4.88 25.16 -41.98
CA ASP A 741 3.95 24.57 -40.97
C ASP A 741 3.80 23.06 -41.17
N LEU A 742 3.77 22.65 -42.46
CA LEU A 742 3.69 21.19 -42.71
C LEU A 742 4.96 20.48 -42.23
N ALA A 743 6.13 21.19 -42.45
CA ALA A 743 7.39 20.58 -41.93
C ALA A 743 7.37 20.53 -40.40
N ARG A 744 6.91 21.57 -39.74
CA ARG A 744 6.82 21.55 -38.25
C ARG A 744 5.81 20.50 -37.79
N GLY A 745 4.68 20.40 -38.57
CA GLY A 745 3.67 19.37 -38.22
C GLY A 745 4.28 17.96 -38.19
N ARG A 746 5.10 17.64 -39.24
CA ARG A 746 5.73 16.28 -39.27
C ARG A 746 6.74 16.14 -38.12
N ALA A 747 7.54 17.15 -37.92
CA ALA A 747 8.56 17.05 -36.85
C ALA A 747 7.89 16.85 -35.49
N HIS A 748 6.82 17.57 -35.24
CA HIS A 748 6.15 17.45 -33.93
C HIS A 748 5.45 16.10 -33.81
N ALA A 749 4.89 15.59 -34.99
CA ALA A 749 4.31 14.22 -34.94
C ALA A 749 5.38 13.19 -34.58
N LEU A 750 6.56 13.34 -35.13
CA LEU A 750 7.64 12.38 -34.79
C LEU A 750 8.05 12.52 -33.32
N SER A 751 8.01 13.77 -32.82
CA SER A 751 8.30 13.95 -31.38
C SER A 751 7.24 13.26 -30.50
N ALA A 752 6.03 13.38 -31.01
CA ALA A 752 4.96 12.72 -30.24
C ALA A 752 5.17 11.20 -30.22
N LEU A 753 5.55 10.61 -31.38
CA LEU A 753 5.80 9.15 -31.42
C LEU A 753 6.97 8.76 -30.53
N ARG A 754 7.85 9.67 -30.40
CA ARG A 754 8.97 9.42 -29.46
C ARG A 754 8.46 9.34 -28.01
N GLY A 755 7.64 10.26 -27.65
CA GLY A 755 7.04 10.21 -26.29
C GLY A 755 6.38 8.86 -26.00
N ARG A 756 5.78 8.25 -27.06
CA ARG A 756 5.09 6.97 -26.86
C ARG A 756 6.11 5.83 -26.58
N THR A 757 7.27 5.97 -27.22
CA THR A 757 8.30 4.93 -26.96
C THR A 757 8.81 5.03 -25.51
N TRP A 758 8.93 6.27 -25.03
CA TRP A 758 9.38 6.44 -23.62
C TRP A 758 8.34 5.87 -22.64
N GLN A 759 7.12 5.89 -22.99
CA GLN A 759 6.07 5.32 -22.11
C GLN A 759 6.18 3.79 -22.04
N ILE A 760 6.74 3.20 -23.11
CA ILE A 760 6.93 1.74 -23.10
C ILE A 760 8.11 1.39 -22.17
N VAL A 761 9.16 2.27 -22.13
CA VAL A 761 10.32 2.02 -21.26
C VAL A 761 9.89 1.97 -19.80
N LEU A 762 8.75 2.66 -19.54
CA LEU A 762 8.32 2.76 -18.12
C LEU A 762 7.60 1.49 -17.69
N GLN A 763 7.37 0.64 -18.80
CA GLN A 763 6.65 -0.61 -18.42
C GLN A 763 7.61 -1.70 -17.96
N TYR A 764 7.18 -2.39 -16.95
CA TYR A 764 8.04 -3.35 -16.24
C TYR A 764 8.30 -4.59 -17.09
N ASP A 765 7.18 -5.11 -17.73
CA ASP A 765 7.44 -6.35 -18.51
C ASP A 765 6.92 -6.19 -19.94
N ALA A 766 7.34 -7.10 -20.75
CA ALA A 766 7.06 -7.04 -22.20
C ALA A 766 5.55 -7.04 -22.47
N ASP A 767 4.76 -7.65 -21.52
CA ASP A 767 3.30 -7.67 -21.76
C ASP A 767 2.70 -6.27 -21.59
N TYR A 768 3.11 -5.59 -20.44
CA TYR A 768 2.61 -4.22 -20.27
C TYR A 768 3.17 -3.30 -21.35
N GLY A 769 4.40 -3.61 -21.78
CA GLY A 769 4.94 -2.83 -22.92
C GLY A 769 4.10 -3.01 -24.18
N LEU A 770 3.69 -4.30 -24.42
CA LEU A 770 2.88 -4.54 -25.64
C LEU A 770 1.53 -3.83 -25.54
N GLU A 771 1.03 -3.83 -24.31
CA GLU A 771 -0.23 -3.08 -24.12
C GLU A 771 -0.03 -1.59 -24.39
N ALA A 772 1.04 -1.04 -23.88
CA ALA A 772 1.31 0.39 -24.12
C ALA A 772 1.54 0.66 -25.62
N ALA A 773 2.17 -0.30 -26.37
CA ALA A 773 2.47 -0.12 -27.81
C ALA A 773 1.18 -0.14 -28.63
N ARG A 774 0.11 -0.92 -28.19
CA ARG A 774 -1.16 -1.00 -28.96
C ARG A 774 -1.83 0.37 -29.03
N ARG A 775 -1.62 1.19 -28.06
CA ARG A 775 -2.27 2.51 -27.92
C ARG A 775 -1.68 3.52 -28.92
N ARG A 776 -0.76 3.12 -29.81
CA ARG A 776 0.02 4.08 -30.62
C ARG A 776 -0.26 3.83 -32.11
N ALA A 777 -0.84 2.71 -32.53
CA ALA A 777 -0.94 2.33 -33.96
C ALA A 777 -1.67 3.42 -34.75
N GLY A 778 -2.68 4.10 -34.02
CA GLY A 778 -3.41 5.18 -34.73
C GLY A 778 -2.50 6.40 -35.00
N ASP A 779 -1.70 6.72 -34.02
CA ASP A 779 -0.82 7.91 -34.16
C ASP A 779 0.25 7.68 -35.24
N VAL A 780 0.78 6.49 -35.33
CA VAL A 780 1.81 6.19 -36.35
C VAL A 780 1.19 6.26 -37.74
N ARG A 781 -0.04 5.72 -37.82
CA ARG A 781 -0.71 5.74 -39.15
C ARG A 781 -0.93 7.18 -39.62
N LEU A 782 -1.36 7.93 -38.67
CA LEU A 782 -1.60 9.33 -39.03
C LEU A 782 -0.32 10.04 -39.45
N ALA A 783 0.77 9.93 -38.68
CA ALA A 783 2.06 10.57 -39.05
C ALA A 783 2.56 10.07 -40.41
N VAL A 784 2.38 8.74 -40.69
CA VAL A 784 2.84 8.18 -41.97
C VAL A 784 2.01 8.77 -43.12
N GLN A 785 0.74 8.91 -42.83
CA GLN A 785 -0.12 9.47 -43.90
C GLN A 785 0.28 10.92 -44.20
N TRP A 786 0.54 11.67 -43.16
CA TRP A 786 0.97 13.07 -43.38
C TRP A 786 2.27 13.15 -44.18
N CYS A 787 3.21 12.34 -43.75
CA CYS A 787 4.51 12.39 -44.47
C CYS A 787 4.35 11.97 -45.93
N ARG A 788 3.57 11.06 -46.14
CA ARG A 788 3.41 10.57 -47.54
C ARG A 788 2.70 11.64 -48.39
N ALA A 789 1.57 12.09 -47.85
CA ALA A 789 0.83 13.13 -48.60
C ALA A 789 1.74 14.32 -48.93
N ASP A 790 2.57 14.69 -47.96
CA ASP A 790 3.48 15.83 -48.21
C ASP A 790 4.56 15.47 -49.25
N ALA A 791 5.04 14.22 -49.18
CA ALA A 791 6.07 13.81 -50.16
C ALA A 791 5.49 13.77 -51.58
N GLU A 792 4.25 13.38 -51.71
CA GLU A 792 3.64 13.28 -53.06
C GLU A 792 3.34 14.67 -53.62
N ALA A 793 3.11 15.63 -52.65
CA ALA A 793 2.77 16.98 -53.12
C ALA A 793 4.03 17.83 -53.33
N ALA A 794 5.21 17.33 -52.83
CA ALA A 794 6.43 18.17 -52.83
C ALA A 794 7.15 18.05 -54.19
N ALA A 795 7.90 19.13 -54.62
CA ALA A 795 8.79 19.06 -55.81
C ALA A 795 9.91 18.03 -55.61
N PRO A 796 10.46 17.45 -56.63
CA PRO A 796 11.47 16.37 -56.56
C PRO A 796 12.66 16.78 -55.68
N ALA A 797 13.07 18.08 -55.63
CA ALA A 797 14.27 18.49 -54.87
C ALA A 797 13.99 18.46 -53.36
N ASP A 798 12.67 18.49 -52.97
CA ASP A 798 12.36 18.59 -51.52
C ASP A 798 11.82 17.27 -50.99
N ARG A 799 11.78 16.16 -51.84
CA ARG A 799 11.08 14.91 -51.48
C ARG A 799 11.92 14.06 -50.54
N GLN A 800 13.23 14.11 -50.64
CA GLN A 800 14.09 13.16 -49.89
C GLN A 800 14.01 13.42 -48.37
N PRO A 801 14.10 14.67 -47.95
CA PRO A 801 14.00 14.89 -46.49
C PRO A 801 12.62 14.48 -45.95
N ILE A 802 11.51 14.73 -46.75
CA ILE A 802 10.16 14.33 -46.28
C ILE A 802 10.07 12.81 -46.21
N LEU A 803 10.67 12.12 -47.22
CA LEU A 803 10.67 10.65 -47.22
C LEU A 803 11.50 10.11 -46.04
N ALA A 804 12.53 10.85 -45.69
CA ALA A 804 13.28 10.42 -44.48
C ALA A 804 12.39 10.47 -43.24
N ASP A 805 11.56 11.55 -43.15
CA ASP A 805 10.60 11.59 -42.02
C ASP A 805 9.62 10.42 -42.08
N LEU A 806 9.18 10.08 -43.35
CA LEU A 806 8.28 8.92 -43.52
C LEU A 806 8.93 7.62 -43.02
N VAL A 807 10.21 7.44 -43.31
CA VAL A 807 10.91 6.21 -42.83
C VAL A 807 10.95 6.21 -41.30
N GLN A 808 11.19 7.34 -40.72
CA GLN A 808 11.24 7.40 -39.24
C GLN A 808 9.86 7.11 -38.65
N ALA A 809 8.86 7.69 -39.30
CA ALA A 809 7.51 7.47 -38.76
C ALA A 809 7.12 5.99 -38.89
N LEU A 810 7.48 5.33 -40.04
CA LEU A 810 7.17 3.90 -40.22
C LEU A 810 7.91 3.04 -39.19
N ASP A 811 9.12 3.46 -38.95
CA ASP A 811 9.91 2.60 -38.05
C ASP A 811 9.51 2.84 -36.58
N ALA A 812 9.02 4.07 -36.23
CA ALA A 812 8.65 4.42 -34.83
C ALA A 812 7.52 3.51 -34.33
N GLY A 813 6.82 2.87 -35.26
CA GLY A 813 5.68 2.04 -34.82
C GLY A 813 6.02 0.55 -34.85
N ARG A 814 7.45 0.30 -34.86
CA ARG A 814 7.73 -1.14 -35.05
C ARG A 814 8.69 -1.61 -33.94
N GLY A 815 8.43 -2.94 -33.51
CA GLY A 815 9.34 -3.64 -32.58
C GLY A 815 9.81 -2.73 -31.44
N MET A 816 8.91 -1.99 -30.84
CA MET A 816 9.30 -1.00 -29.80
C MET A 816 9.71 -1.70 -28.51
N VAL A 817 8.84 -2.74 -28.19
CA VAL A 817 9.20 -3.45 -26.94
C VAL A 817 10.59 -4.08 -27.08
N LEU A 818 10.78 -4.64 -28.26
CA LEU A 818 12.12 -5.24 -28.51
C LEU A 818 13.19 -4.16 -28.61
N GLY A 819 12.78 -3.01 -29.20
CA GLY A 819 13.73 -1.87 -29.29
C GLY A 819 14.16 -1.38 -27.91
N VAL A 820 13.19 -1.31 -27.01
CA VAL A 820 13.53 -0.83 -25.66
C VAL A 820 14.42 -1.87 -24.97
N ALA A 821 14.06 -3.09 -25.14
CA ALA A 821 14.91 -4.13 -24.51
C ALA A 821 16.33 -4.11 -25.07
N ALA A 822 16.42 -3.86 -26.36
CA ALA A 822 17.77 -3.86 -26.99
C ALA A 822 18.58 -2.65 -26.54
N SER A 823 17.88 -1.63 -25.97
CA SER A 823 18.60 -0.39 -25.61
C SER A 823 19.03 -0.40 -24.14
N ALA A 824 18.86 -1.59 -23.46
CA ALA A 824 19.18 -1.66 -22.02
C ALA A 824 20.63 -1.27 -21.75
N GLY A 825 21.56 -1.72 -22.56
CA GLY A 825 22.99 -1.33 -22.39
C GLY A 825 23.19 0.17 -22.57
N ALA A 826 22.57 0.69 -23.66
CA ALA A 826 22.71 2.15 -23.89
C ALA A 826 22.16 2.97 -22.72
N VAL A 827 21.09 2.46 -22.12
CA VAL A 827 20.55 3.16 -20.93
C VAL A 827 21.56 3.10 -19.77
N HIS A 828 22.09 1.89 -19.62
CA HIS A 828 23.13 1.76 -18.58
C HIS A 828 24.27 2.76 -18.80
N ASP A 829 24.82 2.80 -20.02
CA ASP A 829 25.98 3.69 -20.31
C ASP A 829 25.58 5.16 -20.09
N ALA A 830 24.29 5.39 -20.45
CA ALA A 830 23.85 6.79 -20.26
C ALA A 830 23.77 7.14 -18.78
N LEU A 831 23.35 6.25 -17.95
CA LEU A 831 23.27 6.53 -16.50
C LEU A 831 24.65 6.69 -15.88
N VAL A 832 25.63 5.84 -16.31
CA VAL A 832 27.00 5.95 -15.77
C VAL A 832 27.60 7.31 -16.17
N ALA A 833 27.34 7.66 -17.43
CA ALA A 833 27.93 8.92 -17.91
C ALA A 833 27.34 10.12 -17.13
N ARG A 834 26.30 9.88 -16.41
CA ARG A 834 25.63 10.99 -15.68
C ARG A 834 25.96 10.94 -14.20
N GLY A 835 26.81 10.07 -13.85
CA GLY A 835 27.29 10.04 -12.45
C GLY A 835 26.36 9.20 -11.56
N GLU A 836 25.47 8.34 -12.25
CA GLU A 836 24.58 7.48 -11.44
C GLU A 836 24.98 6.01 -11.57
N PRO A 837 26.10 5.49 -11.14
CA PRO A 837 26.59 4.11 -11.37
C PRO A 837 25.82 3.09 -10.52
N ALA A 838 25.30 3.61 -9.36
CA ALA A 838 24.49 2.67 -8.53
C ALA A 838 23.15 2.37 -9.22
N LEU A 839 22.53 3.44 -9.74
CA LEU A 839 21.25 3.26 -10.46
C LEU A 839 21.46 2.44 -11.75
N ALA A 840 22.62 2.65 -12.40
CA ALA A 840 22.95 1.85 -13.61
C ALA A 840 23.08 0.36 -13.27
N ALA A 841 23.72 0.07 -12.07
CA ALA A 841 23.87 -1.36 -11.68
C ALA A 841 22.50 -1.97 -11.36
N GLN A 842 21.66 -1.13 -10.72
CA GLN A 842 20.31 -1.62 -10.38
C GLN A 842 19.49 -1.85 -11.65
N TRP A 843 19.60 -0.91 -12.69
CA TRP A 843 18.93 -1.09 -13.99
C TRP A 843 19.29 -2.44 -14.63
N LEU A 844 20.57 -2.79 -14.58
CA LEU A 844 20.97 -4.07 -15.21
C LEU A 844 20.47 -5.26 -14.39
N ALA A 845 20.53 -5.05 -13.02
CA ALA A 845 20.05 -6.15 -12.15
C ALA A 845 18.52 -6.32 -12.31
N GLY A 846 17.79 -5.13 -12.48
CA GLY A 846 16.32 -5.13 -12.64
C GLY A 846 15.91 -5.75 -13.99
N GLU A 847 16.82 -5.68 -15.03
CA GLU A 847 16.50 -6.24 -16.36
C GLU A 847 16.71 -7.76 -16.37
N ARG A 848 17.45 -8.38 -15.33
CA ARG A 848 17.77 -9.82 -15.24
C ARG A 848 16.77 -10.53 -14.34
N PHE A 849 15.50 -9.90 -13.96
CA PHE A 849 14.42 -10.37 -13.06
C PHE A 849 14.94 -11.43 -12.08
N ASP A 850 16.22 -11.51 -11.60
CA ASP A 850 16.54 -12.37 -10.44
C ASP A 850 15.93 -11.79 -9.16
N HIS A 851 14.58 -12.00 -8.91
CA HIS A 851 14.42 -11.40 -7.56
C HIS A 851 13.92 -12.46 -6.58
N SER A 852 14.70 -13.32 -6.07
CA SER A 852 14.45 -13.85 -4.71
C SER A 852 14.25 -12.73 -3.68
N ASP A 853 14.03 -11.27 -4.20
CA ASP A 853 13.93 -10.28 -3.12
C ASP A 853 12.57 -9.56 -3.23
N PRO A 854 11.44 -9.93 -2.72
CA PRO A 854 10.08 -9.34 -2.61
C PRO A 854 10.13 -7.86 -2.25
N GLN A 855 11.41 -7.18 -2.20
CA GLN A 855 11.52 -5.78 -1.76
C GLN A 855 11.97 -4.89 -2.92
N PHE A 856 12.08 -5.39 -4.19
CA PHE A 856 12.57 -4.60 -5.34
C PHE A 856 11.39 -4.34 -6.29
N ASP A 857 10.80 -2.99 -6.19
CA ASP A 857 9.70 -2.63 -7.11
C ASP A 857 10.27 -2.11 -8.44
N VAL A 858 10.42 -2.91 -9.44
CA VAL A 858 10.98 -2.65 -10.79
C VAL A 858 10.29 -1.42 -11.40
N ALA A 859 9.01 -1.14 -11.06
CA ALA A 859 8.31 0.07 -11.57
C ALA A 859 8.94 1.35 -11.01
N ASP A 860 9.27 1.27 -9.77
CA ASP A 860 9.97 2.43 -9.18
C ASP A 860 11.35 2.63 -9.81
N LEU A 861 12.07 1.50 -9.98
CA LEU A 861 13.39 1.61 -10.61
C LEU A 861 13.29 2.28 -12.00
N ARG A 862 12.31 1.90 -12.81
CA ARG A 862 12.19 2.45 -14.18
C ARG A 862 11.89 3.95 -14.12
N HIS A 863 11.08 4.33 -13.18
CA HIS A 863 10.80 5.78 -13.02
C HIS A 863 12.06 6.55 -12.61
N ARG A 864 12.75 6.08 -11.62
CA ARG A 864 14.01 6.74 -11.20
C ARG A 864 15.00 6.86 -12.37
N VAL A 865 14.99 5.75 -13.20
CA VAL A 865 15.93 5.78 -14.35
C VAL A 865 15.46 6.86 -15.34
N VAL A 866 14.15 6.89 -15.63
CA VAL A 866 13.65 7.86 -16.62
C VAL A 866 13.86 9.28 -16.08
N THR A 867 13.58 9.46 -14.79
CA THR A 867 13.78 10.79 -14.20
C THR A 867 15.26 11.21 -14.28
N ALA A 868 16.09 10.24 -13.94
CA ALA A 868 17.53 10.56 -14.02
C ALA A 868 17.96 10.92 -15.46
N LEU A 869 17.31 10.23 -16.38
CA LEU A 869 17.71 10.50 -17.77
C LEU A 869 17.05 11.77 -18.28
N ALA A 870 15.98 12.23 -17.59
CA ALA A 870 15.22 13.41 -18.04
C ALA A 870 15.84 14.70 -17.47
N ARG A 871 16.91 14.66 -16.56
CA ARG A 871 17.49 15.87 -15.94
C ARG A 871 18.50 16.52 -16.89
N ASP A 872 18.08 17.79 -17.67
CA ASP A 872 19.02 18.71 -18.36
C ASP A 872 19.10 18.35 -19.85
N VAL A 873 17.95 18.24 -20.65
CA VAL A 873 17.65 17.76 -22.02
C VAL A 873 18.06 18.85 -23.02
N GLY A 874 18.98 19.78 -22.51
CA GLY A 874 19.19 20.77 -23.59
C GLY A 874 20.60 20.62 -24.19
N ALA A 875 21.08 19.25 -24.67
CA ALA A 875 22.16 19.21 -25.69
C ALA A 875 22.99 17.93 -25.49
N SER A 876 22.38 16.75 -25.08
CA SER A 876 23.32 15.61 -24.96
C SER A 876 22.85 14.47 -25.88
N PRO A 877 23.69 13.67 -26.70
CA PRO A 877 23.51 12.42 -27.46
C PRO A 877 22.52 11.47 -26.76
N GLU A 878 22.09 11.71 -25.54
CA GLU A 878 21.21 10.90 -24.68
C GLU A 878 19.74 11.31 -24.87
N ALA A 879 19.47 12.59 -25.48
CA ALA A 879 18.15 13.09 -25.93
C ALA A 879 17.66 12.32 -27.17
N GLU A 880 18.59 11.40 -27.65
CA GLU A 880 18.24 10.62 -28.85
C GLU A 880 17.99 9.16 -28.49
N LEU A 881 18.06 8.83 -27.07
CA LEU A 881 17.83 7.44 -26.61
C LEU A 881 16.39 7.03 -26.92
N PHE A 882 16.15 6.15 -27.96
CA PHE A 882 14.85 5.57 -28.37
C PHE A 882 14.28 6.36 -29.55
N ALA A 883 15.06 7.31 -30.08
CA ALA A 883 14.63 7.95 -31.35
C ALA A 883 14.59 6.93 -32.51
N ALA A 884 13.67 7.30 -33.39
CA ALA A 884 13.59 6.39 -34.56
C ALA A 884 14.92 6.37 -35.32
N VAL A 885 15.12 5.24 -36.00
CA VAL A 885 16.36 5.05 -36.76
C VAL A 885 16.37 6.02 -37.96
N THR A 886 17.58 6.61 -38.09
CA THR A 886 17.68 7.55 -39.23
C THR A 886 18.10 6.82 -40.51
N VAL A 887 17.93 7.47 -41.59
CA VAL A 887 18.28 6.87 -42.90
C VAL A 887 19.80 6.66 -42.99
N ASP A 888 20.53 7.53 -42.33
CA ASP A 888 21.99 7.36 -42.35
C ASP A 888 22.42 6.08 -41.59
N GLU A 889 21.68 5.88 -40.51
CA GLU A 889 22.00 4.63 -39.77
C GLU A 889 21.64 3.39 -40.61
N ILE A 890 20.53 3.45 -41.31
CA ILE A 890 20.12 2.29 -42.14
C ILE A 890 21.14 2.10 -43.27
N HIS A 891 21.45 3.21 -43.86
CA HIS A 891 22.46 3.12 -44.95
C HIS A 891 23.77 2.50 -44.44
N ALA A 892 24.27 2.91 -43.33
CA ALA A 892 25.54 2.36 -42.79
C ALA A 892 25.39 0.86 -42.50
N ALA A 893 24.27 0.54 -41.99
CA ALA A 893 24.06 -0.89 -41.66
C ALA A 893 23.96 -1.73 -42.94
N LEU A 894 23.29 -1.23 -43.98
CA LEU A 894 23.20 -1.99 -45.24
C LEU A 894 24.58 -2.16 -45.87
N ALA A 895 25.36 -1.06 -45.78
CA ALA A 895 26.71 -1.15 -46.36
C ALA A 895 27.59 -2.14 -45.59
N ALA A 896 27.39 -2.16 -44.25
CA ALA A 896 28.24 -3.06 -43.41
C ALA A 896 27.86 -4.52 -43.65
N ALA A 897 26.65 -4.82 -43.98
CA ALA A 897 26.21 -6.24 -44.10
C ALA A 897 26.08 -6.60 -45.58
N ASP A 898 26.59 -5.75 -46.47
CA ASP A 898 26.58 -5.99 -47.92
C ASP A 898 25.16 -6.29 -48.41
N ARG A 899 24.17 -5.42 -48.00
CA ARG A 899 22.80 -5.52 -48.53
C ARG A 899 22.51 -4.32 -49.43
N ASP A 900 21.58 -4.58 -50.42
CA ASP A 900 21.37 -3.53 -51.45
C ASP A 900 20.26 -2.57 -51.00
N ALA A 901 19.27 -3.12 -50.27
CA ALA A 901 18.18 -2.19 -49.91
C ALA A 901 17.39 -2.76 -48.74
N LEU A 902 16.83 -1.78 -47.97
CA LEU A 902 15.84 -2.12 -46.94
C LEU A 902 14.46 -1.61 -47.38
N VAL A 903 13.47 -2.53 -47.26
CA VAL A 903 12.20 -2.19 -47.91
C VAL A 903 11.08 -2.32 -46.87
N TYR A 904 10.35 -1.15 -46.71
CA TYR A 904 9.09 -1.23 -45.95
C TYR A 904 7.92 -1.53 -46.90
N LEU A 905 7.18 -2.66 -46.58
CA LEU A 905 6.00 -2.98 -47.40
C LEU A 905 4.72 -2.60 -46.63
N VAL A 906 3.97 -1.68 -47.27
CA VAL A 906 2.79 -1.16 -46.54
C VAL A 906 1.55 -1.44 -47.40
N GLY A 907 0.62 -2.29 -46.74
CA GLY A 907 -0.62 -2.63 -47.48
C GLY A 907 -1.71 -1.59 -47.22
N SER A 908 -2.73 -1.57 -48.15
CA SER A 908 -3.83 -0.61 -47.95
C SER A 908 -5.15 -1.38 -47.74
N ASP A 909 -5.88 -0.94 -46.65
CA ASP A 909 -7.23 -1.54 -46.44
C ASP A 909 -8.32 -0.62 -46.98
N THR A 910 -7.88 0.46 -47.67
CA THR A 910 -8.85 1.40 -48.29
C THR A 910 -8.69 1.36 -49.81
N ALA A 911 -9.52 2.25 -50.51
CA ALA A 911 -9.47 2.31 -51.99
C ALA A 911 -8.10 2.80 -52.49
N GLU A 912 -7.18 3.19 -51.54
CA GLU A 912 -5.85 3.69 -51.98
C GLU A 912 -4.89 2.53 -52.25
N ALA A 913 -3.87 2.85 -53.20
CA ALA A 913 -2.87 1.80 -53.54
C ALA A 913 -1.86 1.61 -52.40
N GLY A 914 -1.53 0.26 -52.08
CA GLY A 914 -0.38 0.02 -51.16
C GLY A 914 0.94 0.57 -51.75
N TYR A 915 2.02 0.58 -50.91
CA TYR A 915 3.29 1.12 -51.46
C TYR A 915 4.47 0.49 -50.73
N ALA A 916 5.68 0.69 -51.37
CA ALA A 916 6.95 0.26 -50.73
C ALA A 916 7.87 1.47 -50.60
N VAL A 917 8.43 1.58 -49.35
CA VAL A 917 9.50 2.59 -49.18
C VAL A 917 10.86 1.88 -49.17
N VAL A 918 11.70 2.25 -50.23
CA VAL A 918 12.98 1.53 -50.44
C VAL A 918 14.14 2.47 -50.06
N VAL A 919 14.84 2.01 -48.99
CA VAL A 919 16.10 2.74 -48.66
C VAL A 919 17.30 1.97 -49.22
N THR A 920 18.02 2.66 -50.14
CA THR A 920 19.13 1.94 -50.81
C THR A 920 20.41 2.04 -49.99
N ALA A 921 21.42 1.18 -50.35
CA ALA A 921 22.71 1.19 -49.61
C ALA A 921 23.43 2.53 -49.83
N GLY A 922 23.01 3.27 -50.89
CA GLY A 922 23.61 4.60 -51.18
C GLY A 922 22.91 5.72 -50.41
N GLY A 923 21.82 5.45 -49.65
CA GLY A 923 21.18 6.46 -48.78
C GLY A 923 20.00 7.12 -49.50
N ARG A 924 19.75 6.69 -50.80
CA ARG A 924 18.58 7.22 -51.52
C ARG A 924 17.30 6.50 -51.11
N ILE A 925 16.09 7.34 -51.07
CA ILE A 925 14.80 6.72 -50.66
C ILE A 925 13.84 6.78 -51.86
N ASP A 926 13.35 5.52 -52.15
CA ASP A 926 12.38 5.48 -53.25
C ASP A 926 11.00 5.08 -52.70
N LEU A 927 9.99 5.92 -53.15
CA LEU A 927 8.60 5.56 -52.79
C LEU A 927 7.92 4.92 -54.02
N LEU A 928 7.61 3.60 -53.84
CA LEU A 928 7.10 2.82 -54.98
C LEU A 928 5.62 2.51 -54.75
N ALA A 929 4.77 3.01 -55.68
CA ALA A 929 3.33 2.66 -55.57
C ALA A 929 3.09 1.20 -56.00
N LEU A 930 2.30 0.48 -55.17
CA LEU A 930 1.96 -0.93 -55.43
C LEU A 930 0.44 -1.09 -55.42
N PRO A 931 -0.19 -0.77 -56.49
CA PRO A 931 -1.66 -0.65 -56.54
C PRO A 931 -2.36 -1.99 -56.26
N SER A 932 -1.58 -3.10 -56.52
CA SER A 932 -2.25 -4.42 -56.33
C SER A 932 -2.03 -4.94 -54.90
N LEU A 933 -1.23 -4.16 -54.12
CA LEU A 933 -1.02 -4.60 -52.72
C LEU A 933 -2.18 -4.11 -51.85
N ARG A 934 -3.34 -4.61 -52.07
CA ARG A 934 -4.56 -4.32 -51.31
C ARG A 934 -4.93 -5.51 -50.41
N LEU A 935 -5.31 -5.06 -49.12
CA LEU A 935 -5.53 -6.17 -48.17
C LEU A 935 -7.00 -6.60 -48.21
N ASP A 936 -7.90 -5.66 -48.74
CA ASP A 936 -9.32 -6.03 -48.83
C ASP A 936 -9.55 -6.97 -50.03
N ASP A 937 -10.12 -8.16 -49.82
CA ASP A 937 -10.44 -9.12 -50.89
C ASP A 937 -9.18 -9.85 -51.37
N SER A 938 -8.06 -9.73 -50.54
CA SER A 938 -6.84 -10.51 -50.85
C SER A 938 -6.94 -11.92 -50.24
N PRO A 939 -6.14 -12.87 -50.87
CA PRO A 939 -6.14 -14.24 -50.33
C PRO A 939 -5.59 -14.29 -48.90
N LEU A 940 -5.10 -13.11 -48.40
CA LEU A 940 -4.50 -13.07 -47.05
C LEU A 940 -5.54 -13.39 -45.98
N GLY A 941 -6.76 -12.81 -46.09
CA GLY A 941 -7.84 -13.09 -45.11
C GLY A 941 -8.10 -14.60 -44.99
N TRP A 942 -8.29 -15.23 -46.20
CA TRP A 942 -8.56 -16.69 -46.19
C TRP A 942 -7.35 -17.48 -45.65
N TYR A 943 -6.17 -17.06 -46.03
CA TYR A 943 -4.97 -17.74 -45.49
C TYR A 943 -4.91 -17.63 -43.96
N LEU A 944 -5.17 -16.41 -43.40
CA LEU A 944 -5.07 -16.24 -41.93
C LEU A 944 -6.12 -17.11 -41.23
N HIS A 945 -7.30 -17.24 -41.92
CA HIS A 945 -8.35 -18.10 -41.33
C HIS A 945 -7.90 -19.57 -41.27
N THR A 946 -7.30 -20.08 -42.39
CA THR A 946 -6.89 -21.51 -42.41
C THR A 946 -5.56 -21.70 -41.68
N TYR A 947 -4.74 -20.59 -41.63
CA TYR A 947 -3.41 -20.60 -40.97
C TYR A 947 -3.57 -20.76 -39.46
N ARG A 948 -4.67 -20.27 -38.81
CA ARG A 948 -4.87 -20.38 -37.34
C ARG A 948 -5.16 -21.83 -36.94
N GLY A 949 -5.86 -22.57 -37.78
CA GLY A 949 -6.21 -23.99 -37.55
C GLY A 949 -4.98 -24.91 -37.62
N VAL A 950 -3.95 -24.55 -38.39
CA VAL A 950 -2.74 -25.40 -38.59
C VAL A 950 -1.65 -24.98 -37.60
N GLN A 951 -1.73 -23.74 -36.97
CA GLN A 951 -0.79 -23.24 -35.94
C GLN A 951 -1.04 -23.92 -34.59
N VAL A 952 -2.33 -24.42 -34.28
CA VAL A 952 -2.68 -25.00 -32.97
C VAL A 952 -2.87 -26.51 -33.15
N LEU A 953 -2.11 -27.18 -34.08
CA LEU A 953 -2.19 -28.63 -34.34
C LEU A 953 -3.57 -29.19 -33.99
N THR A 954 -4.80 -28.37 -34.08
CA THR A 954 -6.14 -28.94 -33.79
C THR A 954 -6.80 -29.35 -35.11
N GLY A 955 -6.36 -30.32 -35.94
CA GLY A 955 -7.36 -30.96 -36.83
C GLY A 955 -7.74 -30.04 -38.00
N GLY A 956 -6.93 -28.86 -38.39
CA GLY A 956 -7.29 -27.95 -39.49
C GLY A 956 -7.06 -28.61 -40.85
N ASP A 957 -7.95 -28.31 -41.87
CA ASP A 957 -7.88 -28.83 -43.26
C ASP A 957 -6.55 -28.42 -43.93
N ILE A 958 -5.48 -29.28 -43.84
CA ILE A 958 -4.10 -29.01 -44.32
C ILE A 958 -4.13 -28.77 -45.83
N ASP A 959 -5.03 -29.47 -46.49
CA ASP A 959 -5.08 -29.26 -47.97
C ASP A 959 -5.63 -27.88 -48.31
N ALA A 960 -6.67 -27.52 -47.54
CA ALA A 960 -7.18 -26.16 -47.74
C ALA A 960 -6.12 -25.10 -47.43
N TRP A 961 -5.38 -25.31 -46.37
CA TRP A 961 -4.32 -24.33 -46.04
C TRP A 961 -3.24 -24.30 -47.15
N ARG A 962 -2.84 -25.52 -47.65
CA ARG A 962 -1.80 -25.55 -48.71
C ARG A 962 -2.27 -24.80 -49.95
N TRP A 963 -3.50 -25.04 -50.25
CA TRP A 963 -4.04 -24.32 -51.43
C TRP A 963 -4.01 -22.80 -51.18
N SER A 964 -4.49 -22.38 -49.95
CA SER A 964 -4.48 -20.93 -49.67
C SER A 964 -3.07 -20.36 -49.68
N LEU A 965 -2.03 -21.16 -49.20
CA LEU A 965 -0.63 -20.69 -49.24
C LEU A 965 -0.19 -20.46 -50.70
N SER A 966 -0.57 -21.40 -51.54
CA SER A 966 -0.18 -21.24 -52.95
C SER A 966 -0.84 -19.98 -53.55
N GLN A 967 -2.15 -19.75 -53.22
CA GLN A 967 -2.84 -18.54 -53.74
C GLN A 967 -2.20 -17.27 -53.17
N LEU A 968 -1.93 -17.37 -51.88
CA LEU A 968 -1.29 -16.20 -51.25
C LEU A 968 0.06 -15.89 -51.91
N SER A 969 0.89 -16.93 -52.23
CA SER A 969 2.25 -16.72 -52.80
C SER A 969 2.13 -16.17 -54.24
N SER A 970 1.13 -16.62 -54.96
CA SER A 970 0.95 -16.07 -56.32
C SER A 970 0.52 -14.60 -56.24
N TRP A 971 -0.42 -14.32 -55.34
CA TRP A 971 -0.87 -12.93 -55.13
C TRP A 971 0.31 -12.03 -54.70
N ALA A 972 1.12 -12.52 -53.80
CA ALA A 972 2.23 -11.69 -53.26
C ALA A 972 3.16 -11.24 -54.38
N TRP A 973 3.38 -12.14 -55.40
CA TRP A 973 4.23 -11.70 -56.53
C TRP A 973 3.57 -10.55 -57.28
N GLN A 974 2.23 -10.71 -57.56
CA GLN A 974 1.53 -9.67 -58.34
C GLN A 974 1.33 -8.40 -57.50
N ALA A 975 1.14 -8.65 -56.29
CA ALA A 975 0.79 -7.51 -55.42
C ALA A 975 2.00 -6.62 -55.15
N GLY A 976 3.22 -7.23 -55.15
CA GLY A 976 4.28 -6.27 -54.73
C GLY A 976 5.67 -6.81 -55.07
N MET A 977 5.94 -8.12 -54.88
CA MET A 977 7.31 -8.65 -54.97
C MET A 977 7.86 -8.53 -56.41
N GLY A 978 7.00 -8.72 -57.45
CA GLY A 978 7.47 -8.61 -58.85
C GLY A 978 8.07 -7.24 -59.14
N GLN A 979 7.20 -6.23 -58.80
CA GLN A 979 7.68 -4.85 -59.05
C GLN A 979 8.89 -4.50 -58.20
N LEU A 980 8.93 -5.02 -56.99
CA LEU A 980 10.08 -4.73 -56.12
C LEU A 980 11.37 -5.36 -56.67
N VAL A 981 11.31 -6.63 -57.08
CA VAL A 981 12.51 -7.31 -57.61
C VAL A 981 12.99 -6.57 -58.87
N ASP A 982 12.03 -6.17 -59.74
CA ASP A 982 12.44 -5.45 -60.97
C ASP A 982 13.13 -4.11 -60.62
N HIS A 983 12.49 -3.43 -59.64
CA HIS A 983 13.07 -2.14 -59.24
C HIS A 983 14.48 -2.31 -58.65
N CYS A 984 14.69 -3.36 -57.86
CA CYS A 984 15.97 -3.49 -57.13
C CYS A 984 17.02 -4.16 -58.02
N ARG A 985 16.66 -4.75 -59.12
CA ARG A 985 17.64 -5.31 -60.07
C ARG A 985 18.49 -4.19 -60.69
N THR A 986 17.86 -3.00 -60.69
CA THR A 986 18.66 -1.87 -61.22
C THR A 986 19.77 -1.48 -60.24
N LEU A 987 19.61 -1.87 -59.01
CA LEU A 987 20.65 -1.53 -58.02
C LEU A 987 21.81 -2.51 -58.07
N ALA A 988 21.50 -3.80 -58.52
CA ALA A 988 22.54 -4.84 -58.66
C ALA A 988 22.34 -5.60 -59.97
N PRO A 989 22.91 -5.10 -61.12
CA PRO A 989 22.61 -5.67 -62.45
C PRO A 989 23.34 -6.99 -62.68
N ASP A 990 24.38 -7.28 -61.81
CA ASP A 990 25.22 -8.46 -62.14
C ASP A 990 24.91 -9.62 -61.20
N ARG A 991 24.02 -9.43 -60.30
CA ARG A 991 23.65 -10.53 -59.36
C ARG A 991 22.25 -10.26 -58.81
N PRO A 992 21.66 -11.39 -58.21
CA PRO A 992 20.35 -11.15 -57.59
C PRO A 992 20.45 -10.15 -56.42
N PRO A 993 19.42 -9.21 -56.38
CA PRO A 993 19.46 -8.20 -55.31
C PRO A 993 19.30 -8.84 -53.92
N ARG A 994 19.97 -8.23 -52.98
CA ARG A 994 19.88 -8.70 -51.58
C ARG A 994 19.05 -7.71 -50.77
N LEU A 995 17.88 -8.19 -50.37
CA LEU A 995 16.89 -7.25 -49.80
C LEU A 995 16.63 -7.58 -48.33
N VAL A 996 16.46 -6.43 -47.60
CA VAL A 996 15.94 -6.58 -46.23
C VAL A 996 14.48 -6.09 -46.23
N LEU A 997 13.61 -7.09 -45.92
CA LEU A 997 12.18 -6.73 -46.04
C LEU A 997 11.56 -6.53 -44.65
N ILE A 998 10.79 -5.41 -44.57
CA ILE A 998 10.04 -5.13 -43.33
C ILE A 998 8.55 -5.02 -43.70
N PRO A 999 7.92 -6.22 -43.70
CA PRO A 999 6.48 -6.14 -43.97
C PRO A 999 5.69 -5.55 -42.79
N ILE A 1000 4.67 -4.67 -43.15
CA ILE A 1000 3.96 -3.98 -42.05
C ILE A 1000 2.59 -4.62 -41.86
N GLY A 1001 2.29 -4.84 -40.51
CA GLY A 1001 0.96 -5.37 -40.17
C GLY A 1001 0.85 -6.87 -40.52
N ALA A 1002 -0.31 -7.26 -41.08
CA ALA A 1002 -0.61 -8.69 -41.35
C ALA A 1002 0.26 -9.22 -42.49
N LEU A 1003 0.96 -8.30 -43.16
CA LEU A 1003 1.81 -8.75 -44.27
C LEU A 1003 3.03 -9.53 -43.75
N SER A 1004 3.25 -9.46 -42.47
CA SER A 1004 4.43 -10.14 -41.87
C SER A 1004 4.29 -11.66 -41.96
N VAL A 1005 3.07 -12.18 -42.17
CA VAL A 1005 2.90 -13.66 -42.20
C VAL A 1005 3.09 -14.16 -43.64
N VAL A 1006 3.23 -13.21 -44.58
CA VAL A 1006 3.36 -13.62 -46.00
C VAL A 1006 4.82 -14.06 -46.26
N PRO A 1007 4.97 -15.26 -46.81
CA PRO A 1007 6.33 -15.69 -47.19
C PRO A 1007 6.77 -15.07 -48.52
N TRP A 1008 7.23 -13.87 -48.43
CA TRP A 1008 7.51 -13.08 -49.64
C TRP A 1008 8.61 -13.72 -50.50
N HIS A 1009 9.44 -14.52 -49.85
CA HIS A 1009 10.48 -15.19 -50.66
C HIS A 1009 9.88 -16.34 -51.48
N ALA A 1010 8.63 -16.73 -51.15
CA ALA A 1010 7.97 -17.81 -51.92
C ALA A 1010 6.99 -17.24 -52.94
N ALA A 1011 6.92 -15.88 -53.01
CA ALA A 1011 6.08 -15.31 -54.08
C ALA A 1011 6.54 -15.81 -55.46
N TRP A 1012 5.44 -16.12 -56.33
CA TRP A 1012 5.93 -16.75 -57.58
C TRP A 1012 5.11 -16.22 -58.77
N ARG A 1013 5.77 -16.46 -59.96
CA ARG A 1013 5.13 -16.21 -61.27
C ARG A 1013 5.35 -17.42 -62.18
N LEU A 1014 4.48 -17.37 -63.25
CA LEU A 1014 4.68 -18.47 -64.23
C LEU A 1014 5.64 -18.02 -65.34
N VAL A 1015 6.69 -18.93 -65.60
CA VAL A 1015 7.64 -18.64 -66.69
C VAL A 1015 7.31 -19.59 -67.86
N ASP A 1016 7.01 -19.04 -69.03
CA ASP A 1016 6.65 -19.78 -70.26
C ASP A 1016 5.31 -20.51 -70.07
N GLY A 1017 4.54 -20.03 -69.15
CA GLY A 1017 3.14 -20.48 -68.97
C GLY A 1017 3.05 -21.85 -68.31
N ALA A 1018 4.21 -22.40 -67.79
CA ALA A 1018 4.05 -23.79 -67.29
C ALA A 1018 4.90 -23.98 -66.03
N GLU A 1019 5.99 -23.15 -65.81
CA GLU A 1019 6.86 -23.45 -64.66
C GLU A 1019 6.83 -22.27 -63.67
N ARG A 1020 6.70 -22.74 -62.35
CA ARG A 1020 6.69 -21.68 -61.32
C ARG A 1020 8.13 -21.22 -61.00
N ARG A 1021 8.26 -19.95 -61.17
CA ARG A 1021 9.54 -19.36 -60.71
C ARG A 1021 9.31 -18.47 -59.48
N TYR A 1022 10.04 -18.78 -58.33
CA TYR A 1022 9.77 -18.09 -57.05
C TYR A 1022 10.73 -16.93 -56.85
N ALA A 1023 10.35 -16.00 -55.99
CA ALA A 1023 11.17 -14.79 -55.73
C ALA A 1023 12.54 -15.19 -55.18
N VAL A 1024 12.67 -16.29 -54.39
CA VAL A 1024 13.94 -16.70 -53.76
C VAL A 1024 14.97 -17.04 -54.85
N GLN A 1025 14.44 -17.28 -56.13
CA GLN A 1025 15.38 -17.55 -57.24
C GLN A 1025 15.88 -16.23 -57.84
N ASP A 1026 15.16 -15.10 -57.49
CA ASP A 1026 15.52 -13.83 -58.16
C ASP A 1026 16.10 -12.83 -57.15
N ALA A 1027 15.99 -13.17 -55.86
CA ALA A 1027 16.53 -12.22 -54.86
C ALA A 1027 16.80 -12.98 -53.55
N THR A 1028 17.85 -12.44 -52.82
CA THR A 1028 18.02 -12.90 -51.41
C THR A 1028 17.19 -12.03 -50.48
N VAL A 1029 16.34 -12.76 -49.67
CA VAL A 1029 15.41 -11.96 -48.84
C VAL A 1029 15.72 -12.24 -47.36
N THR A 1030 15.99 -11.13 -46.71
CA THR A 1030 16.11 -11.17 -45.24
C THR A 1030 14.99 -10.32 -44.62
N TYR A 1031 14.39 -10.95 -43.52
CA TYR A 1031 13.30 -10.20 -42.87
C TYR A 1031 13.82 -9.47 -41.63
N ALA A 1032 13.14 -8.38 -41.39
CA ALA A 1032 13.43 -7.66 -40.14
C ALA A 1032 12.12 -7.11 -39.55
N ALA A 1033 12.17 -7.16 -38.17
CA ALA A 1033 10.95 -6.65 -37.50
C ALA A 1033 10.90 -5.11 -37.59
N SER A 1034 12.07 -4.50 -37.61
CA SER A 1034 12.17 -3.03 -37.73
C SER A 1034 13.58 -2.66 -38.21
N ALA A 1035 13.66 -1.45 -38.73
CA ALA A 1035 15.00 -0.97 -39.14
C ALA A 1035 15.97 -0.93 -37.95
N ARG A 1036 15.44 -0.64 -36.79
CA ARG A 1036 16.30 -0.60 -35.59
C ARG A 1036 16.91 -1.97 -35.29
N THR A 1037 16.06 -3.01 -35.26
CA THR A 1037 16.61 -4.36 -34.98
C THR A 1037 17.63 -4.75 -36.05
N TRP A 1038 17.38 -4.35 -37.29
CA TRP A 1038 18.38 -4.63 -38.34
C TRP A 1038 19.70 -3.88 -38.05
N CYS A 1039 19.56 -2.55 -37.81
CA CYS A 1039 20.79 -1.77 -37.59
C CYS A 1039 21.56 -2.32 -36.37
N ASP A 1040 20.82 -2.73 -35.38
CA ASP A 1040 21.50 -3.29 -34.18
C ASP A 1040 22.24 -4.59 -34.52
N SER A 1041 21.56 -5.47 -35.23
CA SER A 1041 22.24 -6.75 -35.54
C SER A 1041 23.36 -6.55 -36.55
N ALA A 1042 23.22 -5.58 -37.49
CA ALA A 1042 24.26 -5.36 -38.54
C ALA A 1042 25.47 -4.64 -37.93
N GLY A 1043 25.20 -3.78 -36.87
CA GLY A 1043 26.29 -2.99 -36.25
C GLY A 1043 27.18 -3.86 -35.36
N ARG A 1044 26.85 -5.09 -35.15
CA ARG A 1044 27.72 -5.93 -34.29
C ARG A 1044 28.96 -6.38 -35.07
N PRO A 1045 30.22 -6.16 -34.49
CA PRO A 1045 31.46 -6.47 -35.21
C PRO A 1045 31.46 -7.92 -35.75
N PRO A 1046 31.76 -8.06 -37.07
CA PRO A 1046 31.86 -9.40 -37.64
C PRO A 1046 32.93 -10.25 -36.94
N ALA A 1047 32.68 -11.54 -36.64
CA ALA A 1047 33.73 -12.44 -36.09
C ALA A 1047 35.04 -12.29 -36.87
N ASP A 1048 36.19 -11.58 -36.33
CA ASP A 1048 37.53 -11.44 -36.96
C ASP A 1048 37.89 -12.69 -37.80
N GLU A 1049 38.02 -12.61 -39.11
CA GLU A 1049 38.52 -13.56 -40.14
C GLU A 1049 39.73 -14.34 -39.63
N ALA A 1050 40.60 -13.82 -38.65
CA ALA A 1050 41.77 -14.51 -38.05
C ALA A 1050 41.34 -15.41 -36.88
N GLU A 1051 40.13 -15.19 -36.27
CA GLU A 1051 39.50 -16.01 -35.21
C GLU A 1051 38.55 -17.05 -35.81
N THR A 1052 38.05 -16.95 -37.08
CA THR A 1052 37.19 -17.86 -37.86
C THR A 1052 38.05 -18.94 -38.54
N VAL A 1053 39.36 -18.63 -38.81
CA VAL A 1053 40.29 -19.60 -39.44
C VAL A 1053 40.97 -20.43 -38.35
N SER A 1054 41.15 -19.92 -37.05
CA SER A 1054 41.62 -20.76 -35.90
C SER A 1054 40.43 -21.48 -35.25
N ALA A 1055 39.12 -21.11 -35.53
CA ALA A 1055 37.86 -21.75 -35.08
C ALA A 1055 37.37 -22.74 -36.16
N GLY A 1056 37.86 -22.69 -37.33
CA GLY A 1056 37.59 -23.66 -38.42
C GLY A 1056 38.11 -25.06 -38.09
N GLN A 1057 38.63 -25.26 -36.80
CA GLN A 1057 38.92 -26.64 -36.33
C GLN A 1057 38.40 -26.81 -34.90
N ALA A 1058 37.49 -25.80 -34.29
CA ALA A 1058 36.94 -25.91 -32.92
C ALA A 1058 35.85 -24.85 -32.71
N GLY A 1059 34.86 -24.44 -33.64
CA GLY A 1059 33.87 -23.36 -33.39
C GLY A 1059 32.81 -23.83 -32.38
N SER A 1060 32.71 -23.38 -31.03
CA SER A 1060 31.76 -23.60 -29.91
C SER A 1060 30.30 -23.51 -30.39
N ALA A 1061 29.68 -24.68 -30.97
CA ALA A 1061 28.24 -24.77 -31.32
C ALA A 1061 27.45 -25.43 -30.18
N LEU A 1062 26.28 -24.84 -30.03
CA LEU A 1062 25.32 -25.54 -29.15
C LEU A 1062 24.19 -26.18 -29.99
N ILE A 1063 24.09 -27.53 -29.73
CA ILE A 1063 23.02 -28.24 -30.46
C ILE A 1063 22.03 -28.78 -29.42
N ILE A 1064 20.74 -28.30 -29.62
CA ILE A 1064 19.67 -28.83 -28.77
C ILE A 1064 18.81 -29.78 -29.60
N ALA A 1065 18.76 -31.02 -29.04
CA ALA A 1065 18.09 -32.01 -29.90
C ALA A 1065 17.10 -32.81 -29.07
N ASP A 1066 15.86 -32.67 -29.37
CA ASP A 1066 14.74 -33.45 -28.79
C ASP A 1066 14.88 -33.57 -27.27
N PRO A 1067 14.88 -32.48 -26.60
CA PRO A 1067 15.06 -32.52 -25.14
C PRO A 1067 13.92 -33.23 -24.43
N THR A 1068 12.68 -33.37 -24.98
CA THR A 1068 11.51 -34.01 -24.31
C THR A 1068 11.38 -35.46 -24.75
N GLY A 1069 12.09 -35.83 -25.74
CA GLY A 1069 12.20 -37.26 -26.13
C GLY A 1069 11.03 -37.68 -27.04
N ASP A 1070 10.22 -36.71 -27.57
CA ASP A 1070 9.04 -37.17 -28.34
C ASP A 1070 9.16 -36.72 -29.80
N LEU A 1071 10.48 -36.30 -30.28
CA LEU A 1071 10.67 -35.86 -31.67
C LEU A 1071 11.90 -36.57 -32.26
N LEU A 1072 11.73 -37.84 -32.64
CA LEU A 1072 12.88 -38.69 -33.02
C LEU A 1072 13.55 -38.16 -34.29
N SER A 1073 12.80 -37.73 -35.28
CA SER A 1073 13.39 -37.20 -36.53
C SER A 1073 14.26 -35.96 -36.26
N ALA A 1074 13.83 -35.13 -35.26
CA ALA A 1074 14.65 -33.96 -34.88
C ALA A 1074 15.99 -34.39 -34.28
N ALA A 1075 15.98 -35.52 -33.55
CA ALA A 1075 17.25 -36.05 -33.00
C ALA A 1075 18.17 -36.54 -34.13
N ASP A 1076 17.57 -37.17 -35.20
CA ASP A 1076 18.39 -37.65 -36.34
C ASP A 1076 19.03 -36.47 -37.08
N GLU A 1077 18.22 -35.44 -37.26
CA GLU A 1077 18.77 -34.22 -37.93
C GLU A 1077 19.91 -33.61 -37.11
N ALA A 1078 19.66 -33.36 -35.87
CA ALA A 1078 20.69 -32.71 -35.02
C ALA A 1078 21.97 -33.54 -34.95
N ASP A 1079 21.75 -34.87 -34.89
CA ASP A 1079 22.95 -35.75 -34.83
C ASP A 1079 23.73 -35.68 -36.14
N ALA A 1080 23.01 -35.66 -37.29
CA ALA A 1080 23.71 -35.59 -38.60
C ALA A 1080 24.46 -34.25 -38.73
N ILE A 1081 23.87 -33.19 -38.27
CA ILE A 1081 24.53 -31.87 -38.34
C ILE A 1081 25.76 -31.84 -37.42
N ARG A 1082 25.63 -32.38 -36.24
CA ARG A 1082 26.78 -32.39 -35.31
C ARG A 1082 27.95 -33.19 -35.90
N ARG A 1083 27.66 -34.35 -36.48
CA ARG A 1083 28.76 -35.25 -36.94
C ARG A 1083 29.44 -34.66 -38.17
N SER A 1084 28.65 -33.99 -38.97
CA SER A 1084 29.22 -33.58 -40.27
C SER A 1084 29.90 -32.21 -40.17
N PHE A 1085 29.28 -31.38 -39.19
CA PHE A 1085 29.81 -29.99 -39.30
C PHE A 1085 30.36 -29.51 -37.96
N TYR A 1086 29.77 -30.09 -36.79
CA TYR A 1086 30.22 -29.56 -35.48
C TYR A 1086 30.52 -30.73 -34.53
N PRO A 1087 31.62 -31.48 -34.73
CA PRO A 1087 31.87 -32.70 -33.93
C PRO A 1087 32.19 -32.36 -32.47
N GLU A 1088 32.57 -31.10 -32.19
CA GLU A 1088 32.92 -30.76 -30.79
C GLU A 1088 31.84 -29.89 -30.17
N ALA A 1089 30.62 -29.91 -30.70
CA ALA A 1089 29.56 -29.02 -30.20
C ALA A 1089 29.04 -29.53 -28.85
N THR A 1090 28.70 -28.52 -27.93
CA THR A 1090 27.86 -28.94 -26.78
C THR A 1090 26.49 -29.44 -27.26
N TYR A 1091 26.27 -30.72 -26.93
CA TYR A 1091 25.04 -31.38 -27.43
C TYR A 1091 24.09 -31.64 -26.25
N LEU A 1092 22.92 -30.95 -26.29
CA LEU A 1092 21.95 -31.14 -25.20
C LEU A 1092 20.71 -31.88 -25.71
N GLY A 1093 20.24 -32.91 -24.92
CA GLY A 1093 19.01 -33.64 -25.30
C GLY A 1093 19.32 -35.06 -25.78
N ARG A 1094 18.71 -35.57 -26.89
CA ARG A 1094 18.89 -36.95 -27.39
C ARG A 1094 19.53 -36.94 -28.78
N PRO A 1095 20.24 -38.22 -29.06
CA PRO A 1095 20.25 -39.38 -28.14
C PRO A 1095 21.14 -39.11 -26.92
N VAL A 1096 20.81 -39.69 -25.79
CA VAL A 1096 21.52 -39.44 -24.51
C VAL A 1096 23.00 -39.84 -24.67
N SER A 1097 23.26 -40.78 -25.59
CA SER A 1097 24.65 -41.26 -25.73
C SER A 1097 25.57 -40.15 -26.26
N ALA A 1098 25.04 -39.25 -26.89
CA ALA A 1098 25.84 -38.16 -27.49
C ALA A 1098 25.67 -36.86 -26.71
N ALA A 1099 24.73 -36.84 -25.59
CA ALA A 1099 24.31 -35.58 -24.95
C ALA A 1099 25.24 -35.22 -23.79
N THR A 1100 25.67 -34.01 -23.66
CA THR A 1100 26.45 -33.49 -22.50
C THR A 1100 25.50 -32.97 -21.41
N GLY A 1101 24.19 -32.97 -21.61
CA GLY A 1101 23.15 -32.58 -20.62
C GLY A 1101 21.75 -32.89 -21.19
N ALA A 1102 20.73 -32.59 -20.32
CA ALA A 1102 19.33 -32.99 -20.65
C ALA A 1102 18.69 -31.93 -21.57
N GLY A 1103 19.26 -30.73 -21.70
CA GLY A 1103 18.65 -29.65 -22.52
C GLY A 1103 17.61 -28.85 -21.73
N THR A 1104 17.95 -28.40 -20.45
CA THR A 1104 17.00 -27.58 -19.66
C THR A 1104 17.20 -26.09 -19.98
N PRO A 1105 16.19 -25.29 -19.71
CA PRO A 1105 16.34 -23.83 -19.93
C PRO A 1105 17.58 -23.27 -19.22
N ASP A 1106 17.88 -23.67 -18.01
CA ASP A 1106 19.05 -23.13 -17.27
C ASP A 1106 20.35 -23.46 -18.01
N GLU A 1107 20.42 -24.66 -18.63
CA GLU A 1107 21.66 -25.02 -19.37
C GLU A 1107 21.83 -24.14 -20.60
N VAL A 1108 20.70 -23.93 -21.26
CA VAL A 1108 20.78 -23.11 -22.48
C VAL A 1108 21.13 -21.67 -22.10
N LEU A 1109 20.40 -21.14 -21.10
CA LEU A 1109 20.68 -19.76 -20.68
C LEU A 1109 22.11 -19.61 -20.15
N ALA A 1110 22.55 -20.67 -19.44
CA ALA A 1110 23.96 -20.61 -18.94
C ALA A 1110 24.95 -20.56 -20.11
N TRP A 1111 24.62 -21.36 -21.13
CA TRP A 1111 25.52 -21.33 -22.30
C TRP A 1111 25.48 -19.94 -22.98
N LEU A 1112 24.22 -19.38 -23.04
CA LEU A 1112 24.07 -18.07 -23.71
C LEU A 1112 24.70 -16.97 -22.87
N ALA A 1113 24.83 -17.26 -21.41
CA ALA A 1113 25.34 -16.18 -20.53
C ALA A 1113 26.84 -16.37 -20.28
N ALA A 1114 27.49 -17.47 -20.81
CA ALA A 1114 28.90 -17.77 -20.46
C ALA A 1114 29.84 -16.75 -21.12
N PRO A 1115 30.77 -16.04 -20.32
CA PRO A 1115 31.69 -14.95 -20.72
C PRO A 1115 32.70 -15.42 -21.76
N ASP A 1116 32.91 -16.79 -22.03
CA ASP A 1116 33.98 -17.28 -22.93
C ASP A 1116 33.38 -17.82 -24.23
N ALA A 1117 32.10 -17.49 -24.59
CA ALA A 1117 31.55 -18.08 -25.82
C ALA A 1117 32.07 -17.30 -27.05
N PRO A 1118 32.66 -17.94 -28.04
CA PRO A 1118 33.28 -17.30 -29.21
C PRO A 1118 32.26 -16.49 -30.03
N PRO A 1119 32.62 -15.18 -30.56
CA PRO A 1119 31.84 -14.19 -31.33
C PRO A 1119 31.48 -14.71 -32.73
N ALA A 1120 31.17 -16.16 -32.87
CA ALA A 1120 30.63 -16.77 -34.11
C ALA A 1120 30.08 -18.15 -33.79
N ALA A 1121 29.53 -18.31 -32.60
CA ALA A 1121 28.99 -19.61 -32.19
C ALA A 1121 27.61 -19.85 -32.83
N VAL A 1122 27.48 -21.13 -33.37
CA VAL A 1122 26.18 -21.52 -33.96
C VAL A 1122 25.36 -22.27 -32.91
N LEU A 1123 24.06 -21.77 -32.83
CA LEU A 1123 23.11 -22.51 -31.99
C LEU A 1123 22.02 -23.12 -32.89
N HIS A 1124 22.02 -24.44 -32.79
CA HIS A 1124 20.94 -25.14 -33.52
C HIS A 1124 19.98 -25.81 -32.54
N ALA A 1125 18.69 -25.33 -32.68
CA ALA A 1125 17.71 -25.92 -31.75
C ALA A 1125 16.65 -26.70 -32.55
N ALA A 1126 16.74 -28.00 -32.33
CA ALA A 1126 15.71 -28.88 -32.94
C ALA A 1126 14.78 -29.41 -31.83
N CYS A 1127 13.75 -28.60 -31.53
CA CYS A 1127 12.78 -28.92 -30.47
C CYS A 1127 11.42 -28.28 -30.80
N HIS A 1128 10.43 -28.44 -29.82
CA HIS A 1128 9.10 -27.85 -30.10
C HIS A 1128 9.11 -26.34 -29.81
N GLY A 1129 8.58 -25.61 -30.69
CA GLY A 1129 8.29 -24.17 -30.46
C GLY A 1129 6.78 -23.96 -30.24
N ILE A 1130 6.50 -23.20 -29.19
CA ILE A 1130 5.07 -22.98 -28.89
C ILE A 1130 4.82 -21.46 -28.96
N VAL A 1131 3.72 -21.12 -29.72
CA VAL A 1131 3.36 -19.70 -29.81
C VAL A 1131 2.13 -19.45 -28.93
N GLU A 1132 2.34 -18.43 -28.10
CA GLU A 1132 1.20 -17.97 -27.28
C GLU A 1132 0.67 -16.65 -27.85
N PRO A 1133 -0.40 -16.67 -28.63
CA PRO A 1133 -0.87 -15.50 -29.38
C PRO A 1133 -1.36 -14.39 -28.45
N ASP A 1134 -1.90 -14.76 -27.28
CA ASP A 1134 -2.46 -13.71 -26.40
C ASP A 1134 -1.37 -13.12 -25.49
N ARG A 1135 -0.35 -13.94 -25.35
CA ARG A 1135 0.80 -13.42 -24.57
C ARG A 1135 2.11 -13.79 -25.26
N PRO A 1136 2.46 -13.02 -26.33
CA PRO A 1136 3.61 -13.36 -27.19
C PRO A 1136 4.92 -13.46 -26.40
N SER A 1137 5.07 -12.71 -25.29
CA SER A 1137 6.31 -12.82 -24.50
C SER A 1137 6.41 -14.18 -23.82
N GLN A 1138 5.28 -14.95 -23.73
CA GLN A 1138 5.31 -16.28 -23.08
C GLN A 1138 5.50 -17.39 -24.10
N SER A 1139 5.63 -16.96 -25.40
CA SER A 1139 6.01 -18.01 -26.37
C SER A 1139 7.37 -18.62 -26.03
N HIS A 1140 7.44 -20.01 -26.31
CA HIS A 1140 8.66 -20.60 -25.73
C HIS A 1140 9.07 -21.83 -26.53
N LEU A 1141 10.47 -22.17 -26.33
CA LEU A 1141 10.91 -23.52 -26.73
C LEU A 1141 10.67 -24.53 -25.61
N ARG A 1142 10.04 -25.67 -25.97
CA ARG A 1142 9.82 -26.71 -24.95
C ARG A 1142 11.11 -27.51 -24.70
N LEU A 1143 11.65 -27.28 -23.53
CA LEU A 1143 12.92 -27.97 -23.20
C LEU A 1143 12.70 -28.91 -22.02
N ALA A 1144 13.76 -29.74 -21.70
CA ALA A 1144 13.64 -30.65 -20.54
C ALA A 1144 13.57 -29.84 -19.23
N GLY A 1145 12.42 -30.08 -18.43
CA GLY A 1145 12.43 -29.44 -17.08
C GLY A 1145 11.65 -28.11 -17.09
N GLY A 1146 11.10 -27.67 -18.35
CA GLY A 1146 10.25 -26.47 -18.39
C GLY A 1146 10.51 -25.65 -19.65
N PRO A 1147 9.83 -24.47 -19.87
CA PRO A 1147 9.88 -23.68 -21.10
C PRO A 1147 11.00 -22.62 -21.05
N LEU A 1148 11.79 -22.53 -22.21
CA LEU A 1148 12.61 -21.31 -22.42
C LEU A 1148 11.77 -20.26 -23.16
N ARG A 1149 11.43 -19.23 -22.43
CA ARG A 1149 10.45 -18.26 -22.96
C ARG A 1149 11.16 -17.09 -23.65
N ALA A 1150 10.42 -16.41 -24.57
CA ALA A 1150 10.95 -15.21 -25.24
C ALA A 1150 11.33 -14.15 -24.18
N ASP A 1151 10.58 -14.10 -23.14
CA ASP A 1151 10.86 -13.12 -22.08
C ASP A 1151 12.23 -13.39 -21.42
N ASP A 1152 12.53 -14.74 -21.22
CA ASP A 1152 13.87 -15.07 -20.67
C ASP A 1152 14.99 -14.55 -21.59
N LEU A 1153 14.78 -14.56 -22.90
CA LEU A 1153 15.82 -14.14 -23.86
C LEU A 1153 15.92 -12.61 -23.93
N ILE A 1154 14.79 -11.92 -23.88
CA ILE A 1154 14.81 -10.44 -23.91
C ILE A 1154 15.56 -9.91 -22.68
N ARG A 1155 15.51 -10.62 -21.66
CA ARG A 1155 16.21 -10.19 -20.43
C ARG A 1155 17.71 -10.39 -20.54
N LEU A 1156 18.00 -11.35 -21.28
CA LEU A 1156 19.45 -11.58 -21.47
C LEU A 1156 20.07 -10.46 -22.31
N ALA A 1157 19.25 -9.67 -23.07
CA ALA A 1157 19.79 -8.61 -23.97
C ALA A 1157 20.74 -7.67 -23.22
N ALA A 1158 20.62 -7.57 -21.87
CA ALA A 1158 21.48 -6.64 -21.09
C ALA A 1158 22.88 -7.22 -20.88
N ALA A 1159 23.01 -8.47 -21.15
CA ALA A 1159 24.29 -9.15 -20.85
C ALA A 1159 25.27 -8.97 -22.02
N HIS A 1160 24.90 -8.07 -23.17
CA HIS A 1160 25.73 -7.66 -24.33
C HIS A 1160 26.59 -8.81 -24.83
N ARG A 1161 25.96 -10.05 -25.10
CA ARG A 1161 26.81 -11.16 -25.59
C ARG A 1161 26.61 -11.34 -27.10
N ARG A 1162 27.62 -12.14 -27.67
CA ARG A 1162 27.55 -12.24 -29.15
C ARG A 1162 27.37 -13.71 -29.56
N ILE A 1163 26.16 -13.91 -30.11
CA ILE A 1163 25.94 -15.21 -30.81
C ILE A 1163 25.90 -14.96 -32.32
N GLY A 1164 26.77 -15.85 -32.99
CA GLY A 1164 26.81 -15.62 -34.46
C GLY A 1164 25.45 -15.92 -35.11
N THR A 1165 25.10 -17.27 -35.15
CA THR A 1165 23.86 -17.66 -35.86
C THR A 1165 23.05 -18.62 -35.00
N VAL A 1166 21.72 -18.29 -34.97
CA VAL A 1166 20.79 -19.20 -34.26
C VAL A 1166 19.84 -19.82 -35.30
N VAL A 1167 19.86 -21.16 -35.26
CA VAL A 1167 18.97 -21.86 -36.19
C VAL A 1167 17.89 -22.58 -35.37
N LEU A 1168 16.64 -22.03 -35.54
CA LEU A 1168 15.51 -22.64 -34.78
C LEU A 1168 14.72 -23.57 -35.70
N ALA A 1169 15.21 -24.83 -35.65
CA ALA A 1169 14.43 -25.84 -36.42
C ALA A 1169 13.21 -26.31 -35.62
N ALA A 1170 12.48 -25.39 -35.11
CA ALA A 1170 11.27 -25.63 -34.32
C ALA A 1170 10.08 -24.91 -34.96
N CYS A 1171 8.88 -25.52 -34.62
CA CYS A 1171 7.68 -25.03 -35.35
C CYS A 1171 7.29 -23.63 -34.85
N THR A 1172 6.96 -22.63 -35.79
CA THR A 1172 6.31 -21.33 -35.60
C THR A 1172 7.16 -20.41 -34.70
N THR A 1173 8.49 -20.40 -34.90
CA THR A 1173 9.40 -19.65 -34.01
C THR A 1173 9.56 -18.20 -34.51
N ASN A 1174 8.97 -17.87 -35.70
CA ASN A 1174 8.99 -16.48 -36.20
C ASN A 1174 7.55 -16.00 -36.44
N VAL A 1175 6.69 -16.26 -35.40
CA VAL A 1175 5.28 -15.81 -35.49
C VAL A 1175 4.95 -14.99 -34.24
N ALA A 1176 4.48 -13.75 -34.37
CA ALA A 1176 4.31 -12.74 -33.30
C ALA A 1176 2.86 -12.75 -32.79
N GLY A 1177 1.96 -13.94 -33.08
CA GLY A 1177 0.55 -13.95 -32.65
C GLY A 1177 -0.26 -12.87 -33.37
N GLU A 1178 -1.03 -11.88 -32.64
CA GLU A 1178 -1.96 -10.92 -33.28
C GLU A 1178 -1.36 -9.52 -33.30
N GLU A 1179 -0.20 -9.36 -32.67
CA GLU A 1179 0.44 -8.02 -32.69
C GLU A 1179 1.60 -8.01 -33.69
N TYR A 1180 1.27 -7.91 -35.00
CA TYR A 1180 2.23 -8.12 -36.11
C TYR A 1180 3.29 -7.01 -36.11
N ASP A 1181 2.96 -5.84 -35.66
CA ASP A 1181 3.94 -4.73 -35.80
C ASP A 1181 4.94 -4.74 -34.63
N GLU A 1182 4.55 -5.39 -33.48
CA GLU A 1182 5.56 -5.55 -32.40
C GLU A 1182 6.54 -6.69 -32.72
N ALA A 1183 5.99 -7.57 -33.62
CA ALA A 1183 6.82 -8.67 -34.16
C ALA A 1183 7.61 -9.36 -33.04
N LEU A 1184 6.96 -9.47 -31.81
CA LEU A 1184 7.65 -10.23 -30.74
C LEU A 1184 7.50 -11.74 -30.99
N THR A 1185 8.57 -12.32 -31.67
CA THR A 1185 8.67 -13.78 -31.90
C THR A 1185 9.91 -14.34 -31.18
N LEU A 1186 9.94 -15.66 -31.08
CA LEU A 1186 11.17 -16.25 -30.50
C LEU A 1186 12.40 -15.87 -31.32
N SER A 1187 12.22 -15.75 -32.66
CA SER A 1187 13.38 -15.39 -33.51
C SER A 1187 13.86 -13.98 -33.19
N THR A 1188 12.96 -12.99 -33.10
CA THR A 1188 13.40 -11.61 -32.82
C THR A 1188 13.92 -11.48 -31.39
N ALA A 1189 13.37 -12.36 -30.42
CA ALA A 1189 13.91 -12.35 -29.02
C ALA A 1189 15.37 -12.81 -29.00
N PHE A 1190 15.73 -13.82 -29.82
CA PHE A 1190 17.14 -14.24 -29.87
C PHE A 1190 18.01 -13.15 -30.50
N LEU A 1191 17.41 -12.47 -31.51
CA LEU A 1191 18.20 -11.38 -32.13
C LEU A 1191 18.53 -10.30 -31.10
N VAL A 1192 17.52 -10.01 -30.34
CA VAL A 1192 17.76 -8.96 -29.34
C VAL A 1192 18.67 -9.48 -28.23
N ALA A 1193 18.64 -10.80 -28.01
CA ALA A 1193 19.50 -11.39 -26.95
C ALA A 1193 20.96 -11.48 -27.41
N GLY A 1194 21.18 -11.05 -28.65
CA GLY A 1194 22.62 -10.94 -28.98
C GLY A 1194 22.97 -11.77 -30.22
N ALA A 1195 21.94 -12.46 -30.81
CA ALA A 1195 22.24 -13.22 -32.05
C ALA A 1195 22.42 -12.28 -33.24
N GLY A 1196 23.50 -12.61 -34.08
CA GLY A 1196 23.73 -11.79 -35.30
C GLY A 1196 22.73 -12.15 -36.39
N SER A 1197 22.35 -13.43 -36.39
CA SER A 1197 21.37 -13.89 -37.39
C SER A 1197 20.52 -15.01 -36.77
N VAL A 1198 19.24 -15.06 -37.28
CA VAL A 1198 18.38 -16.13 -36.78
C VAL A 1198 17.59 -16.70 -37.96
N VAL A 1199 17.58 -17.97 -38.02
CA VAL A 1199 16.65 -18.63 -38.96
C VAL A 1199 15.49 -19.24 -38.16
N GLY A 1200 14.30 -18.77 -38.55
CA GLY A 1200 13.11 -19.26 -37.82
C GLY A 1200 12.03 -19.74 -38.81
N SER A 1201 10.89 -20.18 -38.24
CA SER A 1201 9.88 -20.80 -39.12
C SER A 1201 8.52 -20.13 -38.92
N LEU A 1202 7.70 -19.98 -40.01
CA LEU A 1202 6.38 -19.32 -39.97
C LEU A 1202 5.29 -20.35 -39.62
N TRP A 1203 5.58 -21.64 -39.89
CA TRP A 1203 4.61 -22.71 -39.53
C TRP A 1203 5.39 -24.01 -39.24
N ALA A 1204 4.55 -24.96 -38.82
CA ALA A 1204 5.20 -26.28 -38.58
C ALA A 1204 5.48 -26.98 -39.92
N VAL A 1205 6.85 -27.27 -40.10
CA VAL A 1205 7.23 -27.99 -41.33
C VAL A 1205 7.42 -29.47 -40.99
N PRO A 1206 6.93 -30.36 -41.95
CA PRO A 1206 7.14 -31.80 -41.67
C PRO A 1206 8.59 -32.10 -41.30
N SER A 1207 8.73 -32.91 -40.22
CA SER A 1207 9.99 -33.07 -39.46
C SER A 1207 11.08 -33.70 -40.35
N ALA A 1208 10.79 -34.58 -41.36
CA ALA A 1208 11.86 -35.20 -42.18
C ALA A 1208 12.38 -34.23 -43.24
N SER A 1209 11.53 -33.41 -43.90
CA SER A 1209 11.97 -32.41 -44.89
C SER A 1209 12.73 -31.27 -44.23
N THR A 1210 12.29 -30.91 -42.98
CA THR A 1210 13.01 -29.85 -42.23
C THR A 1210 14.45 -30.29 -41.92
N GLY A 1211 14.57 -31.58 -41.53
CA GLY A 1211 15.94 -32.08 -41.23
C GLY A 1211 16.89 -31.92 -42.42
N LEU A 1212 16.39 -32.18 -43.63
CA LEU A 1212 17.27 -32.08 -44.81
C LEU A 1212 17.58 -30.61 -45.14
N LEU A 1213 16.54 -29.79 -45.12
CA LEU A 1213 16.78 -28.37 -45.38
C LEU A 1213 17.81 -27.79 -44.40
N MET A 1214 17.63 -28.11 -43.04
CA MET A 1214 18.58 -27.57 -42.03
C MET A 1214 19.98 -28.14 -42.25
N TYR A 1215 20.05 -29.43 -42.63
CA TYR A 1215 21.39 -29.98 -42.92
C TYR A 1215 22.07 -29.19 -44.05
N MET A 1216 21.25 -28.98 -45.12
CA MET A 1216 21.87 -28.28 -46.26
C MET A 1216 22.19 -26.83 -45.88
N LEU A 1217 21.33 -26.23 -45.08
CA LEU A 1217 21.67 -24.87 -44.61
C LEU A 1217 23.04 -24.85 -43.93
N HIS A 1218 23.32 -25.80 -43.02
CA HIS A 1218 24.64 -25.83 -42.34
C HIS A 1218 25.75 -26.19 -43.33
N HIS A 1219 25.36 -27.07 -44.32
CA HIS A 1219 26.37 -27.39 -45.37
C HIS A 1219 26.82 -26.12 -46.09
N PHE A 1220 25.83 -25.25 -46.45
CA PHE A 1220 26.21 -24.04 -47.21
C PHE A 1220 26.77 -22.98 -46.27
N LEU A 1221 26.40 -23.03 -45.02
CA LEU A 1221 27.01 -22.07 -44.06
C LEU A 1221 28.50 -22.35 -43.88
N ARG A 1222 28.94 -23.63 -44.23
CA ARG A 1222 30.36 -23.97 -44.02
C ARG A 1222 31.13 -23.89 -45.33
N GLU A 1223 30.50 -23.91 -46.58
CA GLU A 1223 31.12 -24.02 -47.93
C GLU A 1223 31.38 -22.63 -48.49
N GLY A 1224 31.51 -21.42 -47.61
CA GLY A 1224 31.88 -20.07 -48.09
C GLY A 1224 31.78 -19.05 -46.94
N PRO A 1225 32.20 -17.66 -47.23
CA PRO A 1225 32.23 -16.66 -46.14
C PRO A 1225 30.87 -16.50 -45.46
N GLY A 1226 30.22 -17.53 -44.76
CA GLY A 1226 29.46 -17.63 -43.50
C GLY A 1226 28.26 -16.66 -43.50
N ASP A 1227 27.57 -16.23 -44.83
CA ASP A 1227 26.36 -15.41 -44.72
C ASP A 1227 25.12 -16.31 -44.54
N PRO A 1228 24.49 -16.33 -43.39
CA PRO A 1228 23.37 -17.24 -43.07
C PRO A 1228 22.18 -17.01 -44.01
N GLY A 1229 21.90 -15.75 -44.41
CA GLY A 1229 20.78 -15.50 -45.35
C GLY A 1229 21.02 -16.19 -46.71
N GLU A 1230 22.20 -16.06 -47.22
CA GLU A 1230 22.52 -16.72 -48.50
C GLU A 1230 22.56 -18.25 -48.35
N ALA A 1231 23.04 -18.69 -47.21
CA ALA A 1231 23.05 -20.15 -46.98
C ALA A 1231 21.61 -20.71 -46.98
N LEU A 1232 20.72 -19.98 -46.31
CA LEU A 1232 19.32 -20.47 -46.33
C LEU A 1232 18.76 -20.42 -47.75
N ARG A 1233 19.05 -19.36 -48.47
CA ARG A 1233 18.56 -19.30 -49.87
C ARG A 1233 19.10 -20.47 -50.70
N ARG A 1234 20.34 -20.77 -50.60
CA ARG A 1234 20.91 -21.89 -51.38
C ARG A 1234 20.27 -23.23 -50.98
N ALA A 1235 20.07 -23.31 -49.68
CA ALA A 1235 19.39 -24.56 -49.25
C ALA A 1235 17.98 -24.63 -49.85
N GLN A 1236 17.31 -23.49 -49.92
CA GLN A 1236 15.95 -23.49 -50.50
C GLN A 1236 16.00 -23.73 -52.01
N LEU A 1237 17.00 -23.19 -52.67
CA LEU A 1237 17.17 -23.47 -54.11
C LEU A 1237 17.49 -24.95 -54.35
N TRP A 1238 18.25 -25.43 -53.34
CA TRP A 1238 18.55 -26.88 -53.46
C TRP A 1238 17.26 -27.71 -53.37
N MET A 1239 16.35 -27.24 -52.50
CA MET A 1239 15.07 -27.98 -52.37
C MET A 1239 14.27 -27.89 -53.68
N LEU A 1240 14.42 -26.80 -54.46
CA LEU A 1240 13.62 -26.57 -55.68
C LEU A 1240 14.23 -27.28 -56.88
N ASP A 1241 15.50 -27.71 -56.73
CA ASP A 1241 16.21 -28.27 -57.90
C ASP A 1241 15.91 -29.77 -58.06
N PRO A 1242 15.27 -30.11 -59.16
CA PRO A 1242 14.94 -31.55 -59.38
C PRO A 1242 16.20 -32.38 -59.64
N ARG A 1243 17.33 -31.64 -60.00
CA ARG A 1243 18.60 -32.36 -60.26
C ARG A 1243 19.58 -32.18 -59.10
N ARG A 1244 19.07 -32.13 -57.99
CA ARG A 1244 19.92 -31.80 -56.82
C ARG A 1244 20.87 -32.96 -56.51
N ARG A 1245 22.11 -32.56 -56.08
CA ARG A 1245 23.08 -33.57 -55.60
C ARG A 1245 23.08 -33.60 -54.06
N VAL A 1246 23.04 -34.95 -53.55
CA VAL A 1246 22.92 -35.06 -52.07
C VAL A 1246 24.30 -35.40 -51.49
N PRO A 1247 24.74 -34.49 -50.53
CA PRO A 1247 26.02 -34.80 -49.87
C PRO A 1247 25.94 -36.13 -49.10
N ASP A 1248 27.13 -36.85 -49.00
CA ASP A 1248 27.16 -38.20 -48.38
C ASP A 1248 26.59 -38.15 -46.95
N GLY A 1249 26.80 -37.11 -46.21
CA GLY A 1249 26.39 -37.00 -44.79
C GLY A 1249 24.87 -36.80 -44.66
N ALA A 1250 24.15 -36.58 -45.82
CA ALA A 1250 22.69 -36.29 -45.72
C ALA A 1250 21.89 -37.46 -46.29
N ALA A 1251 22.54 -38.61 -46.64
CA ALA A 1251 21.87 -39.74 -47.34
C ALA A 1251 20.77 -40.35 -46.46
N ASP A 1252 21.06 -40.42 -45.13
CA ASP A 1252 20.07 -41.04 -44.23
C ASP A 1252 18.83 -40.15 -44.07
N LEU A 1253 19.09 -38.90 -44.07
CA LEU A 1253 17.93 -37.99 -43.94
C LEU A 1253 17.09 -38.00 -45.23
N LEU A 1254 17.73 -38.12 -46.36
CA LEU A 1254 16.99 -38.16 -47.64
C LEU A 1254 16.11 -39.41 -47.74
N ARG A 1255 16.48 -40.56 -47.10
CA ARG A 1255 15.70 -41.82 -47.20
C ARG A 1255 14.36 -41.67 -46.47
N GLN A 1256 14.27 -40.54 -45.71
CA GLN A 1256 13.04 -40.39 -44.88
C GLN A 1256 12.03 -39.49 -45.59
N VAL A 1257 12.46 -39.00 -46.80
CA VAL A 1257 11.53 -38.05 -47.45
C VAL A 1257 11.39 -38.45 -48.92
N ASN A 1258 10.20 -38.09 -49.51
CA ASN A 1258 10.01 -38.24 -50.97
C ASN A 1258 10.68 -37.08 -51.73
N PRO A 1259 11.79 -37.38 -52.48
CA PRO A 1259 12.58 -36.33 -53.13
C PRO A 1259 11.77 -35.56 -54.19
N ASP A 1260 10.69 -36.18 -54.74
CA ASP A 1260 9.90 -35.51 -55.80
C ASP A 1260 8.98 -34.42 -55.21
N ARG A 1261 8.82 -34.44 -53.92
CA ARG A 1261 7.85 -33.48 -53.34
C ARG A 1261 8.59 -32.38 -52.57
N LEU A 1262 9.93 -32.33 -52.64
CA LEU A 1262 10.74 -31.39 -51.81
C LEU A 1262 10.55 -29.96 -52.33
N ALA A 1263 10.03 -29.90 -53.64
CA ALA A 1263 9.93 -28.54 -54.22
C ALA A 1263 8.61 -27.87 -53.79
N GLU A 1264 7.76 -28.62 -53.05
CA GLU A 1264 6.51 -27.97 -52.58
C GLU A 1264 6.80 -26.87 -51.54
N PRO A 1265 6.19 -25.70 -51.67
CA PRO A 1265 6.53 -24.50 -50.88
C PRO A 1265 6.31 -24.73 -49.38
N TYR A 1266 5.32 -25.48 -48.92
CA TYR A 1266 5.08 -25.61 -47.45
C TYR A 1266 6.23 -26.37 -46.78
N ARG A 1267 7.26 -26.95 -47.52
CA ARG A 1267 8.40 -27.70 -46.93
C ARG A 1267 9.63 -26.80 -46.81
N TRP A 1268 9.71 -25.67 -47.48
CA TRP A 1268 10.95 -24.85 -47.38
C TRP A 1268 10.58 -23.38 -47.13
N ALA A 1269 9.38 -22.97 -47.57
CA ALA A 1269 9.07 -21.52 -47.56
C ALA A 1269 8.73 -21.04 -46.14
N GLY A 1270 8.53 -22.01 -45.22
CA GLY A 1270 8.20 -21.62 -43.82
C GLY A 1270 9.42 -21.05 -43.09
N PHE A 1271 10.62 -21.26 -43.61
CA PHE A 1271 11.82 -20.80 -42.88
C PHE A 1271 12.29 -19.46 -43.46
N THR A 1272 12.47 -18.56 -42.51
CA THR A 1272 12.90 -17.20 -42.91
C THR A 1272 14.18 -16.82 -42.15
N HIS A 1273 14.87 -15.92 -42.83
CA HIS A 1273 16.12 -15.42 -42.19
C HIS A 1273 15.92 -13.98 -41.71
N LEU A 1274 16.40 -13.77 -40.34
CA LEU A 1274 16.42 -12.41 -39.76
C LEU A 1274 17.83 -12.03 -39.33
N GLY A 1275 18.14 -10.71 -39.46
CA GLY A 1275 19.44 -10.23 -38.91
C GLY A 1275 20.51 -10.14 -40.00
N ARG A 1276 21.84 -10.03 -39.67
CA ARG A 1276 22.95 -9.75 -40.60
C ARG A 1276 23.20 -10.94 -41.54
#